data_AF-A0A7Y3MR01-F1
#
_entry.id   AF-A0A7Y3MR01-F1
#
_cell.length_a   1.000
_cell.length_b   1.000
_cell.length_c   1.000
_cell.angle_alpha   90.00
_cell.angle_beta   90.00
_cell.angle_gamma   90.00
#
_symmetry.space_group_name_H-M   'P 1'
#
loop_
_entity.id
_entity.type
_entity.pdbx_description
1 polymer ?
#
loop_
_entity_poly.entity_id
_entity_poly.type
_entity_poly.pdbx_seq_one_letter_code
_entity_poly.pdbx_strand_id
1 'polypeptide(L)'
;MKKICSTSKALVKLKNMISICIATLLLLGFQLSAQTTVKKENTRITSAAYLQNLIKERTGSNLVITGEHTSSISGIRHTYVRQAINGMEVCGTESSISVSNKGVIIAAHVNFVDGIENTVKSTSASISAEQAIERVAQQMGYNISNLDLVEDLGGINQQAIYNKAGISGTEIPVKLMYYYREGLGTILVWELSVQETDTPDWWNFRVDATTGLIIDKDNWTINCSTEGYHDHDGNKELEFVNRRNSKTYSVNTAANATNTMVGSYRVFAFPLESPYYGSRTLEANPDDATASPYGWHDTNGAVGAEFTYTRGNNVDAYDDGNNSNSGTVAAHADGGGSLIFDFPLDLVVGGFPAYTASLQSEDAAVTNLFYWSNIIHDAMYHYGFDEAAGNFQENNYGNGGAGSDSVNAEAQDSADLAPTSFNRCNANFGTPADGGNPRMQMYICDNSGNSNHNDGDFDHLVIVHEYAHGISNRLTGGPGNANALNNAEQMGEGWSDFYGYMLTMTPSNFSSDRTTGTFLFEQGAGGPGIRNAPYSTNMVTNPYTYADVADTGNISSPHGIGFIWATMLYDLTQALIIEYGFDADLYNGSGGNNIALQLVTEGLKLQPTSPGFVDGRDAILAADLALFGGVNECLIWTAFANRGLGFSASQGSSNSRTDGVEAFDLPSATLALSRTSICATEGIVSGITGGRLFGGVYSGPHVTDDGNGMTFSFDASSAGIGDHTITYTDPCQTPATAAMAIITVTDGIPVVVCQDVTITLDGGGNAMIVEGDVIANLPPSDGSSGYTVDQTGTFAVEPITGTTVSLPDDNGTAALPIGFGFDFFGTNYTNFYIASNGFVSFTGNGMSTSVSWTPTTLPSSGIPNGMVAVVWDDLSPNISGTIRYETIGTAPNRKLVVNYEAVPLFGTTETVTSQMQLHEGTNVIEIHTTLAENDGGVRTQGIENAAGNDGYTTPGRNLASWTASNDYVAFIPIPGSLPDNCGNPVTVSFSQSMFTCADIGDNIITVTVDDGNDGVATCDAVVTVVGPTTTYTGTWDNGIPNAGNQAIFNASYNTSAGDIVACSCEVGAGATVTVDADGFLDITGNITVNGSLVVEHQGMVVQTNDNATVTNNGTINVDLTTPNLASRDFMILGSPMTAETRGSVWGSAFLVLDHHTLNFVPHPDVTDQFPGAENFADDNNDFWQAYSGPINVGEGYLVRPQAGYGQPGGVFNYTYDDGTLNTGDVNRTMIYNTPGPTAADNKNASPNVLSNPYPSSIFADDFINANTMVDEVYFWEH
;
A
#
# COMPACT_ATOMS: atom_id res chain seq x y z
N MET A 1 -12.88 -76.64 2.11
CA MET A 1 -13.25 -75.27 2.55
C MET A 1 -12.50 -74.22 1.72
N LYS A 2 -12.96 -73.85 0.51
CA LYS A 2 -12.35 -72.73 -0.28
C LYS A 2 -13.36 -71.79 -0.98
N LYS A 3 -14.67 -71.93 -0.74
CA LYS A 3 -15.72 -70.98 -1.18
C LYS A 3 -15.74 -69.64 -0.40
N ILE A 4 -14.77 -69.41 0.48
CA ILE A 4 -14.64 -68.23 1.36
C ILE A 4 -13.62 -67.20 0.78
N CYS A 5 -12.85 -67.56 -0.24
CA CYS A 5 -11.71 -66.76 -0.72
C CYS A 5 -12.05 -65.73 -1.83
N SER A 6 -13.31 -65.66 -2.29
CA SER A 6 -13.75 -64.69 -3.32
C SER A 6 -14.52 -63.50 -2.75
N THR A 7 -15.17 -63.64 -1.59
CA THR A 7 -15.93 -62.55 -0.94
C THR A 7 -15.03 -61.55 -0.22
N SER A 8 -13.87 -61.97 0.30
CA SER A 8 -12.93 -61.09 1.00
C SER A 8 -12.37 -59.97 0.10
N LYS A 9 -11.99 -60.28 -1.15
CA LYS A 9 -11.47 -59.27 -2.10
C LYS A 9 -12.52 -58.24 -2.52
N ALA A 10 -13.81 -58.61 -2.51
CA ALA A 10 -14.91 -57.67 -2.75
C ALA A 10 -15.10 -56.72 -1.56
N LEU A 11 -15.15 -57.26 -0.33
CA LEU A 11 -15.28 -56.42 0.88
C LEU A 11 -14.09 -55.47 1.09
N VAL A 12 -12.86 -55.88 0.76
CA VAL A 12 -11.68 -54.99 0.87
C VAL A 12 -11.74 -53.88 -0.17
N LYS A 13 -12.13 -54.15 -1.43
CA LYS A 13 -12.35 -53.07 -2.40
C LYS A 13 -13.48 -52.13 -2.00
N LEU A 14 -14.58 -52.65 -1.44
CA LEU A 14 -15.70 -51.84 -0.98
C LEU A 14 -15.32 -50.99 0.24
N LYS A 15 -14.60 -51.55 1.23
CA LYS A 15 -14.05 -50.76 2.34
C LYS A 15 -13.10 -49.67 1.84
N ASN A 16 -12.16 -49.99 0.95
CA ASN A 16 -11.23 -48.97 0.44
C ASN A 16 -11.95 -47.89 -0.37
N MET A 17 -12.97 -48.22 -1.18
CA MET A 17 -13.78 -47.20 -1.86
C MET A 17 -14.61 -46.35 -0.89
N ILE A 18 -15.18 -46.95 0.17
CA ILE A 18 -15.91 -46.20 1.19
C ILE A 18 -14.97 -45.32 2.00
N SER A 19 -13.79 -45.80 2.42
CA SER A 19 -12.77 -45.00 3.10
C SER A 19 -12.21 -43.89 2.21
N ILE A 20 -12.02 -44.14 0.90
CA ILE A 20 -11.65 -43.08 -0.05
C ILE A 20 -12.77 -42.05 -0.16
N CYS A 21 -14.02 -42.45 -0.41
CA CYS A 21 -15.13 -41.50 -0.52
C CYS A 21 -15.37 -40.72 0.78
N ILE A 22 -15.23 -41.35 1.96
CA ILE A 22 -15.30 -40.65 3.26
C ILE A 22 -14.14 -39.66 3.38
N ALA A 23 -12.91 -40.03 2.99
CA ALA A 23 -11.79 -39.09 2.96
C ALA A 23 -12.00 -37.95 1.96
N THR A 24 -12.60 -38.20 0.78
CA THR A 24 -12.93 -37.12 -0.18
C THR A 24 -14.06 -36.24 0.32
N LEU A 25 -15.10 -36.78 0.97
CA LEU A 25 -16.16 -35.98 1.58
C LEU A 25 -15.65 -35.16 2.77
N LEU A 26 -14.74 -35.70 3.59
CA LEU A 26 -14.05 -34.95 4.63
C LEU A 26 -13.19 -33.82 4.03
N LEU A 27 -12.35 -34.12 3.02
CA LEU A 27 -11.54 -33.11 2.32
C LEU A 27 -12.39 -32.02 1.65
N LEU A 28 -13.52 -32.38 1.04
CA LEU A 28 -14.49 -31.42 0.49
C LEU A 28 -15.17 -30.61 1.60
N GLY A 29 -15.50 -31.22 2.74
CA GLY A 29 -16.04 -30.52 3.91
C GLY A 29 -15.04 -29.52 4.49
N PHE A 30 -13.79 -29.92 4.68
CA PHE A 30 -12.70 -29.03 5.11
C PHE A 30 -12.45 -27.89 4.12
N GLN A 31 -12.45 -28.16 2.80
CA GLN A 31 -12.28 -27.11 1.80
C GLN A 31 -13.49 -26.15 1.73
N LEU A 32 -14.72 -26.64 1.87
CA LEU A 32 -15.92 -25.80 1.93
C LEU A 32 -15.93 -24.94 3.20
N SER A 33 -15.62 -25.53 4.37
CA SER A 33 -15.50 -24.81 5.64
C SER A 33 -14.44 -23.71 5.54
N ALA A 34 -13.21 -24.05 5.15
CA ALA A 34 -12.12 -23.09 4.98
C ALA A 34 -12.46 -21.97 3.98
N GLN A 35 -13.11 -22.28 2.85
CA GLN A 35 -13.57 -21.25 1.91
C GLN A 35 -14.67 -20.36 2.51
N THR A 36 -15.57 -20.87 3.35
CA THR A 36 -16.55 -20.04 4.04
C THR A 36 -15.94 -19.17 5.13
N THR A 37 -14.95 -19.67 5.89
CA THR A 37 -14.24 -18.91 6.92
C THR A 37 -13.42 -17.78 6.31
N VAL A 38 -12.56 -18.06 5.31
CA VAL A 38 -11.77 -17.04 4.61
C VAL A 38 -12.66 -16.00 3.93
N LYS A 39 -13.84 -16.40 3.43
CA LYS A 39 -14.81 -15.46 2.84
C LYS A 39 -15.52 -14.60 3.91
N LYS A 40 -15.83 -15.14 5.09
CA LYS A 40 -16.32 -14.35 6.24
C LYS A 40 -15.25 -13.36 6.72
N GLU A 41 -13.99 -13.77 6.85
CA GLU A 41 -12.89 -12.90 7.27
C GLU A 41 -12.66 -11.75 6.28
N ASN A 42 -12.53 -12.03 4.98
CA ASN A 42 -12.31 -10.96 3.99
C ASN A 42 -13.47 -9.95 3.96
N THR A 43 -14.71 -10.39 4.20
CA THR A 43 -15.86 -9.48 4.35
C THR A 43 -15.80 -8.70 5.67
N ARG A 44 -15.44 -9.32 6.81
CA ARG A 44 -15.24 -8.62 8.09
C ARG A 44 -14.12 -7.57 8.01
N ILE A 45 -12.99 -7.89 7.39
CA ILE A 45 -11.84 -6.98 7.25
C ILE A 45 -12.20 -5.77 6.38
N THR A 46 -12.90 -5.99 5.26
CA THR A 46 -13.30 -4.89 4.36
C THR A 46 -14.39 -4.00 4.96
N SER A 47 -15.37 -4.56 5.67
CA SER A 47 -16.39 -3.76 6.38
C SER A 47 -15.82 -3.01 7.59
N ALA A 48 -14.88 -3.60 8.34
CA ALA A 48 -14.21 -2.96 9.46
C ALA A 48 -13.36 -1.75 9.01
N ALA A 49 -12.59 -1.90 7.91
CA ALA A 49 -11.82 -0.80 7.34
C ALA A 49 -12.72 0.34 6.82
N TYR A 50 -13.84 0.00 6.19
CA TYR A 50 -14.87 0.96 5.77
C TYR A 50 -15.46 1.73 6.96
N LEU A 51 -15.87 1.02 8.02
CA LEU A 51 -16.41 1.65 9.23
C LEU A 51 -15.38 2.53 9.96
N GLN A 52 -14.13 2.08 10.04
CA GLN A 52 -13.03 2.87 10.63
C GLN A 52 -12.82 4.19 9.86
N ASN A 53 -12.99 4.20 8.54
CA ASN A 53 -12.87 5.41 7.72
C ASN A 53 -14.07 6.34 7.90
N LEU A 54 -15.32 5.84 7.91
CA LEU A 54 -16.50 6.65 8.25
C LEU A 54 -16.36 7.36 9.61
N ILE A 55 -15.86 6.65 10.62
CA ILE A 55 -15.65 7.19 11.98
C ILE A 55 -14.50 8.21 12.03
N LYS A 56 -13.43 8.04 11.24
CA LYS A 56 -12.34 9.03 11.10
C LYS A 56 -12.82 10.31 10.42
N GLU A 57 -13.61 10.18 9.36
CA GLU A 57 -14.10 11.31 8.57
C GLU A 57 -15.05 12.20 9.39
N ARG A 58 -15.90 11.60 10.24
CA ARG A 58 -16.96 12.28 11.03
C ARG A 58 -17.92 13.16 10.19
N THR A 59 -17.91 13.04 8.86
CA THR A 59 -18.69 13.86 7.92
C THR A 59 -19.71 13.02 7.15
N GLY A 60 -20.91 12.86 7.72
CA GLY A 60 -22.03 12.25 7.00
C GLY A 60 -23.33 12.26 7.80
N SER A 61 -24.47 12.35 7.10
CA SER A 61 -25.83 12.22 7.66
C SER A 61 -26.24 10.76 7.94
N ASN A 62 -25.28 9.83 7.90
CA ASN A 62 -25.52 8.40 7.67
C ASN A 62 -25.03 7.51 8.83
N LEU A 63 -24.51 8.14 9.90
CA LEU A 63 -23.93 7.50 11.09
C LEU A 63 -24.33 8.31 12.33
N VAL A 64 -24.64 7.63 13.43
CA VAL A 64 -24.67 8.20 14.79
C VAL A 64 -23.73 7.40 15.67
N ILE A 65 -22.82 8.08 16.38
CA ILE A 65 -22.03 7.47 17.46
C ILE A 65 -22.92 7.46 18.71
N THR A 66 -23.21 6.27 19.24
CA THR A 66 -24.04 6.08 20.44
C THR A 66 -23.21 6.10 21.73
N GLY A 67 -21.93 5.72 21.66
CA GLY A 67 -20.96 5.81 22.75
C GLY A 67 -19.52 5.67 22.26
N GLU A 68 -18.57 6.24 23.00
CA GLU A 68 -17.12 6.15 22.71
C GLU A 68 -16.34 6.29 24.01
N HIS A 69 -15.50 5.31 24.35
CA HIS A 69 -14.60 5.36 25.51
C HIS A 69 -13.26 4.67 25.21
N THR A 70 -12.29 4.84 26.10
CA THR A 70 -11.03 4.07 26.09
C THR A 70 -10.95 3.28 27.38
N SER A 71 -10.84 1.95 27.31
CA SER A 71 -10.70 1.09 28.48
C SER A 71 -9.44 1.48 29.26
N SER A 72 -9.61 1.79 30.54
CA SER A 72 -8.53 2.16 31.47
C SER A 72 -7.47 1.08 31.64
N ILE A 73 -7.84 -0.20 31.44
CA ILE A 73 -6.99 -1.36 31.66
C ILE A 73 -6.21 -1.75 30.38
N SER A 74 -6.88 -1.87 29.23
CA SER A 74 -6.25 -2.31 27.97
C SER A 74 -5.70 -1.17 27.11
N GLY A 75 -6.20 0.06 27.30
CA GLY A 75 -5.94 1.17 26.40
C GLY A 75 -6.58 1.04 25.00
N ILE A 76 -7.55 0.13 24.83
CA ILE A 76 -8.39 0.05 23.62
C ILE A 76 -9.45 1.14 23.64
N ARG A 77 -9.63 1.82 22.51
CA ARG A 77 -10.76 2.71 22.24
C ARG A 77 -11.92 1.90 21.66
N HIS A 78 -13.01 1.78 22.42
CA HIS A 78 -14.27 1.20 21.97
C HIS A 78 -15.16 2.31 21.40
N THR A 79 -15.72 2.10 20.22
CA THR A 79 -16.64 3.05 19.56
C THR A 79 -17.89 2.31 19.13
N TYR A 80 -19.04 2.74 19.63
CA TYR A 80 -20.37 2.15 19.39
C TYR A 80 -21.20 3.08 18.52
N VAL A 81 -21.86 2.53 17.49
CA VAL A 81 -22.51 3.32 16.44
C VAL A 81 -23.79 2.65 15.91
N ARG A 82 -24.67 3.46 15.33
CA ARG A 82 -25.83 3.06 14.52
C ARG A 82 -25.74 3.69 13.12
N GLN A 83 -26.39 3.09 12.13
CA GLN A 83 -26.71 3.82 10.89
C GLN A 83 -27.63 5.01 11.22
N ALA A 84 -27.64 5.99 10.32
CA ALA A 84 -28.58 7.11 10.39
C ALA A 84 -29.25 7.38 9.04
N ILE A 85 -30.48 7.87 9.09
CA ILE A 85 -31.25 8.30 7.92
C ILE A 85 -31.54 9.79 8.08
N ASN A 86 -30.94 10.62 7.23
CA ASN A 86 -30.95 12.09 7.33
C ASN A 86 -30.42 12.63 8.68
N GLY A 87 -29.54 11.90 9.36
CA GLY A 87 -28.97 12.25 10.67
C GLY A 87 -29.75 11.76 11.90
N MET A 88 -30.88 11.05 11.70
CA MET A 88 -31.62 10.37 12.77
C MET A 88 -31.17 8.92 12.88
N GLU A 89 -30.85 8.44 14.09
CA GLU A 89 -30.38 7.07 14.34
C GLU A 89 -31.40 5.98 13.93
N VAL A 90 -30.88 4.79 13.58
CA VAL A 90 -31.67 3.59 13.29
C VAL A 90 -31.36 2.48 14.31
N CYS A 91 -32.32 2.16 15.17
CA CYS A 91 -32.27 0.99 16.05
C CYS A 91 -32.27 -0.30 15.21
N GLY A 92 -31.59 -1.36 15.66
CA GLY A 92 -31.44 -2.61 14.91
C GLY A 92 -30.31 -2.57 13.88
N THR A 93 -29.40 -1.60 13.98
CA THR A 93 -28.17 -1.47 13.15
C THR A 93 -26.91 -1.31 13.99
N GLU A 94 -26.99 -1.64 15.28
CA GLU A 94 -25.96 -1.49 16.30
C GLU A 94 -24.67 -2.18 15.86
N SER A 95 -23.59 -1.40 15.83
CA SER A 95 -22.29 -1.81 15.34
C SER A 95 -21.21 -1.25 16.26
N SER A 96 -20.07 -1.91 16.34
CA SER A 96 -18.96 -1.46 17.18
C SER A 96 -17.61 -1.69 16.52
N ILE A 97 -16.64 -0.86 16.87
CA ILE A 97 -15.24 -1.04 16.50
C ILE A 97 -14.35 -0.72 17.70
N SER A 98 -13.39 -1.61 17.95
CA SER A 98 -12.47 -1.55 19.08
C SER A 98 -11.04 -1.51 18.54
N VAL A 99 -10.33 -0.42 18.83
CA VAL A 99 -9.03 -0.09 18.21
C VAL A 99 -7.99 0.19 19.28
N SER A 100 -6.83 -0.46 19.20
CA SER A 100 -5.71 -0.24 20.13
C SER A 100 -5.07 1.15 19.96
N ASN A 101 -4.30 1.57 20.96
CA ASN A 101 -3.50 2.82 20.93
C ASN A 101 -2.51 2.93 19.74
N LYS A 102 -2.18 1.82 19.07
CA LYS A 102 -1.36 1.76 17.83
C LYS A 102 -2.17 1.87 16.54
N GLY A 103 -3.49 1.99 16.61
CA GLY A 103 -4.40 2.06 15.46
C GLY A 103 -4.84 0.70 14.89
N VAL A 104 -4.41 -0.40 15.49
CA VAL A 104 -4.78 -1.77 15.07
C VAL A 104 -6.20 -2.08 15.55
N ILE A 105 -7.06 -2.57 14.64
CA ILE A 105 -8.41 -3.04 14.96
C ILE A 105 -8.30 -4.37 15.69
N ILE A 106 -8.87 -4.46 16.89
CA ILE A 106 -8.87 -5.67 17.74
C ILE A 106 -10.19 -6.44 17.57
N ALA A 107 -11.31 -5.72 17.55
CA ALA A 107 -12.64 -6.28 17.24
C ALA A 107 -13.45 -5.29 16.39
N ALA A 108 -14.31 -5.79 15.51
CA ALA A 108 -15.22 -4.98 14.71
C ALA A 108 -16.47 -5.78 14.32
N HIS A 109 -17.64 -5.24 14.64
CA HIS A 109 -18.95 -5.84 14.38
C HIS A 109 -19.79 -4.83 13.60
N VAL A 110 -20.27 -5.21 12.41
CA VAL A 110 -20.94 -4.28 11.49
C VAL A 110 -22.29 -4.85 11.07
N ASN A 111 -23.37 -4.33 11.67
CA ASN A 111 -24.76 -4.68 11.41
C ASN A 111 -25.46 -3.63 10.52
N PHE A 112 -24.73 -3.10 9.53
CA PHE A 112 -25.25 -2.05 8.64
C PHE A 112 -26.00 -2.67 7.46
N VAL A 113 -27.24 -2.22 7.25
CA VAL A 113 -28.11 -2.63 6.15
C VAL A 113 -27.74 -1.83 4.90
N ASP A 114 -27.44 -2.51 3.80
CA ASP A 114 -27.18 -1.88 2.51
C ASP A 114 -28.48 -1.28 1.91
N GLY A 115 -28.39 -0.05 1.39
CA GLY A 115 -29.51 0.70 0.83
C GLY A 115 -30.73 0.82 1.75
N ILE A 116 -30.53 0.97 3.07
CA ILE A 116 -31.59 0.95 4.09
C ILE A 116 -32.77 1.91 3.81
N GLU A 117 -32.52 3.04 3.12
CA GLU A 117 -33.53 4.02 2.74
C GLU A 117 -34.64 3.42 1.86
N ASN A 118 -34.34 2.36 1.09
CA ASN A 118 -35.31 1.63 0.28
C ASN A 118 -36.30 0.80 1.11
N THR A 119 -36.04 0.62 2.41
CA THR A 119 -36.89 -0.16 3.33
C THR A 119 -37.79 0.71 4.20
N VAL A 120 -37.70 2.03 4.10
CA VAL A 120 -38.41 3.00 4.95
C VAL A 120 -39.90 3.05 4.61
N LYS A 121 -40.75 2.77 5.61
CA LYS A 121 -42.22 2.74 5.49
C LYS A 121 -42.90 4.06 5.88
N SER A 122 -42.26 4.86 6.73
CA SER A 122 -42.78 6.15 7.22
C SER A 122 -41.62 7.14 7.39
N THR A 123 -41.81 8.40 7.00
CA THR A 123 -40.77 9.45 7.00
C THR A 123 -41.15 10.70 7.81
N SER A 124 -42.31 10.68 8.47
CA SER A 124 -42.82 11.79 9.27
C SER A 124 -43.76 11.29 10.37
N ALA A 125 -43.57 11.72 11.61
CA ALA A 125 -44.48 11.42 12.70
C ALA A 125 -45.87 12.06 12.44
N SER A 126 -46.93 11.30 12.69
CA SER A 126 -48.33 11.74 12.65
C SER A 126 -48.99 11.79 14.02
N ILE A 127 -48.31 11.28 15.06
CA ILE A 127 -48.65 11.47 16.48
C ILE A 127 -47.49 12.13 17.24
N SER A 128 -47.78 12.87 18.30
CA SER A 128 -46.79 13.44 19.21
C SER A 128 -46.24 12.41 20.22
N ALA A 129 -45.15 12.78 20.91
CA ALA A 129 -44.62 12.03 22.06
C ALA A 129 -45.69 11.78 23.15
N GLU A 130 -46.38 12.83 23.59
CA GLU A 130 -47.53 12.78 24.50
C GLU A 130 -48.57 11.73 24.07
N GLN A 131 -48.95 11.75 22.78
CA GLN A 131 -49.89 10.79 22.21
C GLN A 131 -49.32 9.37 22.14
N ALA A 132 -48.01 9.19 21.97
CA ALA A 132 -47.40 7.86 22.05
C ALA A 132 -47.57 7.28 23.46
N ILE A 133 -47.32 8.08 24.51
CA ILE A 133 -47.54 7.66 25.92
C ILE A 133 -49.02 7.30 26.16
N GLU A 134 -49.97 8.11 25.67
CA GLU A 134 -51.40 7.80 25.75
C GLU A 134 -51.75 6.45 25.09
N ARG A 135 -51.15 6.13 23.94
CA ARG A 135 -51.40 4.86 23.22
C ARG A 135 -50.77 3.67 23.91
N VAL A 136 -49.65 3.86 24.59
CA VAL A 136 -49.02 2.83 25.41
C VAL A 136 -49.90 2.50 26.60
N ALA A 137 -50.33 3.51 27.36
CA ALA A 137 -51.30 3.33 28.44
C ALA A 137 -52.58 2.64 27.95
N GLN A 138 -53.09 3.00 26.76
CA GLN A 138 -54.26 2.36 26.16
C GLN A 138 -54.04 0.87 25.78
N GLN A 139 -52.86 0.49 25.28
CA GLN A 139 -52.58 -0.86 24.80
C GLN A 139 -52.18 -1.81 25.94
N MET A 140 -51.43 -1.33 26.94
CA MET A 140 -51.03 -2.09 28.11
C MET A 140 -52.10 -2.10 29.22
N GLY A 141 -53.00 -1.11 29.25
CA GLY A 141 -54.10 -1.01 30.21
C GLY A 141 -53.85 -0.10 31.42
N TYR A 142 -52.79 0.72 31.39
CA TYR A 142 -52.41 1.61 32.49
C TYR A 142 -53.39 2.78 32.70
N ASN A 143 -53.52 3.25 33.95
CA ASN A 143 -54.44 4.32 34.33
C ASN A 143 -53.75 5.69 34.40
N ILE A 144 -53.48 6.29 33.24
CA ILE A 144 -52.74 7.57 33.14
C ILE A 144 -53.46 8.75 33.81
N SER A 145 -52.70 9.59 34.53
CA SER A 145 -53.20 10.76 35.24
C SER A 145 -52.18 11.90 35.30
N ASN A 146 -52.61 13.11 34.92
CA ASN A 146 -51.78 14.34 34.93
C ASN A 146 -50.43 14.17 34.19
N LEU A 147 -50.45 13.63 32.97
CA LEU A 147 -49.28 13.61 32.09
C LEU A 147 -48.89 15.06 31.76
N ASP A 148 -47.69 15.47 32.19
CA ASP A 148 -47.12 16.80 31.92
C ASP A 148 -45.68 16.66 31.39
N LEU A 149 -45.29 17.57 30.49
CA LEU A 149 -43.92 17.70 29.98
C LEU A 149 -43.01 18.34 31.04
N VAL A 150 -41.92 17.67 31.40
CA VAL A 150 -40.89 18.12 32.35
C VAL A 150 -39.78 18.89 31.65
N GLU A 151 -39.20 18.35 30.56
CA GLU A 151 -38.17 19.02 29.76
C GLU A 151 -38.36 18.77 28.25
N ASP A 152 -38.26 19.82 27.42
CA ASP A 152 -38.06 19.69 25.98
C ASP A 152 -36.56 19.73 25.67
N LEU A 153 -36.05 18.59 25.22
CA LEU A 153 -34.64 18.38 24.90
C LEU A 153 -34.37 18.52 23.39
N GLY A 154 -35.41 18.51 22.55
CA GLY A 154 -35.38 18.75 21.12
C GLY A 154 -34.36 17.92 20.32
N GLY A 155 -33.67 18.56 19.38
CA GLY A 155 -32.80 17.90 18.41
C GLY A 155 -33.57 17.19 17.30
N ILE A 156 -32.85 16.51 16.39
CA ILE A 156 -33.48 15.79 15.27
C ILE A 156 -34.38 14.63 15.75
N ASN A 157 -34.00 14.00 16.87
CA ASN A 157 -34.76 12.97 17.56
C ASN A 157 -35.91 13.52 18.44
N GLN A 158 -36.22 14.82 18.44
CA GLN A 158 -37.35 15.39 19.22
C GLN A 158 -37.45 14.87 20.66
N GLN A 159 -36.32 14.89 21.38
CA GLN A 159 -36.18 14.32 22.71
C GLN A 159 -37.01 15.10 23.74
N ALA A 160 -37.62 14.42 24.70
CA ALA A 160 -38.45 15.04 25.75
C ALA A 160 -38.47 14.20 27.04
N ILE A 161 -38.71 14.84 28.17
CA ILE A 161 -39.00 14.19 29.46
C ILE A 161 -40.43 14.54 29.85
N TYR A 162 -41.25 13.55 30.19
CA TYR A 162 -42.57 13.71 30.80
C TYR A 162 -42.54 13.18 32.23
N ASN A 163 -43.48 13.63 33.05
CA ASN A 163 -43.57 13.17 34.44
C ASN A 163 -44.00 11.69 34.54
N LYS A 164 -43.98 11.15 35.75
CA LYS A 164 -44.39 9.77 36.10
C LYS A 164 -45.82 9.39 35.66
N ALA A 165 -46.68 10.39 35.40
CA ALA A 165 -48.07 10.29 34.95
C ALA A 165 -49.00 9.28 35.68
N GLY A 166 -48.62 8.83 36.88
CA GLY A 166 -49.33 7.77 37.62
C GLY A 166 -49.28 6.39 36.97
N ILE A 167 -48.34 6.16 36.03
CA ILE A 167 -48.13 4.84 35.39
C ILE A 167 -46.68 4.36 35.49
N SER A 168 -45.74 5.24 35.86
CA SER A 168 -44.31 4.95 35.88
C SER A 168 -43.66 5.24 37.24
N GLY A 169 -42.81 4.34 37.73
CA GLY A 169 -41.94 4.53 38.89
C GLY A 169 -40.87 5.60 38.69
N THR A 170 -40.43 5.84 37.45
CA THR A 170 -39.49 6.90 37.03
C THR A 170 -40.16 7.89 36.08
N GLU A 171 -39.57 9.08 35.87
CA GLU A 171 -40.09 10.03 34.87
C GLU A 171 -40.13 9.37 33.49
N ILE A 172 -41.21 9.59 32.72
CA ILE A 172 -41.46 8.95 31.43
C ILE A 172 -40.72 9.74 30.36
N PRO A 173 -39.55 9.32 29.89
CA PRO A 173 -38.77 10.11 28.97
C PRO A 173 -39.02 9.57 27.55
N VAL A 174 -38.66 10.31 26.49
CA VAL A 174 -39.12 10.02 25.11
C VAL A 174 -38.12 10.48 24.04
N LYS A 175 -38.03 9.76 22.91
CA LYS A 175 -37.43 10.28 21.66
C LYS A 175 -38.03 9.67 20.38
N LEU A 176 -37.95 10.40 19.28
CA LEU A 176 -38.23 9.94 17.91
C LEU A 176 -36.96 9.36 17.27
N MET A 177 -37.07 8.19 16.65
CA MET A 177 -35.96 7.53 15.92
C MET A 177 -36.50 6.66 14.77
N TYR A 178 -35.61 6.07 13.97
CA TYR A 178 -35.96 4.94 13.14
C TYR A 178 -35.69 3.62 13.87
N TYR A 179 -36.49 2.60 13.57
CA TYR A 179 -36.30 1.23 14.02
C TYR A 179 -36.33 0.28 12.82
N TYR A 180 -35.37 -0.63 12.73
CA TYR A 180 -35.26 -1.67 11.72
C TYR A 180 -35.34 -3.06 12.35
N ARG A 181 -36.09 -3.97 11.71
CA ARG A 181 -36.01 -5.41 11.96
C ARG A 181 -36.18 -6.14 10.62
N GLU A 182 -35.48 -7.25 10.42
CA GLU A 182 -35.62 -8.05 9.20
C GLU A 182 -37.09 -8.49 8.99
N GLY A 183 -37.56 -8.47 7.74
CA GLY A 183 -38.97 -8.69 7.38
C GLY A 183 -39.91 -7.53 7.73
N LEU A 184 -39.65 -6.78 8.80
CA LEU A 184 -40.40 -5.58 9.15
C LEU A 184 -39.95 -4.34 8.36
N GLY A 185 -38.68 -4.25 7.96
CA GLY A 185 -38.10 -3.06 7.33
C GLY A 185 -37.94 -1.90 8.31
N THR A 186 -37.68 -0.70 7.80
CA THR A 186 -37.47 0.49 8.63
C THR A 186 -38.76 1.28 8.86
N ILE A 187 -39.09 1.57 10.12
CA ILE A 187 -40.28 2.32 10.55
C ILE A 187 -39.81 3.49 11.44
N LEU A 188 -40.42 4.66 11.29
CA LEU A 188 -40.22 5.79 12.21
C LEU A 188 -41.05 5.58 13.49
N VAL A 189 -40.41 5.67 14.66
CA VAL A 189 -40.98 5.29 15.96
C VAL A 189 -40.68 6.31 17.07
N TRP A 190 -41.52 6.30 18.11
CA TRP A 190 -41.27 6.91 19.42
C TRP A 190 -40.81 5.83 20.42
N GLU A 191 -39.62 6.00 21.00
CA GLU A 191 -39.13 5.30 22.20
C GLU A 191 -39.66 6.12 23.42
N LEU A 192 -40.38 5.52 24.40
CA LEU A 192 -40.87 6.15 25.67
C LEU A 192 -40.86 5.28 26.98
N SER A 193 -40.48 5.80 28.16
CA SER A 193 -40.63 5.22 29.55
C SER A 193 -41.99 4.63 29.97
N VAL A 194 -42.05 3.38 30.46
CA VAL A 194 -42.82 3.06 31.68
C VAL A 194 -42.01 2.16 32.64
N GLN A 195 -41.85 2.48 33.92
CA GLN A 195 -41.44 1.52 34.96
C GLN A 195 -42.70 1.11 35.72
N GLU A 196 -43.14 -0.14 35.73
CA GLU A 196 -44.43 -0.43 36.37
C GLU A 196 -44.43 -0.11 37.87
N THR A 197 -45.58 0.34 38.38
CA THR A 197 -45.83 0.59 39.80
C THR A 197 -46.44 -0.62 40.53
N ASP A 198 -46.90 -1.60 39.75
CA ASP A 198 -47.73 -2.71 40.22
C ASP A 198 -47.01 -4.08 40.01
N THR A 199 -45.87 -4.08 39.32
CA THR A 199 -44.98 -5.23 39.04
C THR A 199 -43.52 -4.73 39.01
N PRO A 200 -42.49 -5.60 39.09
CA PRO A 200 -41.08 -5.18 39.00
C PRO A 200 -40.60 -4.87 37.56
N ASP A 201 -41.48 -4.94 36.56
CA ASP A 201 -41.11 -4.81 35.14
C ASP A 201 -40.73 -3.36 34.76
N TRP A 202 -39.45 -3.16 34.41
CA TRP A 202 -38.89 -1.92 33.82
C TRP A 202 -38.32 -2.24 32.44
N TRP A 203 -38.35 -1.34 31.47
CA TRP A 203 -39.20 -1.71 30.33
C TRP A 203 -38.63 -1.05 28.99
N ASN A 204 -38.85 -1.60 27.75
CA ASN A 204 -38.26 -1.23 26.41
C ASN A 204 -39.15 -0.74 25.11
N PHE A 205 -38.98 0.34 24.29
CA PHE A 205 -40.04 0.94 23.42
C PHE A 205 -39.64 1.37 22.01
N ARG A 206 -40.54 1.08 21.07
CA ARG A 206 -40.66 1.63 19.72
C ARG A 206 -42.13 1.67 19.24
N VAL A 207 -42.89 2.69 19.63
CA VAL A 207 -44.27 2.94 19.12
C VAL A 207 -44.20 3.49 17.69
N ASP A 208 -44.91 2.92 16.72
CA ASP A 208 -45.06 3.47 15.36
C ASP A 208 -45.55 4.93 15.41
N ALA A 209 -44.69 5.87 15.00
CA ALA A 209 -44.95 7.31 15.09
C ALA A 209 -46.03 7.79 14.10
N THR A 210 -46.58 6.91 13.25
CA THR A 210 -47.71 7.17 12.36
C THR A 210 -49.02 6.60 12.90
N THR A 211 -49.02 5.34 13.34
CA THR A 211 -50.26 4.65 13.76
C THR A 211 -50.51 4.70 15.26
N GLY A 212 -49.47 4.84 16.08
CA GLY A 212 -49.52 4.66 17.54
C GLY A 212 -49.65 3.20 17.97
N LEU A 213 -49.37 2.25 17.07
CA LEU A 213 -49.24 0.84 17.43
C LEU A 213 -47.87 0.57 18.03
N ILE A 214 -47.87 -0.29 19.02
CA ILE A 214 -46.71 -0.90 19.64
C ILE A 214 -46.05 -1.92 18.65
N ILE A 215 -44.72 -1.88 18.41
CA ILE A 215 -44.05 -2.72 17.39
C ILE A 215 -42.79 -3.54 17.80
N ASP A 216 -42.08 -3.25 18.90
CA ASP A 216 -41.08 -4.16 19.52
C ASP A 216 -41.22 -4.48 21.04
N LYS A 217 -40.31 -5.25 21.67
CA LYS A 217 -40.36 -5.72 23.09
C LYS A 217 -39.02 -6.34 23.50
N ASP A 218 -38.32 -5.69 24.43
CA ASP A 218 -37.26 -6.30 25.24
C ASP A 218 -37.77 -6.46 26.70
N ASN A 219 -36.91 -6.67 27.71
CA ASN A 219 -37.18 -6.32 29.13
C ASN A 219 -35.88 -5.79 29.75
N TRP A 220 -35.95 -4.82 30.68
CA TRP A 220 -34.78 -4.27 31.39
C TRP A 220 -34.66 -4.78 32.83
N THR A 221 -35.75 -5.30 33.41
CA THR A 221 -35.70 -6.12 34.63
C THR A 221 -35.47 -7.58 34.27
N ILE A 222 -34.38 -8.17 34.76
CA ILE A 222 -34.10 -9.60 34.70
C ILE A 222 -34.42 -10.20 36.07
N ASN A 223 -35.12 -11.35 36.14
CA ASN A 223 -35.60 -11.93 37.40
C ASN A 223 -35.38 -13.46 37.49
N CYS A 224 -34.97 -13.92 38.67
CA CYS A 224 -34.50 -15.28 38.96
C CYS A 224 -35.59 -16.28 39.43
N SER A 225 -36.74 -16.34 38.75
CA SER A 225 -37.86 -17.20 39.16
C SER A 225 -37.63 -18.71 38.91
N THR A 226 -38.03 -19.56 39.88
CA THR A 226 -37.65 -20.99 39.93
C THR A 226 -38.66 -21.99 39.34
N GLU A 227 -39.83 -21.54 38.84
CA GLU A 227 -40.81 -22.44 38.21
C GLU A 227 -40.54 -22.63 36.71
N GLY A 228 -40.15 -23.85 36.34
CA GLY A 228 -40.04 -24.27 34.94
C GLY A 228 -41.41 -24.58 34.30
N TYR A 229 -41.50 -24.39 32.98
CA TYR A 229 -42.70 -24.53 32.14
C TYR A 229 -43.82 -23.51 32.42
N HIS A 230 -43.92 -22.48 31.56
CA HIS A 230 -45.03 -22.41 30.58
C HIS A 230 -44.71 -21.44 29.43
N ASP A 231 -44.98 -21.88 28.20
CA ASP A 231 -44.90 -21.10 26.96
C ASP A 231 -46.15 -20.22 26.78
N HIS A 232 -45.98 -18.96 26.34
CA HIS A 232 -46.87 -18.30 25.37
C HIS A 232 -46.24 -17.10 24.64
N ASP A 233 -46.34 -17.10 23.31
CA ASP A 233 -46.28 -15.91 22.43
C ASP A 233 -47.07 -14.72 23.02
N GLY A 234 -46.49 -13.51 23.07
CA GLY A 234 -47.32 -12.33 23.31
C GLY A 234 -46.67 -11.02 23.76
N ASN A 235 -46.19 -10.27 22.78
CA ASN A 235 -46.23 -8.80 22.71
C ASN A 235 -45.79 -7.87 23.89
N LYS A 236 -44.73 -7.09 23.65
CA LYS A 236 -44.77 -5.65 23.24
C LYS A 236 -45.65 -4.70 24.11
N GLU A 237 -45.20 -3.62 24.78
CA GLU A 237 -43.93 -2.83 24.65
C GLU A 237 -43.66 -1.70 25.74
N LEU A 238 -42.48 -1.00 25.82
CA LEU A 238 -41.90 -0.45 27.10
C LEU A 238 -40.74 0.72 27.47
N GLU A 239 -39.76 1.37 26.72
CA GLU A 239 -38.45 2.19 27.04
C GLU A 239 -38.33 3.74 26.78
N PHE A 240 -37.76 4.52 27.73
CA PHE A 240 -36.85 5.72 27.76
C PHE A 240 -36.99 6.92 26.77
N VAL A 241 -36.35 8.10 26.89
CA VAL A 241 -34.93 8.42 27.22
C VAL A 241 -34.67 9.92 27.53
N ASN A 242 -33.60 10.22 28.31
CA ASN A 242 -32.75 11.44 28.37
C ASN A 242 -32.89 12.36 29.62
N ARG A 243 -31.91 13.21 30.02
CA ARG A 243 -30.39 13.19 30.08
C ARG A 243 -29.97 14.28 31.12
N ARG A 244 -28.98 15.22 31.09
CA ARG A 244 -27.98 15.84 30.15
C ARG A 244 -26.94 16.60 31.07
N ASN A 245 -25.79 17.17 30.68
CA ASN A 245 -25.31 17.80 29.45
C ASN A 245 -23.73 17.77 29.36
N SER A 246 -23.05 18.78 28.77
CA SER A 246 -21.66 18.68 28.28
C SER A 246 -20.66 19.77 28.73
N LYS A 247 -19.35 19.42 28.80
CA LYS A 247 -18.19 20.33 28.64
C LYS A 247 -16.85 19.61 28.39
N THR A 248 -15.79 20.34 28.08
CA THR A 248 -14.55 19.85 27.45
C THR A 248 -13.29 19.81 28.34
N TYR A 249 -12.50 18.75 28.15
CA TYR A 249 -11.07 18.53 28.47
C TYR A 249 -10.36 19.41 29.52
N SER A 250 -9.95 18.77 30.63
CA SER A 250 -8.52 18.71 31.03
C SER A 250 -8.31 17.63 32.09
N VAL A 251 -7.28 16.79 31.94
CA VAL A 251 -6.95 15.76 32.94
C VAL A 251 -6.32 16.44 34.16
N ASN A 252 -7.10 16.60 35.22
CA ASN A 252 -6.59 16.95 36.54
C ASN A 252 -6.39 15.65 37.33
N THR A 253 -5.14 15.28 37.59
CA THR A 253 -4.85 14.24 38.58
C THR A 253 -5.23 14.76 39.97
N ALA A 254 -6.36 14.26 40.50
CA ALA A 254 -6.86 14.65 41.81
C ALA A 254 -5.83 14.33 42.90
N ALA A 255 -5.56 15.30 43.78
CA ALA A 255 -4.47 15.20 44.74
C ALA A 255 -4.93 14.57 46.07
N ASN A 256 -4.62 13.29 46.28
CA ASN A 256 -4.56 12.59 47.58
C ASN A 256 -5.54 13.08 48.65
N ALA A 257 -6.82 12.72 48.51
CA ALA A 257 -7.87 12.97 49.52
C ALA A 257 -7.77 11.98 50.72
N THR A 258 -6.60 11.86 51.34
CA THR A 258 -6.31 10.83 52.37
C THR A 258 -6.94 11.12 53.75
N ASN A 259 -8.20 11.55 53.79
CA ASN A 259 -8.86 12.03 55.01
C ASN A 259 -10.41 11.94 54.98
N THR A 260 -10.98 11.18 54.04
CA THR A 260 -12.44 10.96 53.83
C THR A 260 -12.91 9.55 54.20
N MET A 261 -12.02 8.55 54.09
CA MET A 261 -12.30 7.13 54.36
C MET A 261 -12.42 6.90 55.89
N VAL A 262 -13.65 6.86 56.42
CA VAL A 262 -13.92 6.77 57.88
C VAL A 262 -15.14 5.92 58.28
N GLY A 263 -15.77 5.19 57.34
CA GLY A 263 -16.91 4.32 57.64
C GLY A 263 -16.56 3.08 58.47
N SER A 264 -17.51 2.55 59.22
CA SER A 264 -17.35 1.26 59.93
C SER A 264 -18.65 0.47 59.97
N TYR A 265 -18.66 -0.73 59.39
CA TYR A 265 -19.87 -1.49 59.07
C TYR A 265 -19.82 -2.89 59.68
N ARG A 266 -20.85 -3.30 60.43
CA ARG A 266 -20.97 -4.69 60.90
C ARG A 266 -21.65 -5.55 59.83
N VAL A 267 -20.88 -6.39 59.16
CA VAL A 267 -21.32 -7.12 57.96
C VAL A 267 -20.76 -8.53 57.93
N PHE A 268 -21.33 -9.42 57.10
CA PHE A 268 -20.64 -10.63 56.69
C PHE A 268 -19.65 -10.22 55.59
N ALA A 269 -18.44 -9.86 56.00
CA ALA A 269 -17.45 -9.20 55.14
C ALA A 269 -17.06 -10.04 53.92
N PHE A 270 -16.66 -9.32 52.86
CA PHE A 270 -16.06 -9.91 51.66
C PHE A 270 -14.80 -10.73 52.04
N PRO A 271 -14.56 -11.92 51.43
CA PRO A 271 -15.31 -12.58 50.36
C PRO A 271 -16.24 -13.71 50.85
N LEU A 272 -16.92 -13.56 52.00
CA LEU A 272 -17.85 -14.60 52.49
C LEU A 272 -19.05 -14.76 51.54
N GLU A 273 -19.30 -15.97 51.03
CA GLU A 273 -20.47 -16.27 50.17
C GLU A 273 -21.81 -15.98 50.87
N SER A 274 -21.95 -16.42 52.12
CA SER A 274 -23.18 -16.33 52.91
C SER A 274 -22.91 -16.66 54.39
N PRO A 275 -23.88 -16.51 55.31
CA PRO A 275 -23.79 -16.91 56.72
C PRO A 275 -23.37 -18.37 56.98
N TYR A 276 -23.40 -19.26 55.98
CA TYR A 276 -22.89 -20.62 56.12
C TYR A 276 -21.36 -20.71 56.24
N TYR A 277 -20.61 -19.68 55.82
CA TYR A 277 -19.15 -19.75 55.69
C TYR A 277 -18.39 -18.89 56.70
N GLY A 278 -19.07 -18.04 57.48
CA GLY A 278 -18.43 -17.14 58.43
C GLY A 278 -19.38 -16.47 59.42
N SER A 279 -18.87 -15.52 60.20
CA SER A 279 -19.63 -14.73 61.16
C SER A 279 -19.39 -13.24 60.93
N ARG A 280 -20.38 -12.37 61.21
CA ARG A 280 -20.25 -10.93 61.02
C ARG A 280 -19.05 -10.34 61.77
N THR A 281 -18.23 -9.59 61.05
CA THR A 281 -17.12 -8.78 61.57
C THR A 281 -17.52 -7.30 61.57
N LEU A 282 -16.67 -6.41 62.09
CA LEU A 282 -16.85 -4.96 62.02
C LEU A 282 -15.69 -4.42 61.19
N GLU A 283 -15.94 -4.21 59.90
CA GLU A 283 -14.93 -3.69 58.97
C GLU A 283 -14.87 -2.16 59.08
N ALA A 284 -13.67 -1.60 59.06
CA ALA A 284 -13.43 -0.18 59.25
C ALA A 284 -12.55 0.35 58.12
N ASN A 285 -13.02 1.42 57.47
CA ASN A 285 -12.47 2.00 56.25
C ASN A 285 -12.27 0.96 55.12
N PRO A 286 -13.31 0.20 54.72
CA PRO A 286 -13.25 -0.79 53.63
C PRO A 286 -13.31 -0.16 52.23
N ASP A 287 -13.47 1.16 52.14
CA ASP A 287 -13.69 1.93 50.93
C ASP A 287 -12.40 2.09 50.11
N ASP A 288 -12.44 1.85 48.78
CA ASP A 288 -11.25 1.98 47.93
C ASP A 288 -11.00 3.44 47.50
N ALA A 289 -9.76 3.89 47.66
CA ALA A 289 -9.36 5.27 47.37
C ALA A 289 -9.18 5.58 45.87
N THR A 290 -9.31 4.59 44.99
CA THR A 290 -9.22 4.75 43.53
C THR A 290 -10.62 4.85 42.92
N ALA A 291 -11.49 3.89 43.26
CA ALA A 291 -12.86 3.80 42.77
C ALA A 291 -13.85 4.73 43.51
N SER A 292 -13.64 4.91 44.81
CA SER A 292 -14.48 5.72 45.71
C SER A 292 -13.64 6.80 46.44
N PRO A 293 -13.01 7.75 45.72
CA PRO A 293 -12.00 8.66 46.27
C PRO A 293 -12.49 9.63 47.37
N TYR A 294 -13.80 9.76 47.56
CA TYR A 294 -14.42 10.56 48.64
C TYR A 294 -15.09 9.69 49.73
N GLY A 295 -14.95 8.36 49.66
CA GLY A 295 -15.64 7.38 50.50
C GLY A 295 -17.10 7.16 50.09
N TRP A 296 -17.71 6.08 50.56
CA TRP A 296 -19.05 5.62 50.12
C TRP A 296 -20.23 6.53 50.54
N HIS A 297 -20.00 7.70 51.13
CA HIS A 297 -21.04 8.57 51.70
C HIS A 297 -21.02 10.03 51.20
N ASP A 298 -20.34 10.30 50.09
CA ASP A 298 -20.40 11.56 49.35
C ASP A 298 -21.07 11.35 47.98
N THR A 299 -21.70 12.40 47.43
CA THR A 299 -22.18 12.45 46.03
C THR A 299 -21.72 13.70 45.27
N ASN A 300 -21.06 14.66 45.92
CA ASN A 300 -20.81 15.99 45.34
C ASN A 300 -19.32 16.29 45.04
N GLY A 301 -18.40 15.40 45.42
CA GLY A 301 -16.95 15.54 45.21
C GLY A 301 -16.28 16.47 46.22
N ALA A 302 -16.83 16.61 47.43
CA ALA A 302 -16.25 17.40 48.51
C ALA A 302 -15.57 16.52 49.57
N VAL A 303 -14.64 17.13 50.31
CA VAL A 303 -13.91 16.43 51.38
C VAL A 303 -14.79 16.29 52.62
N GLY A 304 -15.47 15.14 52.70
CA GLY A 304 -16.24 14.67 53.85
C GLY A 304 -17.64 14.20 53.45
N ALA A 305 -18.14 13.18 54.14
CA ALA A 305 -19.46 12.60 53.86
C ALA A 305 -20.59 13.63 53.91
N GLU A 306 -21.48 13.56 52.92
CA GLU A 306 -22.73 14.31 52.83
C GLU A 306 -23.83 13.62 53.65
N PHE A 307 -23.86 12.28 53.61
CA PHE A 307 -24.85 11.44 54.27
C PHE A 307 -24.27 10.78 55.53
N THR A 308 -25.11 10.59 56.55
CA THR A 308 -24.77 9.77 57.74
C THR A 308 -25.34 8.35 57.68
N TYR A 309 -26.17 8.11 56.68
CA TYR A 309 -26.92 6.89 56.44
C TYR A 309 -26.49 6.22 55.12
N THR A 310 -27.01 5.03 54.81
CA THR A 310 -26.61 4.13 53.70
C THR A 310 -26.89 4.66 52.28
N ARG A 311 -26.30 5.81 51.94
CA ARG A 311 -26.34 6.49 50.65
C ARG A 311 -25.00 7.15 50.34
N GLY A 312 -24.58 7.10 49.08
CA GLY A 312 -23.47 7.89 48.53
C GLY A 312 -23.33 7.70 47.03
N ASN A 313 -22.11 7.84 46.50
CA ASN A 313 -21.88 7.95 45.06
C ASN A 313 -22.32 6.71 44.29
N ASN A 314 -22.08 5.52 44.84
CA ASN A 314 -22.13 4.25 44.12
C ASN A 314 -23.51 3.58 44.27
N VAL A 315 -24.16 3.79 45.42
CA VAL A 315 -25.41 3.12 45.82
C VAL A 315 -26.21 3.98 46.82
N ASP A 316 -27.53 3.91 46.69
CA ASP A 316 -28.51 4.38 47.67
C ASP A 316 -29.32 3.16 48.16
N ALA A 317 -29.08 2.71 49.39
CA ALA A 317 -29.57 1.43 49.91
C ALA A 317 -30.53 1.60 51.10
N TYR A 318 -31.72 0.99 51.00
CA TYR A 318 -32.84 1.20 51.93
C TYR A 318 -33.77 -0.02 52.02
N ASP A 319 -34.53 -0.12 53.11
CA ASP A 319 -35.66 -1.05 53.27
C ASP A 319 -36.80 -0.70 52.31
N ASP A 320 -37.33 -1.70 51.57
CA ASP A 320 -38.63 -1.62 50.90
C ASP A 320 -39.53 -2.82 51.18
N GLY A 321 -39.50 -3.37 52.40
CA GLY A 321 -40.45 -4.36 52.93
C GLY A 321 -41.91 -3.89 53.01
N ASN A 322 -42.22 -2.75 52.40
CA ASN A 322 -43.55 -2.19 52.21
C ASN A 322 -43.95 -1.98 50.72
N ASN A 323 -43.05 -2.26 49.75
CA ASN A 323 -43.24 -2.08 48.30
C ASN A 323 -43.66 -0.65 47.90
N SER A 324 -42.89 0.35 48.36
CA SER A 324 -43.04 1.76 47.98
C SER A 324 -42.12 2.20 46.84
N ASN A 325 -41.07 1.42 46.57
CA ASN A 325 -40.02 1.67 45.58
C ASN A 325 -39.38 3.05 45.83
N SER A 326 -39.12 3.37 47.10
CA SER A 326 -38.83 4.74 47.54
C SER A 326 -37.98 4.82 48.81
N GLY A 327 -36.67 5.06 48.63
CA GLY A 327 -35.72 5.35 49.71
C GLY A 327 -36.02 6.65 50.47
N THR A 328 -36.94 6.58 51.43
CA THR A 328 -37.12 7.66 52.42
C THR A 328 -36.03 7.57 53.49
N VAL A 329 -35.59 8.72 54.03
CA VAL A 329 -34.53 8.82 55.06
C VAL A 329 -34.78 7.98 56.34
N ALA A 330 -35.99 7.43 56.52
CA ALA A 330 -36.33 6.55 57.64
C ALA A 330 -36.24 5.04 57.30
N ALA A 331 -35.93 4.68 56.05
CA ALA A 331 -35.69 3.32 55.56
C ALA A 331 -34.20 3.02 55.34
N HIS A 332 -33.34 4.04 55.38
CA HIS A 332 -31.89 3.91 55.42
C HIS A 332 -31.39 3.61 56.84
N ALA A 333 -30.35 2.80 56.96
CA ALA A 333 -29.65 2.64 58.24
C ALA A 333 -28.78 3.88 58.52
N ASP A 334 -28.89 4.51 59.70
CA ASP A 334 -28.14 5.73 60.06
C ASP A 334 -26.98 5.45 61.02
N GLY A 335 -25.74 5.44 60.50
CA GLY A 335 -24.50 5.34 61.29
C GLY A 335 -24.13 6.64 62.02
N GLY A 336 -24.92 7.71 61.84
CA GLY A 336 -24.74 9.01 62.45
C GLY A 336 -23.48 9.74 61.98
N GLY A 337 -23.19 10.91 62.57
CA GLY A 337 -22.01 11.73 62.24
C GLY A 337 -20.65 11.13 62.62
N SER A 338 -20.57 9.81 62.82
CA SER A 338 -19.35 9.02 62.97
C SER A 338 -19.30 7.80 62.05
N LEU A 339 -20.34 7.57 61.22
CA LEU A 339 -20.45 6.48 60.24
C LEU A 339 -20.22 5.09 60.84
N ILE A 340 -20.84 4.81 62.01
CA ILE A 340 -20.70 3.52 62.72
C ILE A 340 -21.99 2.71 62.59
N PHE A 341 -22.06 1.86 61.57
CA PHE A 341 -23.16 0.97 61.24
C PHE A 341 -23.03 -0.37 62.00
N ASP A 342 -22.97 -0.30 63.33
CA ASP A 342 -22.83 -1.45 64.23
C ASP A 342 -24.20 -1.94 64.74
N PHE A 343 -25.01 -2.49 63.81
CA PHE A 343 -26.38 -2.92 64.08
C PHE A 343 -26.48 -4.40 64.50
N PRO A 344 -27.34 -4.74 65.48
CA PRO A 344 -27.63 -6.13 65.83
C PRO A 344 -28.33 -6.84 64.66
N LEU A 345 -28.20 -8.17 64.61
CA LEU A 345 -28.94 -9.01 63.67
C LEU A 345 -29.51 -10.18 64.47
N ASP A 346 -30.82 -10.35 64.44
CA ASP A 346 -31.47 -11.45 65.14
C ASP A 346 -31.29 -12.76 64.34
N LEU A 347 -30.78 -13.78 65.03
CA LEU A 347 -30.43 -15.08 64.46
C LEU A 347 -31.33 -16.17 65.02
N VAL A 348 -31.86 -17.04 64.16
CA VAL A 348 -32.72 -18.16 64.55
C VAL A 348 -31.91 -19.39 65.00
N VAL A 349 -32.62 -20.45 65.43
CA VAL A 349 -32.03 -21.68 65.99
C VAL A 349 -31.19 -22.41 64.93
N GLY A 350 -29.90 -22.08 64.90
CA GLY A 350 -28.94 -22.49 63.88
C GLY A 350 -27.78 -21.50 63.77
N GLY A 351 -28.02 -20.22 64.09
CA GLY A 351 -27.04 -19.13 63.97
C GLY A 351 -27.17 -18.32 62.68
N PHE A 352 -28.30 -18.45 61.98
CA PHE A 352 -28.54 -17.83 60.67
C PHE A 352 -29.54 -16.68 60.77
N PRO A 353 -29.40 -15.62 59.95
CA PRO A 353 -30.40 -14.56 59.81
C PRO A 353 -31.73 -15.14 59.34
N ALA A 354 -32.85 -14.64 59.88
CA ALA A 354 -34.16 -14.92 59.30
C ALA A 354 -35.17 -13.83 59.64
N TYR A 355 -35.92 -13.41 58.63
CA TYR A 355 -36.94 -12.37 58.73
C TYR A 355 -38.24 -12.92 59.34
N THR A 356 -38.79 -12.22 60.32
CA THR A 356 -40.18 -12.39 60.77
C THR A 356 -40.81 -11.04 61.09
N ALA A 357 -42.13 -10.91 60.99
CA ALA A 357 -42.86 -9.66 61.33
C ALA A 357 -42.79 -9.22 62.82
N SER A 358 -41.93 -9.86 63.63
CA SER A 358 -41.61 -9.50 65.02
C SER A 358 -40.11 -9.48 65.33
N LEU A 359 -39.27 -9.88 64.37
CA LEU A 359 -37.81 -9.88 64.38
C LEU A 359 -37.40 -9.48 62.96
N GLN A 360 -37.43 -8.18 62.74
CA GLN A 360 -36.88 -7.54 61.55
C GLN A 360 -35.54 -6.96 62.00
N SER A 361 -34.57 -6.93 61.08
CA SER A 361 -33.22 -6.42 61.33
C SER A 361 -32.80 -5.53 60.17
N GLU A 362 -33.72 -4.64 59.81
CA GLU A 362 -33.71 -3.77 58.64
C GLU A 362 -32.36 -3.04 58.53
N ASP A 363 -31.96 -2.34 59.59
CA ASP A 363 -30.67 -1.62 59.64
C ASP A 363 -29.46 -2.51 59.30
N ALA A 364 -29.49 -3.79 59.70
CA ALA A 364 -28.38 -4.73 59.50
C ALA A 364 -28.41 -5.44 58.14
N ALA A 365 -29.58 -5.59 57.52
CA ALA A 365 -29.74 -6.04 56.14
C ALA A 365 -29.29 -4.92 55.18
N VAL A 366 -29.87 -3.72 55.34
CA VAL A 366 -29.53 -2.51 54.57
C VAL A 366 -28.04 -2.17 54.66
N THR A 367 -27.42 -2.26 55.85
CA THR A 367 -25.96 -2.09 56.02
C THR A 367 -25.15 -3.14 55.26
N ASN A 368 -25.63 -4.39 55.19
CA ASN A 368 -24.92 -5.49 54.53
C ASN A 368 -25.04 -5.39 53.00
N LEU A 369 -26.22 -5.05 52.49
CA LEU A 369 -26.46 -4.72 51.08
C LEU A 369 -25.60 -3.54 50.63
N PHE A 370 -25.67 -2.41 51.35
CA PHE A 370 -24.88 -1.21 51.09
C PHE A 370 -23.37 -1.51 51.00
N TYR A 371 -22.84 -2.26 51.96
CA TYR A 371 -21.43 -2.67 51.95
C TYR A 371 -21.10 -3.53 50.72
N TRP A 372 -21.92 -4.53 50.39
CA TRP A 372 -21.63 -5.42 49.26
C TRP A 372 -21.78 -4.73 47.90
N SER A 373 -22.80 -3.88 47.69
CA SER A 373 -22.92 -3.07 46.46
C SER A 373 -21.70 -2.17 46.24
N ASN A 374 -21.19 -1.53 47.30
CA ASN A 374 -19.97 -0.73 47.20
C ASN A 374 -18.71 -1.57 46.97
N ILE A 375 -18.57 -2.74 47.60
CA ILE A 375 -17.44 -3.66 47.33
C ILE A 375 -17.45 -4.17 45.88
N ILE A 376 -18.63 -4.43 45.30
CA ILE A 376 -18.75 -4.84 43.89
C ILE A 376 -18.35 -3.68 42.98
N HIS A 377 -18.85 -2.46 43.24
CA HIS A 377 -18.40 -1.25 42.55
C HIS A 377 -16.87 -1.12 42.59
N ASP A 378 -16.31 -1.08 43.79
CA ASP A 378 -14.90 -0.76 44.01
C ASP A 378 -13.99 -1.83 43.41
N ALA A 379 -14.32 -3.13 43.54
CA ALA A 379 -13.56 -4.19 42.91
C ALA A 379 -13.64 -4.13 41.38
N MET A 380 -14.83 -3.92 40.80
CA MET A 380 -15.04 -3.95 39.35
C MET A 380 -14.48 -2.73 38.61
N TYR A 381 -14.32 -1.61 39.30
CA TYR A 381 -13.59 -0.44 38.81
C TYR A 381 -12.14 -0.79 38.40
N HIS A 382 -11.43 -1.61 39.20
CA HIS A 382 -10.06 -2.08 38.87
C HIS A 382 -10.01 -3.09 37.71
N TYR A 383 -11.16 -3.64 37.28
CA TYR A 383 -11.30 -4.42 36.04
C TYR A 383 -11.84 -3.58 34.87
N GLY A 384 -11.90 -2.26 35.03
CA GLY A 384 -12.31 -1.32 33.98
C GLY A 384 -13.82 -1.28 33.74
N PHE A 385 -14.64 -1.54 34.77
CA PHE A 385 -16.00 -1.02 34.85
C PHE A 385 -15.94 0.35 35.56
N ASP A 386 -15.36 1.32 34.85
CA ASP A 386 -15.16 2.71 35.26
C ASP A 386 -16.26 3.63 34.69
N GLU A 387 -16.20 4.93 34.98
CA GLU A 387 -17.23 5.88 34.54
C GLU A 387 -17.28 6.02 33.02
N ALA A 388 -16.16 5.88 32.31
CA ALA A 388 -16.14 5.95 30.86
C ALA A 388 -16.73 4.68 30.22
N ALA A 389 -16.61 3.53 30.90
CA ALA A 389 -17.28 2.28 30.56
C ALA A 389 -18.76 2.23 30.97
N GLY A 390 -19.26 3.21 31.74
CA GLY A 390 -20.64 3.32 32.19
C GLY A 390 -20.96 2.51 33.44
N ASN A 391 -20.13 2.66 34.48
CA ASN A 391 -20.42 2.19 35.85
C ASN A 391 -21.65 2.89 36.47
N PHE A 392 -21.90 2.65 37.74
CA PHE A 392 -23.05 3.19 38.47
C PHE A 392 -22.58 4.23 39.48
N GLN A 393 -22.61 5.51 39.12
CA GLN A 393 -22.18 6.61 39.99
C GLN A 393 -23.07 7.86 39.87
N GLU A 394 -23.41 8.44 41.01
CA GLU A 394 -24.17 9.69 41.08
C GLU A 394 -23.35 10.87 40.49
N ASN A 395 -22.03 10.82 40.67
CA ASN A 395 -21.10 11.83 40.21
C ASN A 395 -19.80 11.19 39.72
N ASN A 396 -19.58 11.27 38.41
CA ASN A 396 -18.45 10.65 37.71
C ASN A 396 -17.17 11.51 37.77
N TYR A 397 -17.14 12.54 38.62
CA TYR A 397 -16.03 13.48 38.89
C TYR A 397 -15.36 14.16 37.67
N GLY A 398 -15.91 13.98 36.47
CA GLY A 398 -15.34 14.44 35.19
C GLY A 398 -14.54 13.39 34.42
N ASN A 399 -14.53 12.12 34.85
CA ASN A 399 -13.74 11.03 34.27
C ASN A 399 -14.38 10.45 32.98
N GLY A 400 -15.71 10.32 32.94
CA GLY A 400 -16.42 9.77 31.77
C GLY A 400 -17.92 9.57 31.98
N GLY A 401 -18.57 8.93 31.00
CA GLY A 401 -19.96 8.47 31.07
C GLY A 401 -21.03 9.55 31.25
N ALA A 402 -22.20 9.11 31.68
CA ALA A 402 -23.28 9.94 32.19
C ALA A 402 -23.62 9.47 33.61
N GLY A 403 -23.25 10.26 34.61
CA GLY A 403 -23.62 9.99 36.01
C GLY A 403 -25.07 10.34 36.34
N SER A 404 -25.35 10.47 37.63
CA SER A 404 -26.70 10.35 38.22
C SER A 404 -27.31 8.97 37.98
N ASP A 405 -26.49 7.92 38.15
CA ASP A 405 -26.91 6.53 38.02
C ASP A 405 -26.36 5.57 39.09
N SER A 406 -26.18 6.08 40.31
CA SER A 406 -26.01 5.27 41.52
C SER A 406 -27.07 4.17 41.64
N VAL A 407 -26.71 2.97 42.15
CA VAL A 407 -27.65 1.85 42.28
C VAL A 407 -28.69 2.13 43.36
N ASN A 408 -29.98 2.05 43.04
CA ASN A 408 -31.02 1.94 44.06
C ASN A 408 -31.05 0.49 44.55
N ALA A 409 -30.72 0.23 45.82
CA ALA A 409 -30.61 -1.12 46.36
C ALA A 409 -31.67 -1.35 47.44
N GLU A 410 -32.73 -2.06 47.06
CA GLU A 410 -33.95 -2.24 47.84
C GLU A 410 -33.86 -3.56 48.64
N ALA A 411 -33.59 -3.43 49.93
CA ALA A 411 -33.45 -4.52 50.89
C ALA A 411 -34.83 -5.00 51.37
N GLN A 412 -34.94 -6.29 51.70
CA GLN A 412 -36.16 -6.93 52.23
C GLN A 412 -37.43 -6.67 51.38
N ASP A 413 -37.28 -6.43 50.08
CA ASP A 413 -38.31 -6.00 49.14
C ASP A 413 -39.48 -7.00 49.07
N SER A 414 -40.68 -6.46 48.82
CA SER A 414 -41.95 -7.17 48.85
C SER A 414 -42.81 -7.04 47.58
N ALA A 415 -42.20 -6.79 46.41
CA ALA A 415 -42.89 -6.63 45.13
C ALA A 415 -43.69 -7.88 44.69
N ASP A 416 -43.19 -9.10 44.91
CA ASP A 416 -43.91 -10.36 44.62
C ASP A 416 -44.96 -10.70 45.71
N LEU A 417 -45.82 -9.72 46.03
CA LEU A 417 -46.86 -9.81 47.06
C LEU A 417 -48.22 -10.30 46.55
N ALA A 418 -48.25 -11.03 45.43
CA ALA A 418 -49.46 -11.70 44.97
C ALA A 418 -49.98 -12.67 46.06
N PRO A 419 -51.17 -12.45 46.67
CA PRO A 419 -51.53 -13.03 47.98
C PRO A 419 -51.95 -14.51 47.94
N THR A 420 -51.44 -15.27 46.96
CA THR A 420 -51.76 -16.68 46.70
C THR A 420 -50.55 -17.53 46.26
N SER A 421 -49.37 -16.95 46.03
CA SER A 421 -48.15 -17.64 45.59
C SER A 421 -47.08 -17.67 46.70
N PHE A 422 -46.47 -18.82 46.92
CA PHE A 422 -45.41 -19.04 47.92
C PHE A 422 -44.01 -18.80 47.31
N ASN A 423 -43.81 -17.70 46.57
CA ASN A 423 -42.66 -17.55 45.66
C ASN A 423 -41.75 -16.33 45.91
N ARG A 424 -41.59 -15.90 47.17
CA ARG A 424 -40.67 -14.80 47.52
C ARG A 424 -39.16 -15.15 47.40
N CYS A 425 -38.83 -16.30 46.84
CA CYS A 425 -37.47 -16.86 46.79
C CYS A 425 -36.78 -16.47 45.48
N ASN A 426 -36.53 -15.18 45.31
CA ASN A 426 -36.11 -14.56 44.06
C ASN A 426 -35.34 -13.25 44.36
N ALA A 427 -34.71 -12.65 43.34
CA ALA A 427 -34.17 -11.30 43.35
C ALA A 427 -34.25 -10.74 41.91
N ASN A 428 -34.01 -9.45 41.71
CA ASN A 428 -33.93 -8.87 40.37
C ASN A 428 -33.00 -7.66 40.29
N PHE A 429 -32.58 -7.34 39.06
CA PHE A 429 -31.88 -6.11 38.74
C PHE A 429 -32.41 -5.48 37.44
N GLY A 430 -33.02 -4.30 37.57
CA GLY A 430 -33.41 -3.44 36.46
C GLY A 430 -32.22 -2.62 35.97
N THR A 431 -31.69 -2.92 34.78
CA THR A 431 -30.56 -2.16 34.20
C THR A 431 -31.02 -1.19 33.10
N PRO A 432 -31.03 0.12 33.35
CA PRO A 432 -31.14 1.12 32.31
C PRO A 432 -29.79 1.50 31.70
N ALA A 433 -29.84 2.19 30.56
CA ALA A 433 -28.67 2.79 29.94
C ALA A 433 -27.99 3.86 30.83
N ASP A 434 -26.74 4.18 30.50
CA ASP A 434 -25.87 5.20 31.09
C ASP A 434 -26.61 6.51 31.44
N GLY A 435 -26.51 6.95 32.70
CA GLY A 435 -27.20 8.15 33.20
C GLY A 435 -28.66 7.94 33.59
N GLY A 436 -29.03 6.72 33.98
CA GLY A 436 -30.24 6.44 34.77
C GLY A 436 -29.93 5.40 35.85
N ASN A 437 -30.38 5.63 37.08
CA ASN A 437 -30.13 4.74 38.21
C ASN A 437 -30.71 3.33 37.96
N PRO A 438 -29.91 2.24 38.04
CA PRO A 438 -30.46 0.90 38.08
C PRO A 438 -31.16 0.64 39.42
N ARG A 439 -31.89 -0.48 39.49
CA ARG A 439 -32.62 -0.91 40.69
C ARG A 439 -32.37 -2.38 40.97
N MET A 440 -31.76 -2.68 42.11
CA MET A 440 -31.61 -4.03 42.66
C MET A 440 -32.71 -4.26 43.70
N GLN A 441 -33.40 -5.40 43.64
CA GLN A 441 -34.44 -5.76 44.61
C GLN A 441 -34.14 -7.13 45.23
N MET A 442 -33.88 -7.15 46.54
CA MET A 442 -33.50 -8.34 47.29
C MET A 442 -34.69 -8.83 48.13
N TYR A 443 -35.18 -10.04 47.89
CA TYR A 443 -36.38 -10.55 48.58
C TYR A 443 -36.08 -11.52 49.73
N ILE A 444 -37.11 -11.71 50.57
CA ILE A 444 -37.15 -12.64 51.71
C ILE A 444 -37.80 -13.98 51.31
N CYS A 445 -37.03 -15.07 51.28
CA CYS A 445 -37.49 -16.38 50.80
C CYS A 445 -38.30 -17.19 51.84
N ASP A 446 -39.54 -17.55 51.48
CA ASP A 446 -40.46 -18.41 52.25
C ASP A 446 -40.41 -19.88 51.79
N ASN A 447 -39.56 -20.68 52.44
CA ASN A 447 -39.40 -22.10 52.13
C ASN A 447 -40.49 -22.99 52.77
N SER A 448 -41.66 -23.05 52.13
CA SER A 448 -42.61 -24.18 52.23
C SER A 448 -43.11 -24.60 53.64
N GLY A 449 -43.30 -23.64 54.55
CA GLY A 449 -43.98 -23.86 55.83
C GLY A 449 -43.11 -23.86 57.08
N ASN A 450 -41.90 -23.30 56.99
CA ASN A 450 -41.19 -22.74 58.14
C ASN A 450 -41.97 -21.52 58.70
N SER A 451 -41.65 -21.04 59.90
CA SER A 451 -42.16 -19.75 60.42
C SER A 451 -41.14 -18.61 60.32
N ASN A 452 -39.98 -18.93 59.77
CA ASN A 452 -38.81 -18.10 59.65
C ASN A 452 -38.44 -18.13 58.16
N HIS A 453 -38.12 -16.99 57.58
CA HIS A 453 -37.82 -16.86 56.15
C HIS A 453 -36.36 -16.43 55.99
N ASN A 454 -35.61 -16.99 55.05
CA ASN A 454 -34.22 -16.58 54.85
C ASN A 454 -34.17 -15.25 54.09
N ASP A 455 -33.33 -14.35 54.58
CA ASP A 455 -33.24 -12.97 54.11
C ASP A 455 -32.16 -12.85 53.01
N GLY A 456 -32.56 -12.43 51.80
CA GLY A 456 -31.71 -12.39 50.61
C GLY A 456 -30.52 -11.44 50.74
N ASP A 457 -30.63 -10.41 51.58
CA ASP A 457 -29.58 -9.43 51.86
C ASP A 457 -28.31 -10.01 52.53
N PHE A 458 -28.29 -11.32 52.79
CA PHE A 458 -27.13 -12.08 53.27
C PHE A 458 -26.69 -13.24 52.35
N ASP A 459 -27.30 -13.46 51.17
CA ASP A 459 -26.77 -14.37 50.14
C ASP A 459 -25.95 -13.55 49.13
N HIS A 460 -24.69 -13.23 49.47
CA HIS A 460 -23.92 -12.25 48.71
C HIS A 460 -23.55 -12.74 47.30
N LEU A 461 -23.56 -14.06 47.07
CA LEU A 461 -23.45 -14.61 45.71
C LEU A 461 -24.64 -14.15 44.84
N VAL A 462 -25.84 -14.03 45.41
CA VAL A 462 -27.03 -13.46 44.74
C VAL A 462 -26.89 -11.95 44.59
N ILE A 463 -26.48 -11.20 45.62
CA ILE A 463 -26.26 -9.73 45.50
C ILE A 463 -25.27 -9.41 44.36
N VAL A 464 -24.18 -10.18 44.25
CA VAL A 464 -23.20 -10.03 43.17
C VAL A 464 -23.79 -10.46 41.81
N HIS A 465 -24.61 -11.51 41.76
CA HIS A 465 -25.32 -11.92 40.54
C HIS A 465 -26.22 -10.80 40.00
N GLU A 466 -27.07 -10.23 40.85
CA GLU A 466 -27.96 -9.13 40.47
C GLU A 466 -27.15 -7.91 39.98
N TYR A 467 -26.12 -7.49 40.72
CA TYR A 467 -25.25 -6.37 40.29
C TYR A 467 -24.58 -6.64 38.93
N ALA A 468 -24.27 -7.91 38.63
CA ALA A 468 -23.62 -8.32 37.40
C ALA A 468 -24.55 -8.39 36.17
N HIS A 469 -25.87 -8.45 36.34
CA HIS A 469 -26.79 -8.06 35.27
C HIS A 469 -26.54 -6.59 34.86
N GLY A 470 -26.31 -5.72 35.84
CA GLY A 470 -25.90 -4.33 35.61
C GLY A 470 -24.61 -4.21 34.80
N ILE A 471 -23.53 -4.87 35.27
CA ILE A 471 -22.22 -4.89 34.59
C ILE A 471 -22.34 -5.37 33.15
N SER A 472 -23.02 -6.51 32.93
CA SER A 472 -23.09 -7.14 31.60
C SER A 472 -23.98 -6.37 30.61
N ASN A 473 -25.08 -5.77 31.05
CA ASN A 473 -25.93 -4.93 30.19
C ASN A 473 -25.32 -3.55 29.88
N ARG A 474 -24.53 -2.96 30.79
CA ARG A 474 -23.80 -1.70 30.52
C ARG A 474 -22.61 -1.89 29.58
N LEU A 475 -21.82 -2.96 29.76
CA LEU A 475 -20.63 -3.18 28.94
C LEU A 475 -20.96 -3.72 27.54
N THR A 476 -21.97 -4.59 27.41
CA THR A 476 -22.31 -5.21 26.11
C THR A 476 -22.94 -4.20 25.15
N GLY A 477 -22.41 -4.08 23.93
CA GLY A 477 -22.95 -3.13 22.93
C GLY A 477 -22.75 -1.65 23.28
N GLY A 478 -22.11 -1.35 24.42
CA GLY A 478 -21.78 -0.01 24.91
C GLY A 478 -22.84 0.58 25.86
N PRO A 479 -22.43 1.44 26.81
CA PRO A 479 -23.25 1.82 27.97
C PRO A 479 -24.54 2.57 27.63
N GLY A 480 -24.63 3.17 26.45
CA GLY A 480 -25.86 3.75 25.92
C GLY A 480 -26.91 2.74 25.38
N ASN A 481 -26.74 1.43 25.56
CA ASN A 481 -27.60 0.39 24.96
C ASN A 481 -27.88 -0.81 25.89
N ALA A 482 -28.70 -0.63 26.93
CA ALA A 482 -29.09 -1.72 27.83
C ALA A 482 -29.97 -2.84 27.19
N ASN A 483 -30.30 -2.75 25.89
CA ASN A 483 -31.00 -3.82 25.17
C ASN A 483 -30.07 -4.95 24.69
N ALA A 484 -28.75 -4.82 24.85
CA ALA A 484 -27.79 -5.60 24.10
C ALA A 484 -27.74 -7.12 24.42
N LEU A 485 -28.47 -7.57 25.43
CA LEU A 485 -28.58 -8.98 25.84
C LEU A 485 -29.99 -9.57 25.70
N ASN A 486 -30.89 -8.91 24.97
CA ASN A 486 -32.26 -9.37 24.73
C ASN A 486 -32.36 -10.26 23.47
N ASN A 487 -31.73 -11.44 23.52
CA ASN A 487 -31.73 -12.42 22.42
C ASN A 487 -31.83 -13.87 22.93
N ALA A 488 -32.13 -14.81 22.03
CA ALA A 488 -32.49 -16.18 22.41
C ALA A 488 -31.33 -17.03 22.94
N GLU A 489 -30.07 -16.73 22.55
CA GLU A 489 -28.84 -17.34 23.10
C GLU A 489 -28.09 -16.40 24.07
N GLN A 490 -28.79 -15.48 24.76
CA GLN A 490 -28.13 -14.53 25.65
C GLN A 490 -27.40 -15.20 26.83
N MET A 491 -26.35 -14.52 27.29
CA MET A 491 -25.38 -15.02 28.28
C MET A 491 -25.38 -14.23 29.60
N GLY A 492 -26.31 -13.29 29.77
CA GLY A 492 -26.47 -12.37 30.92
C GLY A 492 -26.36 -13.08 32.27
N GLU A 493 -27.25 -14.04 32.46
CA GLU A 493 -27.29 -15.00 33.56
C GLU A 493 -25.94 -15.68 33.85
N GLY A 494 -25.17 -15.99 32.81
CA GLY A 494 -23.92 -16.74 32.92
C GLY A 494 -22.72 -15.89 33.31
N TRP A 495 -22.65 -14.63 32.86
CA TRP A 495 -21.70 -13.68 33.44
C TRP A 495 -22.06 -13.36 34.89
N SER A 496 -23.36 -13.33 35.20
CA SER A 496 -23.86 -12.98 36.53
C SER A 496 -23.52 -14.05 37.57
N ASP A 497 -23.69 -15.34 37.24
CA ASP A 497 -23.17 -16.44 38.07
C ASP A 497 -21.64 -16.48 38.12
N PHE A 498 -20.93 -16.09 37.04
CA PHE A 498 -19.46 -15.96 37.05
C PHE A 498 -18.99 -14.93 38.07
N TYR A 499 -19.45 -13.67 37.99
CA TYR A 499 -19.06 -12.65 38.97
C TYR A 499 -19.45 -13.09 40.40
N GLY A 500 -20.64 -13.71 40.55
CA GLY A 500 -21.12 -14.27 41.81
C GLY A 500 -20.14 -15.26 42.46
N TYR A 501 -19.63 -16.25 41.73
CA TYR A 501 -18.63 -17.18 42.30
C TYR A 501 -17.21 -16.60 42.39
N MET A 502 -16.87 -15.57 41.61
CA MET A 502 -15.55 -14.92 41.63
C MET A 502 -15.34 -14.03 42.85
N LEU A 503 -16.31 -13.15 43.17
CA LEU A 503 -16.24 -12.27 44.35
C LEU A 503 -16.46 -13.03 45.67
N THR A 504 -16.91 -14.29 45.61
CA THR A 504 -17.04 -15.21 46.75
C THR A 504 -15.98 -16.32 46.76
N MET A 505 -14.92 -16.18 45.94
CA MET A 505 -13.80 -17.11 45.86
C MET A 505 -12.75 -16.83 46.94
N THR A 506 -12.19 -17.90 47.50
CA THR A 506 -11.29 -17.85 48.66
C THR A 506 -10.14 -18.86 48.48
N PRO A 507 -8.99 -18.67 49.18
CA PRO A 507 -7.91 -19.67 49.25
C PRO A 507 -8.34 -21.06 49.75
N SER A 508 -9.54 -21.20 50.31
CA SER A 508 -10.11 -22.45 50.83
C SER A 508 -11.18 -23.12 49.95
N ASN A 509 -11.81 -22.41 49.01
CA ASN A 509 -12.87 -22.95 48.15
C ASN A 509 -12.59 -22.82 46.64
N PHE A 510 -11.55 -22.10 46.19
CA PHE A 510 -11.29 -21.87 44.76
C PHE A 510 -11.25 -23.15 43.91
N SER A 511 -10.76 -24.28 44.46
CA SER A 511 -10.69 -25.57 43.76
C SER A 511 -11.89 -26.49 44.02
N SER A 512 -13.03 -25.95 44.48
CA SER A 512 -14.22 -26.73 44.88
C SER A 512 -15.40 -26.41 43.99
N ASP A 513 -16.19 -27.44 43.64
CA ASP A 513 -17.44 -27.28 42.88
C ASP A 513 -18.35 -26.20 43.53
N ARG A 514 -18.86 -25.25 42.74
CA ARG A 514 -19.65 -24.09 43.22
C ARG A 514 -21.14 -24.27 42.93
N THR A 515 -22.03 -23.76 43.79
CA THR A 515 -23.48 -23.80 43.60
C THR A 515 -24.13 -22.47 44.01
N THR A 516 -25.14 -22.06 43.25
CA THR A 516 -25.83 -20.74 43.39
C THR A 516 -27.00 -20.82 44.36
N GLY A 517 -27.15 -19.81 45.24
CA GLY A 517 -28.33 -19.62 46.10
C GLY A 517 -28.52 -20.63 47.24
N THR A 518 -27.45 -21.26 47.73
CA THR A 518 -27.58 -22.34 48.74
C THR A 518 -28.15 -21.86 50.08
N PHE A 519 -27.91 -20.60 50.46
CA PHE A 519 -28.41 -20.02 51.71
C PHE A 519 -29.88 -19.62 51.58
N LEU A 520 -30.27 -18.91 50.51
CA LEU A 520 -31.65 -18.50 50.28
C LEU A 520 -32.64 -19.68 50.35
N PHE A 521 -32.28 -20.85 49.81
CA PHE A 521 -33.12 -22.06 49.75
C PHE A 521 -32.91 -23.07 50.91
N GLU A 522 -32.38 -22.63 52.07
CA GLU A 522 -32.15 -23.45 53.28
C GLU A 522 -31.28 -24.72 53.06
N GLN A 523 -30.46 -24.79 51.99
CA GLN A 523 -29.85 -26.05 51.55
C GLN A 523 -28.60 -26.47 52.33
N GLY A 524 -27.99 -25.56 53.10
CA GLY A 524 -26.71 -25.75 53.77
C GLY A 524 -25.48 -25.53 52.88
N ALA A 525 -24.31 -25.39 53.50
CA ALA A 525 -23.03 -25.25 52.79
C ALA A 525 -22.78 -26.42 51.84
N GLY A 526 -22.56 -26.14 50.55
CA GLY A 526 -22.42 -27.18 49.52
C GLY A 526 -23.73 -27.89 49.16
N GLY A 527 -24.89 -27.28 49.40
CA GLY A 527 -26.18 -27.71 48.85
C GLY A 527 -26.19 -27.69 47.30
N PRO A 528 -27.14 -28.38 46.66
CA PRO A 528 -27.18 -28.53 45.19
C PRO A 528 -27.34 -27.23 44.39
N GLY A 529 -27.78 -26.14 45.03
CA GLY A 529 -28.07 -24.85 44.41
C GLY A 529 -29.42 -24.80 43.69
N ILE A 530 -29.56 -23.80 42.81
CA ILE A 530 -30.75 -23.59 41.95
C ILE A 530 -30.52 -23.86 40.45
N ARG A 531 -29.27 -24.08 40.02
CA ARG A 531 -28.91 -24.30 38.61
C ARG A 531 -28.88 -25.81 38.27
N ASN A 532 -28.83 -26.15 36.99
CA ASN A 532 -28.97 -27.53 36.50
C ASN A 532 -27.93 -28.54 37.02
N ALA A 533 -26.74 -28.08 37.43
CA ALA A 533 -25.73 -28.83 38.17
C ALA A 533 -24.79 -27.85 38.92
N PRO A 534 -23.90 -28.32 39.81
CA PRO A 534 -22.78 -27.52 40.31
C PRO A 534 -21.83 -27.08 39.19
N TYR A 535 -21.22 -25.91 39.30
CA TYR A 535 -20.11 -25.50 38.44
C TYR A 535 -18.87 -26.34 38.79
N SER A 536 -18.42 -27.15 37.82
CA SER A 536 -17.37 -28.14 38.02
C SER A 536 -16.68 -28.49 36.70
N THR A 537 -15.34 -28.52 36.69
CA THR A 537 -14.52 -29.05 35.59
C THR A 537 -14.63 -30.57 35.43
N ASN A 538 -15.30 -31.25 36.35
CA ASN A 538 -15.57 -32.67 36.26
C ASN A 538 -16.83 -32.92 35.42
N MET A 539 -16.65 -33.40 34.18
CA MET A 539 -17.74 -33.80 33.28
C MET A 539 -18.67 -34.92 33.82
N VAL A 540 -18.37 -35.52 34.99
CA VAL A 540 -19.28 -36.42 35.72
C VAL A 540 -20.19 -35.67 36.70
N THR A 541 -19.74 -34.55 37.26
CA THR A 541 -20.55 -33.64 38.10
C THR A 541 -21.43 -32.75 37.22
N ASN A 542 -20.84 -32.16 36.18
CA ASN A 542 -21.48 -31.21 35.27
C ASN A 542 -21.15 -31.60 33.82
N PRO A 543 -22.03 -32.36 33.13
CA PRO A 543 -21.76 -32.92 31.81
C PRO A 543 -22.09 -31.97 30.65
N TYR A 544 -22.61 -30.77 30.91
CA TYR A 544 -23.29 -29.96 29.90
C TYR A 544 -22.32 -29.35 28.86
N THR A 545 -22.79 -29.24 27.62
CA THR A 545 -22.07 -28.69 26.46
C THR A 545 -22.94 -27.68 25.69
N TYR A 546 -22.37 -27.02 24.69
CA TYR A 546 -23.08 -26.05 23.87
C TYR A 546 -24.32 -26.64 23.15
N ALA A 547 -24.34 -27.93 22.80
CA ALA A 547 -25.52 -28.56 22.21
C ALA A 547 -26.75 -28.57 23.12
N ASP A 548 -26.58 -28.51 24.45
CA ASP A 548 -27.70 -28.48 25.39
C ASP A 548 -28.49 -27.16 25.33
N VAL A 549 -27.92 -26.08 24.78
CA VAL A 549 -28.65 -24.82 24.53
C VAL A 549 -29.91 -25.06 23.69
N ALA A 550 -29.88 -26.06 22.79
CA ALA A 550 -31.03 -26.45 21.96
C ALA A 550 -32.12 -27.26 22.68
N ASP A 551 -31.87 -27.79 23.89
CA ASP A 551 -32.88 -28.54 24.64
C ASP A 551 -33.84 -27.60 25.38
N THR A 552 -34.78 -27.01 24.63
CA THR A 552 -35.87 -26.19 25.18
C THR A 552 -36.84 -26.97 26.08
N GLY A 553 -36.69 -28.30 26.24
CA GLY A 553 -37.48 -29.11 27.15
C GLY A 553 -36.88 -29.23 28.57
N ASN A 554 -35.55 -29.12 28.71
CA ASN A 554 -34.86 -29.26 29.99
C ASN A 554 -33.98 -28.05 30.38
N ILE A 555 -33.62 -27.18 29.42
CA ILE A 555 -32.81 -25.97 29.64
C ILE A 555 -33.69 -24.72 29.55
N SER A 556 -33.99 -24.13 30.71
CA SER A 556 -34.81 -22.93 30.86
C SER A 556 -34.17 -21.71 30.19
N SER A 557 -35.01 -20.76 29.78
CA SER A 557 -34.59 -19.44 29.28
C SER A 557 -34.91 -18.38 30.34
N PRO A 558 -34.00 -17.44 30.67
CA PRO A 558 -32.59 -17.40 30.28
C PRO A 558 -31.68 -18.31 31.15
N HIS A 559 -32.09 -18.62 32.39
CA HIS A 559 -31.25 -19.22 33.45
C HIS A 559 -30.43 -20.45 33.04
N GLY A 560 -31.06 -21.43 32.37
CA GLY A 560 -30.38 -22.65 31.94
C GLY A 560 -29.34 -22.41 30.85
N ILE A 561 -29.55 -21.42 29.99
CA ILE A 561 -28.59 -20.99 28.97
C ILE A 561 -27.39 -20.35 29.65
N GLY A 562 -27.64 -19.41 30.56
CA GLY A 562 -26.60 -18.78 31.37
C GLY A 562 -25.76 -19.78 32.15
N PHE A 563 -26.38 -20.79 32.74
CA PHE A 563 -25.68 -21.88 33.42
C PHE A 563 -24.70 -22.62 32.50
N ILE A 564 -25.02 -22.86 31.22
CA ILE A 564 -24.09 -23.48 30.26
C ILE A 564 -22.91 -22.54 29.98
N TRP A 565 -23.16 -21.22 29.86
CA TRP A 565 -22.10 -20.22 29.68
C TRP A 565 -21.19 -20.08 30.91
N ALA A 566 -21.77 -19.93 32.11
CA ALA A 566 -21.04 -19.88 33.38
C ALA A 566 -20.19 -21.14 33.63
N THR A 567 -20.66 -22.31 33.16
CA THR A 567 -19.92 -23.57 33.17
C THR A 567 -18.66 -23.50 32.28
N MET A 568 -18.72 -22.85 31.12
CA MET A 568 -17.54 -22.62 30.27
C MET A 568 -16.56 -21.61 30.90
N LEU A 569 -17.07 -20.52 31.47
CA LEU A 569 -16.26 -19.53 32.19
C LEU A 569 -15.60 -20.13 33.44
N TYR A 570 -16.24 -21.11 34.08
CA TYR A 570 -15.66 -21.82 35.22
C TYR A 570 -14.48 -22.69 34.80
N ASP A 571 -14.62 -23.46 33.71
CA ASP A 571 -13.52 -24.25 33.16
C ASP A 571 -12.32 -23.36 32.76
N LEU A 572 -12.57 -22.18 32.16
CA LEU A 572 -11.54 -21.19 31.84
C LEU A 572 -10.87 -20.65 33.11
N THR A 573 -11.65 -20.23 34.09
CA THR A 573 -11.15 -19.70 35.37
C THR A 573 -10.25 -20.72 36.07
N GLN A 574 -10.66 -21.99 36.11
CA GLN A 574 -9.86 -23.04 36.72
C GLN A 574 -8.60 -23.37 35.91
N ALA A 575 -8.64 -23.30 34.57
CA ALA A 575 -7.44 -23.45 33.74
C ALA A 575 -6.42 -22.33 34.00
N LEU A 576 -6.87 -21.08 34.11
CA LEU A 576 -6.02 -19.92 34.42
C LEU A 576 -5.44 -20.01 35.84
N ILE A 577 -6.23 -20.44 36.84
CA ILE A 577 -5.76 -20.64 38.22
C ILE A 577 -4.75 -21.80 38.32
N ILE A 578 -4.85 -22.81 37.45
CA ILE A 578 -3.86 -23.91 37.39
C ILE A 578 -2.50 -23.41 36.85
N GLU A 579 -2.49 -22.51 35.87
CA GLU A 579 -1.26 -21.97 35.28
C GLU A 579 -0.62 -20.87 36.15
N TYR A 580 -1.41 -19.87 36.56
CA TYR A 580 -0.91 -18.67 37.26
C TYR A 580 -1.07 -18.70 38.78
N GLY A 581 -1.78 -19.69 39.33
CA GLY A 581 -2.15 -19.75 40.74
C GLY A 581 -3.40 -18.93 41.07
N PHE A 582 -3.89 -19.09 42.31
CA PHE A 582 -4.94 -18.24 42.89
C PHE A 582 -4.31 -17.11 43.71
N ASP A 583 -4.76 -15.88 43.51
CA ASP A 583 -4.41 -14.72 44.33
C ASP A 583 -5.64 -14.25 45.13
N ALA A 584 -5.43 -13.88 46.39
CA ALA A 584 -6.49 -13.45 47.30
C ALA A 584 -6.72 -11.92 47.27
N ASP A 585 -5.80 -11.14 46.68
CA ASP A 585 -6.03 -9.72 46.43
C ASP A 585 -6.86 -9.56 45.15
N LEU A 586 -8.15 -9.23 45.30
CA LEU A 586 -9.04 -9.02 44.15
C LEU A 586 -8.79 -7.69 43.44
N TYR A 587 -8.16 -6.71 44.10
CA TYR A 587 -8.00 -5.35 43.59
C TYR A 587 -6.67 -5.17 42.83
N ASN A 588 -5.58 -5.75 43.36
CA ASN A 588 -4.22 -5.57 42.86
C ASN A 588 -3.52 -6.90 42.50
N GLY A 589 -4.20 -8.04 42.69
CA GLY A 589 -3.61 -9.36 42.46
C GLY A 589 -3.36 -9.70 40.99
N SER A 590 -2.50 -10.67 40.76
CA SER A 590 -2.11 -11.12 39.41
C SER A 590 -2.26 -12.63 39.21
N GLY A 591 -3.17 -13.27 39.96
CA GLY A 591 -3.50 -14.69 39.83
C GLY A 591 -4.40 -14.96 38.63
N GLY A 592 -4.60 -16.24 38.33
CA GLY A 592 -5.49 -16.70 37.25
C GLY A 592 -6.93 -16.25 37.43
N ASN A 593 -7.39 -16.01 38.66
CA ASN A 593 -8.69 -15.43 38.97
C ASN A 593 -8.77 -13.94 38.59
N ASN A 594 -7.71 -13.15 38.82
CA ASN A 594 -7.66 -11.75 38.36
C ASN A 594 -7.61 -11.70 36.82
N ILE A 595 -6.82 -12.57 36.19
CA ILE A 595 -6.74 -12.69 34.72
C ILE A 595 -8.13 -13.04 34.14
N ALA A 596 -8.85 -14.00 34.73
CA ALA A 596 -10.21 -14.35 34.30
C ALA A 596 -11.18 -13.15 34.37
N LEU A 597 -11.12 -12.34 35.44
CA LEU A 597 -11.94 -11.13 35.57
C LEU A 597 -11.57 -10.06 34.53
N GLN A 598 -10.28 -9.84 34.24
CA GLN A 598 -9.85 -8.91 33.19
C GLN A 598 -10.35 -9.36 31.81
N LEU A 599 -10.18 -10.65 31.49
CA LEU A 599 -10.59 -11.24 30.22
C LEU A 599 -12.11 -11.17 29.99
N VAL A 600 -12.93 -11.49 31.01
CA VAL A 600 -14.39 -11.44 30.88
C VAL A 600 -14.90 -9.99 30.83
N THR A 601 -14.38 -9.10 31.67
CA THR A 601 -14.85 -7.69 31.75
C THR A 601 -14.47 -6.88 30.51
N GLU A 602 -13.28 -7.12 29.94
CA GLU A 602 -12.90 -6.53 28.66
C GLU A 602 -13.61 -7.23 27.47
N GLY A 603 -13.85 -8.55 27.56
CA GLY A 603 -14.64 -9.30 26.58
C GLY A 603 -16.06 -8.75 26.40
N LEU A 604 -16.74 -8.39 27.49
CA LEU A 604 -18.06 -7.74 27.45
C LEU A 604 -18.06 -6.46 26.60
N LYS A 605 -16.98 -5.65 26.61
CA LYS A 605 -16.85 -4.43 25.80
C LYS A 605 -16.60 -4.72 24.31
N LEU A 606 -15.95 -5.86 24.03
CA LEU A 606 -15.48 -6.27 22.69
C LEU A 606 -16.53 -7.05 21.89
N GLN A 607 -17.54 -7.64 22.54
CA GLN A 607 -18.58 -8.43 21.90
C GLN A 607 -19.65 -7.57 21.19
N PRO A 608 -20.43 -8.12 20.24
CA PRO A 608 -21.48 -7.38 19.54
C PRO A 608 -22.71 -7.13 20.42
N THR A 609 -23.65 -6.33 19.91
CA THR A 609 -25.03 -6.31 20.41
C THR A 609 -25.74 -7.60 20.02
N SER A 610 -26.55 -8.16 20.93
CA SER A 610 -27.25 -9.45 20.78
C SER A 610 -26.30 -10.63 20.46
N PRO A 611 -25.24 -10.86 21.25
CA PRO A 611 -24.25 -11.89 21.00
C PRO A 611 -24.83 -13.30 21.18
N GLY A 612 -24.26 -14.27 20.45
CA GLY A 612 -24.36 -15.69 20.82
C GLY A 612 -23.06 -16.18 21.46
N PHE A 613 -23.00 -17.47 21.82
CA PHE A 613 -21.88 -18.02 22.58
C PHE A 613 -20.54 -17.93 21.81
N VAL A 614 -20.57 -18.12 20.49
CA VAL A 614 -19.38 -18.00 19.64
C VAL A 614 -18.86 -16.56 19.63
N ASP A 615 -19.73 -15.56 19.58
CA ASP A 615 -19.32 -14.15 19.68
C ASP A 615 -18.70 -13.82 21.04
N GLY A 616 -19.28 -14.34 22.14
CA GLY A 616 -18.75 -14.14 23.50
C GLY A 616 -17.36 -14.77 23.70
N ARG A 617 -17.14 -15.98 23.16
CA ARG A 617 -15.83 -16.64 23.13
C ARG A 617 -14.82 -15.84 22.31
N ASP A 618 -15.19 -15.44 21.10
CA ASP A 618 -14.31 -14.69 20.20
C ASP A 618 -13.95 -13.31 20.81
N ALA A 619 -14.84 -12.72 21.62
CA ALA A 619 -14.56 -11.50 22.37
C ALA A 619 -13.60 -11.71 23.56
N ILE A 620 -13.67 -12.85 24.26
CA ILE A 620 -12.70 -13.22 25.31
C ILE A 620 -11.30 -13.51 24.71
N LEU A 621 -11.25 -14.13 23.52
CA LEU A 621 -10.00 -14.27 22.76
C LEU A 621 -9.43 -12.91 22.32
N ALA A 622 -10.30 -11.98 21.89
CA ALA A 622 -9.89 -10.61 21.58
C ALA A 622 -9.43 -9.82 22.82
N ALA A 623 -10.00 -10.09 23.99
CA ALA A 623 -9.56 -9.53 25.28
C ALA A 623 -8.16 -10.05 25.67
N ASP A 624 -7.85 -11.32 25.40
CA ASP A 624 -6.52 -11.87 25.67
C ASP A 624 -5.44 -11.27 24.74
N LEU A 625 -5.79 -11.08 23.46
CA LEU A 625 -4.94 -10.32 22.52
C LEU A 625 -4.75 -8.87 22.96
N ALA A 626 -5.78 -8.24 23.55
CA ALA A 626 -5.74 -6.87 24.04
C ALA A 626 -4.83 -6.68 25.27
N LEU A 627 -4.99 -7.56 26.27
CA LEU A 627 -4.42 -7.40 27.61
C LEU A 627 -3.06 -8.11 27.75
N PHE A 628 -2.93 -9.31 27.18
CA PHE A 628 -1.80 -10.21 27.40
C PHE A 628 -1.10 -10.65 26.10
N GLY A 629 -1.48 -10.08 24.94
CA GLY A 629 -0.89 -10.39 23.64
C GLY A 629 -1.28 -11.77 23.07
N GLY A 630 -2.32 -12.41 23.62
CA GLY A 630 -2.79 -13.72 23.16
C GLY A 630 -2.12 -14.93 23.84
N VAL A 631 -1.38 -14.72 24.93
CA VAL A 631 -0.64 -15.79 25.63
C VAL A 631 -1.53 -16.87 26.24
N ASN A 632 -2.80 -16.57 26.52
CA ASN A 632 -3.77 -17.51 27.09
C ASN A 632 -4.69 -18.14 26.02
N GLU A 633 -4.53 -17.81 24.73
CA GLU A 633 -5.38 -18.29 23.63
C GLU A 633 -5.57 -19.83 23.68
N CYS A 634 -4.55 -20.60 24.02
CA CYS A 634 -4.67 -22.05 24.18
C CYS A 634 -5.52 -22.51 25.37
N LEU A 635 -5.43 -21.82 26.51
CA LEU A 635 -6.26 -22.13 27.69
C LEU A 635 -7.73 -21.81 27.41
N ILE A 636 -7.97 -20.67 26.74
CA ILE A 636 -9.29 -20.22 26.30
C ILE A 636 -9.89 -21.22 25.30
N TRP A 637 -9.19 -21.54 24.21
CA TRP A 637 -9.65 -22.54 23.25
C TRP A 637 -9.89 -23.91 23.88
N THR A 638 -9.03 -24.35 24.81
CA THR A 638 -9.17 -25.65 25.48
C THR A 638 -10.41 -25.70 26.37
N ALA A 639 -10.64 -24.66 27.21
CA ALA A 639 -11.81 -24.59 28.08
C ALA A 639 -13.11 -24.59 27.27
N PHE A 640 -13.22 -23.75 26.24
CA PHE A 640 -14.41 -23.68 25.40
C PHE A 640 -14.60 -24.92 24.53
N ALA A 641 -13.53 -25.49 23.94
CA ALA A 641 -13.62 -26.72 23.15
C ALA A 641 -14.04 -27.94 23.98
N ASN A 642 -13.60 -28.07 25.24
CA ASN A 642 -14.04 -29.14 26.14
C ASN A 642 -15.57 -29.14 26.36
N ARG A 643 -16.21 -27.98 26.23
CA ARG A 643 -17.65 -27.75 26.39
C ARG A 643 -18.41 -27.65 25.05
N GLY A 644 -17.80 -28.06 23.94
CA GLY A 644 -18.47 -28.06 22.63
C GLY A 644 -18.51 -26.69 21.92
N LEU A 645 -17.74 -25.70 22.39
CA LEU A 645 -17.62 -24.37 21.77
C LEU A 645 -16.23 -24.17 21.12
N GLY A 646 -15.68 -25.22 20.52
CA GLY A 646 -14.40 -25.24 19.81
C GLY A 646 -14.41 -24.51 18.46
N PHE A 647 -13.30 -24.58 17.74
CA PHE A 647 -13.01 -23.74 16.57
C PHE A 647 -14.06 -23.81 15.46
N SER A 648 -14.56 -25.01 15.14
CA SER A 648 -15.59 -25.18 14.10
C SER A 648 -17.04 -25.06 14.61
N ALA A 649 -17.25 -24.71 15.89
CA ALA A 649 -18.57 -24.45 16.45
C ALA A 649 -19.22 -23.22 15.80
N SER A 650 -20.54 -23.24 15.66
CA SER A 650 -21.31 -22.21 14.95
C SER A 650 -22.61 -21.94 15.68
N GLN A 651 -22.85 -20.70 16.09
CA GLN A 651 -24.10 -20.32 16.78
C GLN A 651 -25.32 -20.14 15.86
N GLY A 652 -25.13 -20.12 14.54
CA GLY A 652 -26.23 -19.78 13.62
C GLY A 652 -26.70 -18.34 13.82
N SER A 653 -27.96 -18.14 14.19
CA SER A 653 -28.54 -16.85 14.58
C SER A 653 -28.71 -16.76 16.09
N SER A 654 -28.15 -15.73 16.74
CA SER A 654 -28.29 -15.50 18.20
C SER A 654 -29.73 -15.24 18.67
N ASN A 655 -30.69 -15.14 17.73
CA ASN A 655 -32.14 -15.10 17.95
C ASN A 655 -32.83 -16.48 17.85
N SER A 656 -32.08 -17.58 17.77
CA SER A 656 -32.58 -18.95 17.82
C SER A 656 -31.61 -19.84 18.59
N ARG A 657 -32.14 -20.75 19.40
CA ARG A 657 -31.36 -21.73 20.19
C ARG A 657 -31.10 -23.04 19.45
N THR A 658 -31.56 -23.18 18.20
CA THR A 658 -31.81 -24.50 17.57
C THR A 658 -31.13 -24.73 16.22
N ASP A 659 -30.41 -23.73 15.71
CA ASP A 659 -29.53 -23.81 14.53
C ASP A 659 -28.03 -23.74 14.89
N GLY A 660 -27.72 -23.67 16.19
CA GLY A 660 -26.38 -23.86 16.74
C GLY A 660 -25.81 -25.26 16.50
N VAL A 661 -24.49 -25.36 16.42
CA VAL A 661 -23.73 -26.61 16.20
C VAL A 661 -22.50 -26.60 17.11
N GLU A 662 -22.39 -27.59 17.98
CA GLU A 662 -21.22 -27.80 18.84
C GLU A 662 -20.01 -28.36 18.07
N ALA A 663 -18.81 -28.04 18.56
CA ALA A 663 -17.56 -28.66 18.11
C ALA A 663 -16.52 -28.73 19.24
N PHE A 664 -15.64 -29.73 19.17
CA PHE A 664 -14.60 -30.00 20.17
C PHE A 664 -13.19 -29.90 19.57
N ASP A 665 -13.05 -29.26 18.40
CA ASP A 665 -11.76 -29.07 17.74
C ASP A 665 -11.06 -27.82 18.25
N LEU A 666 -9.74 -27.94 18.43
CA LEU A 666 -8.86 -26.79 18.60
C LEU A 666 -8.48 -26.26 17.20
N PRO A 667 -8.27 -24.95 17.04
CA PRO A 667 -7.72 -24.42 15.80
C PRO A 667 -6.32 -24.97 15.54
N SER A 668 -5.88 -24.96 14.28
CA SER A 668 -4.52 -25.33 13.88
C SER A 668 -3.74 -24.10 13.41
N ALA A 669 -2.42 -24.08 13.63
CA ALA A 669 -1.55 -23.01 13.15
C ALA A 669 -1.74 -22.74 11.64
N THR A 670 -1.72 -21.46 11.29
CA THR A 670 -1.59 -20.99 9.90
C THR A 670 -0.52 -19.88 9.85
N LEU A 671 0.10 -19.70 8.68
CA LEU A 671 1.21 -18.75 8.50
C LEU A 671 1.05 -18.03 7.16
N ALA A 672 0.75 -16.73 7.22
CA ALA A 672 0.62 -15.84 6.07
C ALA A 672 1.47 -14.59 6.31
N LEU A 673 2.72 -14.62 5.83
CA LEU A 673 3.75 -13.63 6.17
C LEU A 673 3.42 -12.22 5.66
N SER A 674 3.66 -11.19 6.49
CA SER A 674 3.57 -9.79 6.09
C SER A 674 4.70 -9.31 5.17
N ARG A 675 5.80 -10.07 5.10
CA ARG A 675 6.82 -9.95 4.05
C ARG A 675 7.15 -11.33 3.47
N THR A 676 7.02 -11.47 2.16
CA THR A 676 7.39 -12.67 1.40
C THR A 676 8.67 -12.50 0.59
N SER A 677 9.19 -11.27 0.48
CA SER A 677 10.47 -10.98 -0.17
C SER A 677 11.28 -9.91 0.59
N ILE A 678 12.59 -10.11 0.63
CA ILE A 678 13.56 -9.31 1.37
C ILE A 678 14.86 -9.22 0.54
N CYS A 679 15.46 -8.05 0.45
CA CYS A 679 16.76 -7.88 -0.19
C CYS A 679 17.89 -8.40 0.72
N ALA A 680 18.88 -9.10 0.17
CA ALA A 680 20.03 -9.61 0.93
C ALA A 680 20.82 -8.51 1.65
N THR A 681 20.76 -7.29 1.11
CA THR A 681 21.36 -6.06 1.66
C THR A 681 20.63 -5.50 2.90
N GLU A 682 19.39 -5.91 3.19
CA GLU A 682 18.62 -5.42 4.35
C GLU A 682 19.12 -5.95 5.70
N GLY A 683 19.92 -7.03 5.72
CA GLY A 683 20.43 -7.62 6.95
C GLY A 683 19.34 -8.26 7.80
N ILE A 684 19.23 -7.84 9.07
CA ILE A 684 18.25 -8.38 10.02
C ILE A 684 16.95 -7.55 9.93
N VAL A 685 15.98 -8.08 9.20
CA VAL A 685 14.63 -7.51 9.12
C VAL A 685 13.81 -8.00 10.32
N SER A 686 13.44 -7.08 11.20
CA SER A 686 12.64 -7.37 12.41
C SER A 686 11.17 -7.00 12.24
N GLY A 687 10.30 -7.57 13.09
CA GLY A 687 8.87 -7.24 13.10
C GLY A 687 8.06 -7.93 12.01
N ILE A 688 8.56 -9.02 11.42
CA ILE A 688 7.80 -9.82 10.45
C ILE A 688 6.72 -10.58 11.21
N THR A 689 5.48 -10.49 10.75
CA THR A 689 4.30 -11.17 11.30
C THR A 689 3.79 -12.23 10.33
N GLY A 690 2.87 -13.09 10.77
CA GLY A 690 2.04 -13.90 9.88
C GLY A 690 1.46 -15.16 10.50
N GLY A 691 1.96 -15.59 11.65
CA GLY A 691 1.37 -16.66 12.44
C GLY A 691 -0.03 -16.29 12.94
N ARG A 692 -0.86 -17.32 13.10
CA ARG A 692 -2.17 -17.24 13.78
C ARG A 692 -2.28 -18.39 14.77
N LEU A 693 -3.03 -18.14 15.85
CA LEU A 693 -2.82 -18.70 17.19
C LEU A 693 -1.63 -18.01 17.85
N PHE A 694 -1.92 -16.90 18.51
CA PHE A 694 -0.92 -16.07 19.18
C PHE A 694 -0.22 -16.86 20.30
N GLY A 695 1.00 -16.46 20.64
CA GLY A 695 1.90 -17.25 21.49
C GLY A 695 2.62 -18.40 20.77
N GLY A 696 2.34 -18.65 19.49
CA GLY A 696 3.05 -19.66 18.69
C GLY A 696 4.48 -19.25 18.34
N VAL A 697 5.35 -20.23 18.09
CA VAL A 697 6.81 -20.01 17.91
C VAL A 697 7.20 -20.05 16.44
N TYR A 698 7.85 -18.98 15.96
CA TYR A 698 8.50 -18.92 14.67
C TYR A 698 9.85 -19.66 14.70
N SER A 699 10.16 -20.39 13.64
CA SER A 699 11.38 -21.19 13.55
C SER A 699 11.79 -21.42 12.10
N GLY A 700 13.10 -21.63 11.88
CA GLY A 700 13.67 -21.87 10.56
C GLY A 700 15.14 -21.45 10.51
N PRO A 701 15.83 -21.70 9.39
CA PRO A 701 17.12 -21.07 9.11
C PRO A 701 16.99 -19.54 9.19
N HIS A 702 17.95 -18.87 9.83
CA HIS A 702 18.06 -17.40 9.90
C HIS A 702 16.89 -16.67 10.59
N VAL A 703 15.95 -17.41 11.19
CA VAL A 703 14.85 -16.91 12.03
C VAL A 703 15.33 -16.73 13.46
N THR A 704 15.07 -15.55 14.03
CA THR A 704 15.09 -15.29 15.46
C THR A 704 13.67 -14.92 15.90
N ASP A 705 13.00 -15.86 16.56
CA ASP A 705 11.78 -15.59 17.32
C ASP A 705 12.09 -14.60 18.45
N ASP A 706 11.19 -13.65 18.71
CA ASP A 706 11.39 -12.62 19.74
C ASP A 706 10.68 -12.94 21.08
N GLY A 707 9.98 -14.08 21.16
CA GLY A 707 9.28 -14.55 22.34
C GLY A 707 7.92 -13.89 22.60
N ASN A 708 7.43 -13.00 21.73
CA ASN A 708 6.12 -12.35 21.91
C ASN A 708 4.96 -13.07 21.21
N GLY A 709 5.24 -14.12 20.41
CA GLY A 709 4.23 -14.93 19.72
C GLY A 709 3.51 -14.25 18.54
N MET A 710 3.80 -12.97 18.26
CA MET A 710 3.26 -12.18 17.14
C MET A 710 4.29 -11.99 16.02
N THR A 711 5.55 -11.71 16.36
CA THR A 711 6.61 -11.33 15.41
C THR A 711 7.86 -12.21 15.47
N PHE A 712 8.70 -12.09 14.44
CA PHE A 712 10.07 -12.59 14.42
C PHE A 712 10.99 -11.64 13.65
N SER A 713 12.29 -11.91 13.74
CA SER A 713 13.32 -11.29 12.90
C SER A 713 13.96 -12.32 11.97
N PHE A 714 14.29 -11.91 10.74
CA PHE A 714 14.92 -12.74 9.74
C PHE A 714 16.21 -12.07 9.23
N ASP A 715 17.33 -12.80 9.29
CA ASP A 715 18.63 -12.32 8.82
C ASP A 715 18.89 -12.71 7.35
N ALA A 716 18.47 -11.85 6.43
CA ALA A 716 18.69 -12.04 5.00
C ALA A 716 20.18 -12.05 4.62
N SER A 717 21.03 -11.35 5.38
CA SER A 717 22.47 -11.25 5.09
C SER A 717 23.25 -12.53 5.40
N SER A 718 22.81 -13.33 6.38
CA SER A 718 23.37 -14.68 6.60
C SER A 718 22.61 -15.79 5.88
N ALA A 719 21.36 -15.54 5.47
CA ALA A 719 20.55 -16.48 4.70
C ALA A 719 21.04 -16.67 3.25
N GLY A 720 21.38 -15.56 2.58
CA GLY A 720 21.75 -15.57 1.16
C GLY A 720 20.58 -15.81 0.22
N ILE A 721 20.83 -15.68 -1.09
CA ILE A 721 19.80 -15.69 -2.14
C ILE A 721 19.02 -17.01 -2.20
N GLY A 722 17.69 -16.91 -2.33
CA GLY A 722 16.79 -18.05 -2.53
C GLY A 722 15.59 -18.10 -1.58
N ASP A 723 14.84 -19.19 -1.66
CA ASP A 723 13.63 -19.42 -0.85
C ASP A 723 13.96 -20.03 0.52
N HIS A 724 13.59 -19.33 1.59
CA HIS A 724 13.80 -19.76 2.98
C HIS A 724 12.48 -20.10 3.67
N THR A 725 12.35 -21.34 4.14
CA THR A 725 11.14 -21.82 4.81
C THR A 725 11.06 -21.33 6.26
N ILE A 726 10.06 -20.49 6.52
CA ILE A 726 9.64 -20.10 7.87
C ILE A 726 8.59 -21.10 8.35
N THR A 727 8.72 -21.59 9.58
CA THR A 727 7.79 -22.53 10.22
C THR A 727 7.21 -21.91 11.48
N TYR A 728 5.88 -21.83 11.57
CA TYR A 728 5.17 -21.39 12.76
C TYR A 728 4.54 -22.59 13.46
N THR A 729 4.85 -22.80 14.74
CA THR A 729 4.41 -23.95 15.51
C THR A 729 3.30 -23.56 16.48
N ASP A 730 2.21 -24.33 16.42
CA ASP A 730 1.02 -24.24 17.25
C ASP A 730 1.34 -24.51 18.74
N PRO A 731 1.06 -23.57 19.66
CA PRO A 731 1.27 -23.78 21.09
C PRO A 731 0.18 -24.65 21.74
N CYS A 732 -0.97 -24.84 21.10
CA CYS A 732 -2.19 -25.34 21.75
C CYS A 732 -2.44 -26.85 21.60
N GLN A 733 -1.79 -27.52 20.64
CA GLN A 733 -2.02 -28.94 20.37
C GLN A 733 -0.86 -29.86 20.80
N THR A 734 -1.17 -31.12 21.12
CA THR A 734 -0.17 -32.17 21.38
C THR A 734 -0.52 -33.45 20.60
N PRO A 735 0.26 -33.85 19.57
CA PRO A 735 1.42 -33.13 19.03
C PRO A 735 1.02 -31.80 18.38
N ALA A 736 1.89 -30.80 18.48
CA ALA A 736 1.68 -29.48 17.90
C ALA A 736 1.49 -29.55 16.38
N THR A 737 0.56 -28.75 15.85
CA THR A 737 0.47 -28.49 14.41
C THR A 737 1.52 -27.46 13.99
N ALA A 738 1.86 -27.41 12.70
CA ALA A 738 2.82 -26.42 12.21
C ALA A 738 2.45 -25.97 10.79
N ALA A 739 2.53 -24.67 10.56
CA ALA A 739 2.37 -24.05 9.26
C ALA A 739 3.71 -23.61 8.69
N MET A 740 3.84 -23.61 7.37
CA MET A 740 5.06 -23.20 6.67
C MET A 740 4.74 -22.15 5.61
N ALA A 741 5.63 -21.18 5.48
CA ALA A 741 5.62 -20.14 4.44
C ALA A 741 7.06 -19.87 3.97
N ILE A 742 7.22 -19.08 2.92
CA ILE A 742 8.51 -18.79 2.29
C ILE A 742 8.80 -17.29 2.36
N ILE A 743 10.03 -16.94 2.73
CA ILE A 743 10.66 -15.66 2.41
C ILE A 743 11.65 -15.91 1.29
N THR A 744 11.46 -15.26 0.14
CA THR A 744 12.45 -15.23 -0.94
C THR A 744 13.43 -14.09 -0.68
N VAL A 745 14.69 -14.45 -0.42
CA VAL A 745 15.80 -13.48 -0.36
C VAL A 745 16.29 -13.24 -1.78
N THR A 746 16.40 -11.97 -2.17
CA THR A 746 16.83 -11.55 -3.51
C THR A 746 17.98 -10.55 -3.44
N ASP A 747 18.78 -10.62 -4.50
CA ASP A 747 19.88 -9.79 -4.95
C ASP A 747 19.39 -8.52 -5.64
N GLY A 748 18.31 -8.65 -6.41
CA GLY A 748 17.81 -7.62 -7.32
C GLY A 748 17.96 -8.06 -8.78
N ILE A 749 17.20 -7.43 -9.66
CA ILE A 749 17.51 -7.38 -11.09
C ILE A 749 17.33 -5.91 -11.49
N PRO A 750 18.35 -5.25 -12.05
CA PRO A 750 18.25 -3.87 -12.49
C PRO A 750 17.15 -3.69 -13.55
N VAL A 751 16.40 -2.59 -13.46
CA VAL A 751 15.35 -2.27 -14.44
C VAL A 751 15.90 -1.26 -15.43
N VAL A 752 15.91 -1.60 -16.72
CA VAL A 752 16.31 -0.71 -17.81
C VAL A 752 15.22 -0.63 -18.87
N VAL A 753 14.99 0.58 -19.37
CA VAL A 753 14.00 0.91 -20.42
C VAL A 753 14.71 1.77 -21.45
N CYS A 754 14.87 1.25 -22.67
CA CYS A 754 15.54 1.95 -23.76
C CYS A 754 14.62 2.99 -24.43
N GLN A 755 15.23 3.95 -25.13
CA GLN A 755 14.56 4.87 -26.06
C GLN A 755 15.34 4.99 -27.37
N ASP A 756 14.63 5.29 -28.45
CA ASP A 756 15.22 5.55 -29.76
C ASP A 756 15.69 7.02 -29.86
N VAL A 757 16.82 7.25 -30.54
CA VAL A 757 17.46 8.58 -30.66
C VAL A 757 17.96 8.82 -32.08
N THR A 758 18.02 10.09 -32.50
CA THR A 758 18.63 10.50 -33.78
C THR A 758 19.86 11.36 -33.50
N ILE A 759 21.03 10.93 -33.97
CA ILE A 759 22.30 11.65 -33.79
C ILE A 759 22.86 12.13 -35.14
N THR A 760 23.54 13.27 -35.14
CA THR A 760 24.08 13.91 -36.34
C THR A 760 25.60 13.84 -36.34
N LEU A 761 26.21 13.48 -37.48
CA LEU A 761 27.66 13.42 -37.64
C LEU A 761 28.31 14.82 -37.61
N ASP A 762 29.48 14.91 -36.96
CA ASP A 762 30.33 16.08 -36.94
C ASP A 762 31.03 16.35 -38.29
N GLY A 763 31.73 17.48 -38.39
CA GLY A 763 32.48 17.85 -39.61
C GLY A 763 33.70 16.96 -39.93
N GLY A 764 34.02 15.99 -39.06
CA GLY A 764 34.98 14.92 -39.28
C GLY A 764 34.34 13.58 -39.64
N GLY A 765 33.00 13.50 -39.68
CA GLY A 765 32.24 12.28 -39.99
C GLY A 765 31.97 11.36 -38.81
N ASN A 766 31.95 11.87 -37.56
CA ASN A 766 31.81 11.07 -36.32
C ASN A 766 30.61 11.50 -35.46
N ALA A 767 30.05 10.60 -34.68
CA ALA A 767 29.12 10.89 -33.57
C ALA A 767 29.30 9.89 -32.41
N MET A 768 28.74 10.20 -31.24
CA MET A 768 28.80 9.37 -30.03
C MET A 768 27.47 9.44 -29.29
N ILE A 769 27.10 8.37 -28.58
CA ILE A 769 25.98 8.36 -27.61
C ILE A 769 26.49 8.25 -26.17
N VAL A 770 25.71 8.78 -25.24
CA VAL A 770 25.84 8.59 -23.79
C VAL A 770 24.60 7.89 -23.23
N GLU A 771 24.64 7.48 -21.96
CA GLU A 771 23.55 6.76 -21.29
C GLU A 771 22.20 7.49 -21.39
N GLY A 772 22.21 8.81 -21.23
CA GLY A 772 21.02 9.68 -21.34
C GLY A 772 20.37 9.75 -22.72
N ASP A 773 21.07 9.35 -23.78
CA ASP A 773 20.50 9.35 -25.14
C ASP A 773 19.61 8.13 -25.38
N VAL A 774 19.97 6.97 -24.82
CA VAL A 774 19.36 5.66 -25.14
C VAL A 774 18.63 4.99 -23.98
N ILE A 775 18.62 5.55 -22.77
CA ILE A 775 17.92 4.98 -21.60
C ILE A 775 16.88 5.96 -21.03
N ALA A 776 15.60 5.63 -21.23
CA ALA A 776 14.45 6.45 -20.83
C ALA A 776 14.17 6.49 -19.32
N ASN A 777 14.68 5.52 -18.56
CA ASN A 777 14.44 5.40 -17.11
C ASN A 777 15.66 5.70 -16.24
N LEU A 778 16.69 6.34 -16.79
CA LEU A 778 17.71 6.98 -15.95
C LEU A 778 17.03 8.02 -15.06
N PRO A 779 17.26 8.01 -13.74
CA PRO A 779 16.82 9.11 -12.91
C PRO A 779 17.55 10.40 -13.32
N PRO A 780 16.86 11.56 -13.35
CA PRO A 780 17.55 12.85 -13.35
C PRO A 780 18.58 12.87 -12.23
N SER A 781 19.73 13.51 -12.45
CA SER A 781 20.79 13.51 -11.44
C SER A 781 20.26 14.10 -10.13
N ASP A 782 20.57 13.43 -9.02
CA ASP A 782 20.08 13.71 -7.66
C ASP A 782 20.66 15.01 -7.05
N GLY A 783 21.27 15.85 -7.88
CA GLY A 783 22.07 17.00 -7.49
C GLY A 783 23.50 16.64 -7.05
N SER A 784 23.90 15.36 -7.01
CA SER A 784 25.27 14.97 -6.62
C SER A 784 26.22 14.71 -7.79
N SER A 785 25.71 14.22 -8.94
CA SER A 785 26.55 13.93 -10.12
C SER A 785 27.10 15.19 -10.80
N GLY A 786 26.33 16.28 -10.86
CA GLY A 786 26.75 17.56 -11.43
C GLY A 786 26.64 17.70 -12.96
N TYR A 787 27.45 18.59 -13.53
CA TYR A 787 27.58 18.84 -14.97
C TYR A 787 29.06 18.74 -15.43
N THR A 788 29.30 18.30 -16.66
CA THR A 788 30.57 18.57 -17.36
C THR A 788 30.46 19.85 -18.18
N VAL A 789 31.60 20.52 -18.41
CA VAL A 789 31.68 21.71 -19.28
C VAL A 789 32.53 21.34 -20.50
N ASP A 790 31.94 21.38 -21.69
CA ASP A 790 32.65 21.21 -22.96
C ASP A 790 32.88 22.56 -23.67
N GLN A 791 33.97 22.62 -24.44
CA GLN A 791 34.34 23.71 -25.34
C GLN A 791 34.92 23.18 -26.67
N THR A 792 34.71 21.90 -27.01
CA THR A 792 35.28 21.24 -28.19
C THR A 792 34.25 20.95 -29.28
N GLY A 793 32.95 21.02 -28.96
CA GLY A 793 31.85 20.97 -29.92
C GLY A 793 31.81 22.14 -30.92
N THR A 794 30.85 22.04 -31.86
CA THR A 794 30.78 22.92 -33.04
C THR A 794 29.89 24.15 -32.81
N PHE A 795 30.40 25.34 -33.12
CA PHE A 795 29.61 26.58 -33.16
C PHE A 795 28.55 26.51 -34.27
N ALA A 796 27.28 26.46 -33.88
CA ALA A 796 26.12 26.27 -34.76
C ALA A 796 24.88 27.03 -34.21
N VAL A 797 24.66 28.26 -34.70
CA VAL A 797 23.51 29.10 -34.31
C VAL A 797 22.23 28.73 -35.09
N GLU A 798 21.14 28.54 -34.36
CA GLU A 798 19.82 28.22 -34.91
C GLU A 798 19.10 29.48 -35.45
N PRO A 799 18.57 29.47 -36.68
CA PRO A 799 17.91 30.63 -37.28
C PRO A 799 16.45 30.79 -36.81
N ILE A 800 16.24 31.49 -35.69
CA ILE A 800 14.91 31.72 -35.11
C ILE A 800 14.23 33.03 -35.56
N THR A 801 12.90 32.99 -35.68
CA THR A 801 12.03 34.11 -36.08
C THR A 801 10.93 34.45 -35.07
N GLY A 802 10.87 33.70 -33.96
CA GLY A 802 9.82 33.76 -32.94
C GLY A 802 9.78 35.03 -32.07
N THR A 803 9.29 34.84 -30.84
CA THR A 803 8.83 35.92 -29.97
C THR A 803 9.95 36.90 -29.64
N THR A 804 9.82 38.13 -30.14
CA THR A 804 10.71 39.24 -29.80
C THR A 804 10.39 39.77 -28.40
N VAL A 805 11.43 39.88 -27.57
CA VAL A 805 11.38 40.28 -26.16
C VAL A 805 11.90 41.71 -26.05
N SER A 806 11.06 42.61 -25.56
CA SER A 806 11.40 44.02 -25.35
C SER A 806 11.58 44.28 -23.86
N LEU A 807 12.82 44.58 -23.46
CA LEU A 807 13.22 44.89 -22.10
C LEU A 807 13.92 46.26 -22.06
N PRO A 808 13.68 47.08 -21.02
CA PRO A 808 14.59 48.14 -20.58
C PRO A 808 15.92 47.60 -20.02
N ASP A 809 16.85 48.51 -19.69
CA ASP A 809 17.94 48.32 -18.72
C ASP A 809 17.41 47.65 -17.45
N ASP A 810 18.25 46.80 -16.83
CA ASP A 810 18.01 46.18 -15.52
C ASP A 810 16.64 45.52 -15.37
N ASN A 811 16.11 44.93 -16.44
CA ASN A 811 14.74 44.43 -16.48
C ASN A 811 14.67 42.95 -16.87
N GLY A 812 13.79 42.20 -16.20
CA GLY A 812 13.48 40.81 -16.50
C GLY A 812 12.09 40.64 -17.11
N THR A 813 11.86 39.52 -17.79
CA THR A 813 10.52 39.10 -18.24
C THR A 813 9.68 38.55 -17.09
N ALA A 814 8.37 38.39 -17.33
CA ALA A 814 7.58 37.39 -16.61
C ALA A 814 7.98 35.96 -17.05
N ALA A 815 7.34 34.94 -16.47
CA ALA A 815 7.54 33.54 -16.87
C ALA A 815 7.15 33.32 -18.34
N LEU A 816 8.04 32.67 -19.08
CA LEU A 816 7.87 32.26 -20.48
C LEU A 816 7.91 30.71 -20.56
N PRO A 817 7.11 30.06 -21.41
CA PRO A 817 7.08 28.60 -21.50
C PRO A 817 8.29 28.06 -22.25
N ILE A 818 8.94 27.02 -21.71
CA ILE A 818 10.03 26.27 -22.39
C ILE A 818 9.45 25.46 -23.57
N GLY A 819 8.22 24.94 -23.40
CA GLY A 819 7.51 24.10 -24.37
C GLY A 819 7.61 22.60 -24.07
N PHE A 820 8.61 22.20 -23.27
CA PHE A 820 8.83 20.87 -22.71
C PHE A 820 9.21 20.99 -21.22
N GLY A 821 9.34 19.86 -20.52
CA GLY A 821 9.93 19.80 -19.19
C GLY A 821 11.45 19.63 -19.31
N PHE A 822 12.21 20.42 -18.56
CA PHE A 822 13.67 20.51 -18.63
C PHE A 822 14.26 20.42 -17.23
N ASP A 823 15.09 19.42 -16.96
CA ASP A 823 15.71 19.17 -15.66
C ASP A 823 17.01 19.96 -15.48
N PHE A 824 17.00 20.87 -14.51
CA PHE A 824 18.13 21.75 -14.20
C PHE A 824 18.50 21.61 -12.72
N PHE A 825 19.70 21.08 -12.46
CA PHE A 825 20.15 20.65 -11.12
C PHE A 825 19.10 19.81 -10.37
N GLY A 826 18.68 18.69 -10.98
CA GLY A 826 17.71 17.74 -10.40
C GLY A 826 16.28 18.26 -10.21
N THR A 827 15.96 19.45 -10.76
CA THR A 827 14.63 20.08 -10.65
C THR A 827 14.02 20.29 -12.03
N ASN A 828 12.82 19.75 -12.26
CA ASN A 828 12.12 19.92 -13.54
C ASN A 828 11.47 21.30 -13.66
N TYR A 829 11.82 22.04 -14.70
CA TYR A 829 11.24 23.33 -15.05
C TYR A 829 10.47 23.24 -16.37
N THR A 830 9.34 23.94 -16.43
CA THR A 830 8.52 24.12 -17.65
C THR A 830 8.48 25.58 -18.12
N ASN A 831 9.08 26.48 -17.35
CA ASN A 831 9.09 27.93 -17.56
C ASN A 831 10.48 28.51 -17.29
N PHE A 832 10.79 29.61 -17.96
CA PHE A 832 12.05 30.35 -17.83
C PHE A 832 11.80 31.86 -17.89
N TYR A 833 12.82 32.66 -17.60
CA TYR A 833 12.79 34.12 -17.53
C TYR A 833 14.04 34.70 -18.19
N ILE A 834 13.88 35.73 -19.03
CA ILE A 834 14.98 36.37 -19.75
C ILE A 834 15.36 37.69 -19.07
N ALA A 835 16.65 37.94 -18.87
CA ALA A 835 17.21 39.18 -18.36
C ALA A 835 17.64 40.11 -19.50
N SER A 836 17.62 41.44 -19.29
CA SER A 836 18.34 42.39 -20.15
C SER A 836 19.84 42.06 -20.18
N ASN A 837 20.38 41.74 -19.01
CA ASN A 837 21.81 41.72 -18.68
C ASN A 837 22.45 40.35 -19.00
N GLY A 838 22.06 39.72 -20.13
CA GLY A 838 22.78 38.59 -20.72
C GLY A 838 22.65 37.23 -20.02
N PHE A 839 21.57 36.98 -19.29
CA PHE A 839 21.32 35.70 -18.61
C PHE A 839 19.86 35.22 -18.66
N VAL A 840 19.64 33.96 -18.31
CA VAL A 840 18.32 33.33 -18.18
C VAL A 840 18.17 32.76 -16.78
N SER A 841 17.00 32.89 -16.16
CA SER A 841 16.66 32.25 -14.87
C SER A 841 15.53 31.24 -15.06
N PHE A 842 15.53 30.16 -14.28
CA PHE A 842 14.42 29.21 -14.19
C PHE A 842 13.53 29.47 -12.96
N THR A 843 14.08 30.07 -11.91
CA THR A 843 13.38 30.35 -10.65
C THR A 843 12.58 31.66 -10.70
N GLY A 844 12.97 32.61 -11.55
CA GLY A 844 12.47 33.99 -11.53
C GLY A 844 13.06 34.84 -10.40
N ASN A 845 13.99 34.28 -9.61
CA ASN A 845 14.62 34.99 -8.50
C ASN A 845 15.61 36.05 -9.03
N GLY A 846 15.42 37.30 -8.62
CA GLY A 846 16.13 38.47 -9.17
C GLY A 846 15.49 39.10 -10.41
N MET A 847 14.38 38.54 -10.95
CA MET A 847 13.76 39.03 -12.19
C MET A 847 12.72 40.16 -11.98
N SER A 848 12.25 40.36 -10.75
CA SER A 848 11.09 41.21 -10.44
C SER A 848 11.41 42.62 -9.93
N THR A 849 12.65 42.91 -9.51
CA THR A 849 13.06 44.21 -8.96
C THR A 849 14.53 44.51 -9.27
N SER A 850 14.81 45.19 -10.39
CA SER A 850 16.17 45.40 -10.96
C SER A 850 16.97 44.10 -11.13
N VAL A 851 16.96 43.57 -12.36
CA VAL A 851 17.89 42.53 -12.79
C VAL A 851 19.32 43.02 -12.58
N SER A 852 20.19 42.19 -12.00
CA SER A 852 21.56 42.62 -11.70
C SER A 852 22.40 42.81 -12.98
N TRP A 853 22.88 44.03 -13.19
CA TRP A 853 23.92 44.38 -14.16
C TRP A 853 25.33 44.03 -13.69
N THR A 854 25.52 43.82 -12.38
CA THR A 854 26.82 43.46 -11.82
C THR A 854 26.94 41.93 -11.78
N PRO A 855 27.78 41.31 -12.64
CA PRO A 855 28.05 39.88 -12.57
C PRO A 855 28.81 39.50 -11.31
N THR A 856 28.57 38.29 -10.82
CA THR A 856 29.28 37.69 -9.68
C THR A 856 30.01 36.42 -10.12
N THR A 857 30.80 35.83 -9.23
CA THR A 857 31.33 34.48 -9.45
C THR A 857 30.24 33.44 -9.23
N LEU A 858 30.07 32.47 -10.13
CA LEU A 858 29.21 31.30 -9.84
C LEU A 858 30.06 30.17 -9.21
N PRO A 859 29.50 29.36 -8.29
CA PRO A 859 28.21 29.57 -7.62
C PRO A 859 28.20 30.76 -6.64
N SER A 860 27.06 31.44 -6.55
CA SER A 860 26.82 32.61 -5.70
C SER A 860 25.52 32.48 -4.92
N SER A 861 25.59 32.43 -3.58
CA SER A 861 24.40 32.53 -2.71
C SER A 861 23.68 33.90 -2.76
N GLY A 862 24.19 34.86 -3.55
CA GLY A 862 23.56 36.15 -3.81
C GLY A 862 22.84 36.19 -5.15
N ILE A 863 21.54 36.50 -5.08
CA ILE A 863 20.56 36.64 -6.16
C ILE A 863 21.09 37.51 -7.32
N PRO A 864 20.87 37.15 -8.61
CA PRO A 864 20.04 36.05 -9.15
C PRO A 864 20.56 34.64 -8.86
N ASN A 865 19.66 33.65 -8.83
CA ASN A 865 19.95 32.24 -8.57
C ASN A 865 19.15 31.31 -9.49
N GLY A 866 19.65 30.10 -9.74
CA GLY A 866 18.97 29.12 -10.61
C GLY A 866 18.93 29.62 -12.06
N MET A 867 20.10 29.75 -12.66
CA MET A 867 20.32 30.57 -13.86
C MET A 867 21.40 30.03 -14.81
N VAL A 868 21.30 30.44 -16.07
CA VAL A 868 22.33 30.33 -17.11
C VAL A 868 22.85 31.73 -17.41
N ALA A 869 24.08 32.02 -17.00
CA ALA A 869 24.83 33.19 -17.43
C ALA A 869 25.34 32.96 -18.86
N VAL A 870 24.65 33.54 -19.85
CA VAL A 870 24.98 33.37 -21.28
C VAL A 870 26.21 34.22 -21.62
N VAL A 871 26.10 35.53 -21.34
CA VAL A 871 27.18 36.52 -21.31
C VAL A 871 26.75 37.56 -20.25
N TRP A 872 26.81 37.21 -18.96
CA TRP A 872 26.30 38.08 -17.90
C TRP A 872 27.23 39.28 -17.69
N ASP A 873 26.73 40.45 -18.09
CA ASP A 873 27.37 41.75 -18.10
C ASP A 873 26.31 42.87 -18.13
N ASP A 874 26.71 44.13 -18.04
CA ASP A 874 25.82 45.30 -18.06
C ASP A 874 25.34 45.61 -19.50
N LEU A 875 24.19 45.06 -19.92
CA LEU A 875 23.67 45.10 -21.30
C LEU A 875 22.37 45.92 -21.44
N SER A 876 22.31 46.76 -22.47
CA SER A 876 21.25 47.79 -22.65
C SER A 876 20.40 47.57 -23.93
N PRO A 877 19.50 46.56 -23.96
CA PRO A 877 18.70 46.20 -25.13
C PRO A 877 17.68 47.27 -25.58
N ASN A 878 17.44 48.30 -24.77
CA ASN A 878 16.64 49.48 -25.18
C ASN A 878 17.39 50.49 -26.04
N ILE A 879 18.71 50.35 -26.23
CA ILE A 879 19.52 51.24 -27.08
C ILE A 879 19.57 50.70 -28.51
N SER A 880 19.94 49.43 -28.67
CA SER A 880 19.96 48.71 -29.95
C SER A 880 19.99 47.19 -29.74
N GLY A 881 20.01 46.44 -30.84
CA GLY A 881 19.95 44.98 -30.82
C GLY A 881 18.52 44.45 -30.76
N THR A 882 18.36 43.16 -30.52
CA THR A 882 17.07 42.50 -30.28
C THR A 882 17.28 41.22 -29.46
N ILE A 883 16.36 40.92 -28.54
CA ILE A 883 16.31 39.62 -27.86
C ILE A 883 15.10 38.84 -28.41
N ARG A 884 15.26 37.55 -28.74
CA ARG A 884 14.16 36.67 -29.19
C ARG A 884 14.23 35.30 -28.53
N TYR A 885 13.10 34.61 -28.47
CA TYR A 885 13.07 33.18 -28.15
C TYR A 885 12.07 32.40 -29.02
N GLU A 886 12.36 31.12 -29.25
CA GLU A 886 11.51 30.20 -29.99
C GLU A 886 11.75 28.75 -29.54
N THR A 887 10.69 27.94 -29.44
CA THR A 887 10.82 26.49 -29.25
C THR A 887 10.69 25.83 -30.62
N ILE A 888 11.77 25.21 -31.10
CA ILE A 888 11.88 24.60 -32.44
C ILE A 888 11.97 23.06 -32.35
N GLY A 889 11.83 22.39 -33.49
CA GLY A 889 11.86 20.92 -33.59
C GLY A 889 10.52 20.26 -33.23
N THR A 890 10.56 18.95 -33.00
CA THR A 890 9.39 18.11 -32.69
C THR A 890 9.72 17.13 -31.57
N ALA A 891 8.78 16.92 -30.64
CA ALA A 891 8.98 16.01 -29.50
C ALA A 891 9.31 14.58 -29.97
N PRO A 892 10.22 13.86 -29.29
CA PRO A 892 10.90 14.21 -28.04
C PRO A 892 12.15 15.11 -28.19
N ASN A 893 12.46 15.58 -29.40
CA ASN A 893 13.73 16.24 -29.75
C ASN A 893 13.53 17.73 -30.07
N ARG A 894 12.86 18.49 -29.20
CA ARG A 894 12.74 19.96 -29.33
C ARG A 894 13.95 20.69 -28.76
N LYS A 895 14.16 21.93 -29.22
CA LYS A 895 15.07 22.89 -28.59
C LYS A 895 14.33 24.14 -28.17
N LEU A 896 14.61 24.67 -26.98
CA LEU A 896 14.32 26.08 -26.67
C LEU A 896 15.54 26.91 -27.02
N VAL A 897 15.38 27.88 -27.91
CA VAL A 897 16.44 28.79 -28.32
C VAL A 897 16.14 30.20 -27.78
N VAL A 898 17.14 30.83 -27.15
CA VAL A 898 17.09 32.23 -26.69
C VAL A 898 18.28 32.97 -27.30
N ASN A 899 18.02 33.99 -28.12
CA ASN A 899 19.03 34.71 -28.89
C ASN A 899 19.10 36.18 -28.48
N TYR A 900 20.28 36.64 -28.09
CA TYR A 900 20.64 38.06 -27.97
C TYR A 900 21.38 38.46 -29.24
N GLU A 901 20.83 39.39 -30.02
CA GLU A 901 21.38 39.83 -31.31
C GLU A 901 21.82 41.29 -31.23
N ALA A 902 23.12 41.56 -31.41
CA ALA A 902 23.74 42.89 -31.41
C ALA A 902 23.32 43.82 -30.25
N VAL A 903 23.16 43.26 -29.04
CA VAL A 903 22.79 44.01 -27.84
C VAL A 903 24.04 44.74 -27.30
N PRO A 904 24.01 46.06 -27.07
CA PRO A 904 25.18 46.82 -26.64
C PRO A 904 25.40 46.73 -25.13
N LEU A 905 26.66 46.92 -24.70
CA LEU A 905 27.00 47.19 -23.30
C LEU A 905 26.54 48.59 -22.88
N PHE A 906 26.20 48.77 -21.60
CA PHE A 906 25.64 50.03 -21.09
C PHE A 906 26.62 51.20 -21.26
N GLY A 907 26.21 52.18 -22.06
CA GLY A 907 26.96 53.42 -22.28
C GLY A 907 28.15 53.31 -23.24
N THR A 908 28.37 52.16 -23.90
CA THR A 908 29.49 51.94 -24.83
C THR A 908 29.01 51.69 -26.28
N THR A 909 29.88 51.22 -27.18
CA THR A 909 29.53 50.86 -28.57
C THR A 909 29.71 49.38 -28.90
N GLU A 910 30.32 48.64 -27.98
CA GLU A 910 30.67 47.22 -28.03
C GLU A 910 29.42 46.36 -27.81
N THR A 911 29.30 45.26 -28.55
CA THR A 911 28.08 44.45 -28.64
C THR A 911 28.28 42.97 -28.31
N VAL A 912 27.17 42.35 -27.90
CA VAL A 912 27.02 40.90 -27.70
C VAL A 912 26.01 40.35 -28.70
N THR A 913 26.41 39.29 -29.39
CA THR A 913 25.55 38.41 -30.20
C THR A 913 25.81 36.96 -29.75
N SER A 914 24.89 36.40 -28.97
CA SER A 914 25.03 35.08 -28.34
C SER A 914 23.68 34.41 -28.15
N GLN A 915 23.67 33.09 -28.37
CA GLN A 915 22.47 32.26 -28.38
C GLN A 915 22.60 31.10 -27.40
N MET A 916 21.64 30.95 -26.51
CA MET A 916 21.48 29.78 -25.64
C MET A 916 20.53 28.77 -26.29
N GLN A 917 20.84 27.48 -26.25
CA GLN A 917 19.96 26.38 -26.64
C GLN A 917 19.77 25.42 -25.44
N LEU A 918 18.52 25.09 -25.10
CA LEU A 918 18.19 23.98 -24.20
C LEU A 918 17.64 22.84 -25.05
N HIS A 919 18.11 21.61 -24.82
CA HIS A 919 17.67 20.43 -25.58
C HIS A 919 16.68 19.58 -24.76
N GLU A 920 15.58 19.14 -25.39
CA GLU A 920 14.60 18.21 -24.80
C GLU A 920 15.22 16.81 -24.65
N GLY A 921 14.82 16.07 -23.61
CA GLY A 921 15.33 14.72 -23.31
C GLY A 921 16.72 14.73 -22.66
N THR A 922 17.74 15.20 -23.38
CA THR A 922 19.15 15.17 -22.91
C THR A 922 19.44 16.19 -21.81
N ASN A 923 18.60 17.22 -21.67
CA ASN A 923 18.77 18.34 -20.72
C ASN A 923 20.10 19.12 -20.87
N VAL A 924 20.75 19.02 -22.02
CA VAL A 924 21.98 19.76 -22.35
C VAL A 924 21.69 21.25 -22.55
N ILE A 925 22.61 22.09 -22.09
CA ILE A 925 22.60 23.54 -22.28
C ILE A 925 23.79 23.92 -23.17
N GLU A 926 23.53 24.51 -24.32
CA GLU A 926 24.59 25.06 -25.18
C GLU A 926 24.55 26.60 -25.22
N ILE A 927 25.71 27.20 -25.40
CA ILE A 927 25.90 28.64 -25.63
C ILE A 927 26.76 28.82 -26.89
N HIS A 928 26.14 29.35 -27.94
CA HIS A 928 26.75 29.64 -29.24
C HIS A 928 26.95 31.15 -29.37
N THR A 929 28.18 31.62 -29.16
CA THR A 929 28.52 33.06 -29.13
C THR A 929 29.17 33.50 -30.44
N THR A 930 28.37 34.09 -31.34
CA THR A 930 28.86 34.68 -32.60
C THR A 930 29.87 35.80 -32.35
N LEU A 931 29.59 36.67 -31.36
CA LEU A 931 30.45 37.78 -30.98
C LEU A 931 30.17 38.20 -29.53
N ALA A 932 31.21 38.43 -28.74
CA ALA A 932 31.12 39.14 -27.46
C ALA A 932 32.29 40.12 -27.33
N GLU A 933 32.03 41.39 -27.66
CA GLU A 933 32.99 42.48 -27.48
C GLU A 933 33.04 42.91 -26.00
N ASN A 934 34.12 43.58 -25.57
CA ASN A 934 34.37 43.92 -24.16
C ASN A 934 35.02 45.31 -24.07
N ASP A 935 34.52 46.16 -23.16
CA ASP A 935 34.97 47.52 -22.89
C ASP A 935 36.19 47.60 -21.94
N GLY A 936 36.53 46.48 -21.30
CA GLY A 936 37.49 46.36 -20.21
C GLY A 936 36.88 45.80 -18.91
N GLY A 937 35.57 45.56 -18.87
CA GLY A 937 34.83 44.98 -17.76
C GLY A 937 35.09 43.50 -17.48
N VAL A 938 34.57 43.04 -16.35
CA VAL A 938 34.56 41.63 -15.94
C VAL A 938 33.15 41.07 -16.04
N ARG A 939 33.02 39.87 -16.60
CA ARG A 939 31.75 39.23 -16.93
C ARG A 939 31.76 37.74 -16.62
N THR A 940 30.58 37.14 -16.57
CA THR A 940 30.42 35.75 -16.14
C THR A 940 29.69 34.90 -17.19
N GLN A 941 30.19 33.68 -17.40
CA GLN A 941 29.50 32.65 -18.19
C GLN A 941 29.54 31.30 -17.45
N GLY A 942 28.38 30.65 -17.37
CA GLY A 942 28.18 29.45 -16.56
C GLY A 942 26.73 29.19 -16.18
N ILE A 943 26.51 28.20 -15.34
CA ILE A 943 25.22 27.80 -14.76
C ILE A 943 25.33 27.67 -13.25
N GLU A 944 24.24 27.91 -12.52
CA GLU A 944 24.16 27.59 -11.09
C GLU A 944 22.74 27.20 -10.63
N ASN A 945 22.68 26.47 -9.53
CA ASN A 945 21.43 25.93 -8.99
C ASN A 945 20.56 26.99 -8.28
N ALA A 946 19.32 26.64 -7.94
CA ALA A 946 18.37 27.54 -7.29
C ALA A 946 18.80 28.04 -5.89
N ALA A 947 19.77 27.38 -5.25
CA ALA A 947 20.28 27.72 -3.93
C ALA A 947 21.58 28.56 -3.96
N GLY A 948 22.22 28.72 -5.12
CA GLY A 948 23.48 29.44 -5.26
C GLY A 948 24.66 28.79 -4.55
N ASN A 949 24.61 27.47 -4.34
CA ASN A 949 25.65 26.71 -3.63
C ASN A 949 26.35 25.65 -4.49
N ASP A 950 25.86 25.40 -5.70
CA ASP A 950 26.50 24.57 -6.72
C ASP A 950 26.33 25.21 -8.11
N GLY A 951 27.35 25.07 -8.96
CA GLY A 951 27.46 25.81 -10.21
C GLY A 951 28.75 25.55 -10.99
N TYR A 952 28.63 25.63 -12.31
CA TYR A 952 29.65 25.25 -13.29
C TYR A 952 29.90 26.40 -14.25
N THR A 953 31.17 26.77 -14.49
CA THR A 953 31.52 27.95 -15.29
C THR A 953 32.55 27.63 -16.34
N THR A 954 32.43 28.25 -17.51
CA THR A 954 33.40 28.09 -18.60
C THR A 954 34.81 28.45 -18.12
N PRO A 955 35.83 27.60 -18.33
CA PRO A 955 37.21 27.86 -17.94
C PRO A 955 37.70 29.28 -18.30
N GLY A 956 38.08 30.04 -17.27
CA GLY A 956 38.58 31.41 -17.42
C GLY A 956 37.50 32.50 -17.64
N ARG A 957 36.20 32.17 -17.58
CA ARG A 957 35.09 33.11 -17.84
C ARG A 957 34.20 33.40 -16.62
N ASN A 958 34.69 33.07 -15.42
CA ASN A 958 33.98 33.27 -14.15
C ASN A 958 34.47 34.58 -13.50
N LEU A 959 33.64 35.64 -13.51
CA LEU A 959 33.98 37.03 -13.13
C LEU A 959 35.31 37.52 -13.73
N ALA A 960 35.43 37.44 -15.06
CA ALA A 960 36.68 37.67 -15.78
C ALA A 960 36.51 38.54 -17.03
N SER A 961 37.58 39.20 -17.46
CA SER A 961 37.63 39.97 -18.71
C SER A 961 37.94 39.04 -19.89
N TRP A 962 36.95 38.74 -20.72
CA TRP A 962 37.10 37.94 -21.95
C TRP A 962 36.25 38.46 -23.10
N THR A 963 36.61 38.01 -24.31
CA THR A 963 35.93 38.26 -25.59
C THR A 963 35.77 36.93 -26.34
N ALA A 964 34.74 36.79 -27.15
CA ALA A 964 34.49 35.58 -27.95
C ALA A 964 34.06 35.91 -29.38
N SER A 965 34.30 35.00 -30.32
CA SER A 965 33.81 35.07 -31.70
C SER A 965 33.71 33.67 -32.30
N ASN A 966 32.55 33.32 -32.86
CA ASN A 966 32.20 31.97 -33.34
C ASN A 966 32.56 30.86 -32.34
N ASP A 967 32.11 31.03 -31.10
CA ASP A 967 32.55 30.30 -29.92
C ASP A 967 31.45 29.38 -29.36
N TYR A 968 31.84 28.19 -28.89
CA TYR A 968 30.96 27.15 -28.37
C TYR A 968 31.28 26.83 -26.91
N VAL A 969 30.23 26.65 -26.11
CA VAL A 969 30.30 26.04 -24.77
C VAL A 969 29.05 25.18 -24.56
N ALA A 970 29.21 24.00 -23.97
CA ALA A 970 28.09 23.21 -23.46
C ALA A 970 28.24 22.87 -21.98
N PHE A 971 27.10 22.77 -21.29
CA PHE A 971 26.95 22.18 -19.96
C PHE A 971 26.11 20.92 -20.12
N ILE A 972 26.76 19.76 -19.98
CA ILE A 972 26.14 18.45 -20.18
C ILE A 972 25.86 17.87 -18.78
N PRO A 973 24.60 17.54 -18.43
CA PRO A 973 24.30 16.95 -17.14
C PRO A 973 24.93 15.56 -17.05
N ILE A 974 25.59 15.27 -15.92
CA ILE A 974 26.12 13.93 -15.65
C ILE A 974 24.95 13.05 -15.17
N PRO A 975 24.68 11.88 -15.79
CA PRO A 975 23.54 11.03 -15.43
C PRO A 975 23.48 10.64 -13.94
N GLY A 976 22.28 10.30 -13.47
CA GLY A 976 22.11 9.52 -12.25
C GLY A 976 22.26 8.02 -12.55
N SER A 977 22.77 7.25 -11.59
CA SER A 977 22.87 5.79 -11.74
C SER A 977 21.48 5.13 -11.77
N LEU A 978 21.30 4.10 -12.60
CA LEU A 978 20.09 3.26 -12.54
C LEU A 978 19.94 2.64 -11.14
N PRO A 979 18.75 2.70 -10.52
CA PRO A 979 18.51 2.07 -9.24
C PRO A 979 18.31 0.56 -9.41
N ASP A 980 19.17 -0.23 -8.76
CA ASP A 980 18.84 -1.61 -8.40
C ASP A 980 17.78 -1.63 -7.28
N ASN A 981 16.89 -2.61 -7.32
CA ASN A 981 15.83 -2.84 -6.33
C ASN A 981 16.36 -3.14 -4.92
N CYS A 982 17.61 -3.60 -4.78
CA CYS A 982 18.27 -3.86 -3.50
C CYS A 982 19.43 -2.90 -3.18
N GLY A 983 19.60 -1.84 -3.98
CA GLY A 983 20.54 -0.75 -3.75
C GLY A 983 21.99 -1.03 -4.16
N ASN A 984 22.25 -2.04 -4.99
CA ASN A 984 23.58 -2.33 -5.53
C ASN A 984 24.01 -1.29 -6.59
N PRO A 985 25.32 -1.02 -6.78
CA PRO A 985 25.79 -0.14 -7.85
C PRO A 985 25.66 -0.81 -9.21
N VAL A 986 24.79 -0.29 -10.08
CA VAL A 986 24.61 -0.78 -11.46
C VAL A 986 25.66 -0.20 -12.39
N THR A 987 26.27 -1.05 -13.22
CA THR A 987 27.14 -0.65 -14.34
C THR A 987 26.37 -0.72 -15.66
N VAL A 988 26.67 0.19 -16.59
CA VAL A 988 26.01 0.29 -17.90
C VAL A 988 27.04 0.06 -19.01
N SER A 989 26.64 -0.60 -20.10
CA SER A 989 27.46 -0.81 -21.29
C SER A 989 26.61 -0.89 -22.56
N PHE A 990 27.23 -0.61 -23.71
CA PHE A 990 26.59 -0.59 -25.03
C PHE A 990 27.28 -1.56 -25.99
N SER A 991 26.53 -2.14 -26.93
CA SER A 991 27.10 -2.91 -28.05
C SER A 991 27.97 -2.07 -28.99
N GLN A 992 27.63 -0.79 -29.16
CA GLN A 992 28.38 0.23 -29.90
C GLN A 992 28.01 1.61 -29.33
N SER A 993 28.98 2.52 -29.23
CA SER A 993 28.76 3.88 -28.69
C SER A 993 29.34 5.01 -29.55
N MET A 994 30.14 4.68 -30.57
CA MET A 994 30.63 5.63 -31.57
C MET A 994 30.12 5.24 -32.95
N PHE A 995 29.84 6.25 -33.76
CA PHE A 995 29.21 6.13 -35.07
C PHE A 995 29.96 7.00 -36.08
N THR A 996 29.90 6.61 -37.33
CA THR A 996 30.63 7.22 -38.43
C THR A 996 29.72 7.38 -39.65
N CYS A 997 30.26 7.92 -40.75
CA CYS A 997 29.59 7.89 -42.04
C CYS A 997 29.16 6.47 -42.50
N ALA A 998 29.87 5.41 -42.09
CA ALA A 998 29.51 4.04 -42.43
C ALA A 998 28.20 3.57 -41.75
N ASP A 999 27.82 4.22 -40.65
CA ASP A 999 26.68 3.87 -39.81
C ASP A 999 25.40 4.67 -40.15
N ILE A 1000 25.38 5.48 -41.22
CA ILE A 1000 24.19 6.26 -41.60
C ILE A 1000 22.96 5.36 -41.84
N GLY A 1001 21.87 5.68 -41.14
CA GLY A 1001 20.66 4.86 -41.07
C GLY A 1001 20.35 4.43 -39.63
N ASP A 1002 19.47 3.44 -39.48
CA ASP A 1002 19.01 2.93 -38.19
C ASP A 1002 19.93 1.81 -37.68
N ASN A 1003 20.59 2.04 -36.54
CA ASN A 1003 21.46 1.06 -35.88
C ASN A 1003 20.79 0.54 -34.60
N ILE A 1004 20.82 -0.77 -34.37
CA ILE A 1004 20.25 -1.37 -33.14
C ILE A 1004 21.37 -1.52 -32.11
N ILE A 1005 21.22 -0.81 -30.99
CA ILE A 1005 22.16 -0.80 -29.87
C ILE A 1005 21.56 -1.55 -28.69
N THR A 1006 22.20 -2.64 -28.28
CA THR A 1006 21.84 -3.34 -27.04
C THR A 1006 22.53 -2.63 -25.88
N VAL A 1007 21.74 -2.05 -24.99
CA VAL A 1007 22.15 -1.58 -23.66
C VAL A 1007 22.15 -2.78 -22.73
N THR A 1008 23.26 -3.01 -22.02
CA THR A 1008 23.39 -4.03 -20.97
C THR A 1008 23.66 -3.35 -19.63
N VAL A 1009 22.92 -3.76 -18.61
CA VAL A 1009 23.06 -3.26 -17.23
C VAL A 1009 23.33 -4.43 -16.28
N ASP A 1010 24.32 -4.27 -15.41
CA ASP A 1010 24.91 -5.35 -14.60
C ASP A 1010 25.28 -4.80 -13.21
N ASP A 1011 24.72 -5.37 -12.15
CA ASP A 1011 24.99 -5.00 -10.74
C ASP A 1011 26.20 -5.71 -10.11
N GLY A 1012 26.88 -6.58 -10.86
CA GLY A 1012 28.03 -7.35 -10.42
C GLY A 1012 27.71 -8.54 -9.50
N ASN A 1013 26.43 -8.86 -9.27
CA ASN A 1013 25.94 -9.90 -8.37
C ASN A 1013 24.96 -10.87 -9.09
N ASP A 1014 25.24 -11.21 -10.35
CA ASP A 1014 24.42 -11.99 -11.28
C ASP A 1014 23.09 -11.30 -11.74
N GLY A 1015 22.78 -10.10 -11.25
CA GLY A 1015 21.63 -9.29 -11.68
C GLY A 1015 21.91 -8.52 -12.97
N VAL A 1016 21.64 -9.16 -14.11
CA VAL A 1016 21.86 -8.58 -15.45
C VAL A 1016 20.54 -8.39 -16.20
N ALA A 1017 20.35 -7.21 -16.81
CA ALA A 1017 19.24 -6.91 -17.71
C ALA A 1017 19.71 -6.23 -19.01
N THR A 1018 18.91 -6.32 -20.06
CA THR A 1018 19.21 -5.75 -21.38
C THR A 1018 17.99 -5.15 -22.04
N CYS A 1019 18.17 -4.07 -22.81
CA CYS A 1019 17.18 -3.59 -23.78
C CYS A 1019 17.86 -3.13 -25.07
N ASP A 1020 17.10 -3.02 -26.15
CA ASP A 1020 17.56 -2.51 -27.44
C ASP A 1020 17.01 -1.10 -27.69
N ALA A 1021 17.84 -0.22 -28.24
CA ALA A 1021 17.53 1.13 -28.69
C ALA A 1021 17.86 1.29 -30.18
N VAL A 1022 17.05 2.04 -30.93
CA VAL A 1022 17.39 2.44 -32.31
C VAL A 1022 18.13 3.78 -32.29
N VAL A 1023 19.36 3.79 -32.81
CA VAL A 1023 20.17 5.00 -33.04
C VAL A 1023 20.18 5.30 -34.54
N THR A 1024 19.35 6.27 -34.95
CA THR A 1024 19.33 6.78 -36.32
C THR A 1024 20.47 7.79 -36.52
N VAL A 1025 21.47 7.43 -37.31
CA VAL A 1025 22.62 8.31 -37.62
C VAL A 1025 22.36 9.06 -38.91
N VAL A 1026 22.52 10.40 -38.88
CA VAL A 1026 22.33 11.27 -40.05
C VAL A 1026 23.56 12.15 -40.33
N GLY A 1027 23.88 12.32 -41.61
CA GLY A 1027 24.90 13.27 -42.07
C GLY A 1027 24.25 14.60 -42.47
N PRO A 1028 24.73 15.77 -42.01
CA PRO A 1028 24.10 17.05 -42.35
C PRO A 1028 24.18 17.36 -43.84
N THR A 1029 23.06 17.71 -44.48
CA THR A 1029 23.00 17.96 -45.93
C THR A 1029 23.57 19.32 -46.33
N THR A 1030 24.28 19.39 -47.46
CA THR A 1030 24.61 20.63 -48.18
C THR A 1030 24.27 20.47 -49.67
N THR A 1031 23.65 21.49 -50.26
CA THR A 1031 23.06 21.48 -51.60
C THR A 1031 23.74 22.50 -52.51
N TYR A 1032 24.26 22.04 -53.64
CA TYR A 1032 24.77 22.91 -54.69
C TYR A 1032 23.66 23.30 -55.68
N THR A 1033 23.40 24.60 -55.81
CA THR A 1033 22.44 25.19 -56.76
C THR A 1033 23.07 26.25 -57.69
N GLY A 1034 24.42 26.24 -57.77
CA GLY A 1034 25.24 27.32 -58.34
C GLY A 1034 26.13 27.98 -57.28
N THR A 1035 25.71 27.87 -56.01
CA THR A 1035 26.53 27.96 -54.80
C THR A 1035 26.09 26.85 -53.85
N TRP A 1036 26.93 26.49 -52.88
CA TRP A 1036 26.55 25.65 -51.74
C TRP A 1036 25.71 26.48 -50.75
N ASP A 1037 24.68 25.88 -50.16
CA ASP A 1037 23.85 26.53 -49.12
C ASP A 1037 24.51 26.48 -47.73
N ASN A 1038 25.00 25.30 -47.31
CA ASN A 1038 25.60 25.03 -46.00
C ASN A 1038 27.14 24.93 -46.07
N GLY A 1039 27.75 25.56 -47.08
CA GLY A 1039 29.19 25.49 -47.33
C GLY A 1039 29.63 24.26 -48.14
N ILE A 1040 30.92 24.22 -48.50
CA ILE A 1040 31.49 23.09 -49.24
C ILE A 1040 31.39 21.83 -48.35
N PRO A 1041 30.93 20.68 -48.87
CA PRO A 1041 30.82 19.45 -48.09
C PRO A 1041 32.16 18.99 -47.50
N ASN A 1042 32.07 18.28 -46.38
CA ASN A 1042 33.13 17.55 -45.71
C ASN A 1042 32.69 16.10 -45.41
N ALA A 1043 33.57 15.30 -44.79
CA ALA A 1043 33.38 13.87 -44.53
C ALA A 1043 32.15 13.50 -43.66
N GLY A 1044 31.45 14.45 -43.02
CA GLY A 1044 30.16 14.22 -42.38
C GLY A 1044 28.94 14.52 -43.27
N ASN A 1045 29.11 15.33 -44.32
CA ASN A 1045 27.97 15.87 -45.08
C ASN A 1045 27.37 14.89 -46.11
N GLN A 1046 26.06 15.01 -46.35
CA GLN A 1046 25.47 14.59 -47.62
C GLN A 1046 25.57 15.75 -48.64
N ALA A 1047 26.26 15.54 -49.76
CA ALA A 1047 26.35 16.50 -50.86
C ALA A 1047 25.26 16.26 -51.91
N ILE A 1048 24.42 17.25 -52.20
CA ILE A 1048 23.34 17.16 -53.21
C ILE A 1048 23.58 18.18 -54.33
N PHE A 1049 23.73 17.71 -55.56
CA PHE A 1049 23.95 18.54 -56.75
C PHE A 1049 22.64 18.79 -57.50
N ASN A 1050 21.98 19.91 -57.22
CA ASN A 1050 20.75 20.35 -57.91
C ASN A 1050 21.04 21.34 -59.07
N ALA A 1051 22.30 21.65 -59.31
CA ALA A 1051 22.80 22.32 -60.51
C ALA A 1051 24.10 21.65 -60.96
N SER A 1052 24.48 21.79 -62.23
CA SER A 1052 25.69 21.16 -62.76
C SER A 1052 26.95 21.69 -62.08
N TYR A 1053 27.82 20.77 -61.65
CA TYR A 1053 29.07 21.04 -60.94
C TYR A 1053 30.26 20.48 -61.73
N ASN A 1054 31.44 21.02 -61.49
CA ASN A 1054 32.66 20.63 -62.16
C ASN A 1054 33.84 20.78 -61.17
N THR A 1055 34.66 19.75 -60.99
CA THR A 1055 35.72 19.73 -59.96
C THR A 1055 36.85 20.74 -60.19
N SER A 1056 36.96 21.38 -61.36
CA SER A 1056 37.84 22.56 -61.51
C SER A 1056 37.41 23.78 -60.67
N ALA A 1057 36.18 23.77 -60.12
CA ALA A 1057 35.72 24.71 -59.11
C ALA A 1057 36.12 24.34 -57.66
N GLY A 1058 36.67 23.14 -57.47
CA GLY A 1058 37.03 22.54 -56.18
C GLY A 1058 36.73 21.02 -56.16
N ASP A 1059 37.62 20.25 -55.56
CA ASP A 1059 37.37 18.84 -55.28
C ASP A 1059 36.33 18.67 -54.15
N ILE A 1060 35.69 17.50 -54.10
CA ILE A 1060 34.58 17.23 -53.18
C ILE A 1060 34.91 16.04 -52.29
N VAL A 1061 34.83 16.25 -50.97
CA VAL A 1061 34.82 15.22 -49.94
C VAL A 1061 33.45 15.20 -49.29
N ALA A 1062 32.76 14.07 -49.24
CA ALA A 1062 31.45 13.97 -48.57
C ALA A 1062 31.21 12.60 -47.93
N CYS A 1063 30.31 12.52 -46.96
CA CYS A 1063 29.81 11.23 -46.48
C CYS A 1063 28.96 10.53 -47.54
N SER A 1064 28.09 11.24 -48.27
CA SER A 1064 27.30 10.66 -49.35
C SER A 1064 27.01 11.69 -50.46
N CYS A 1065 26.65 11.23 -51.65
CA CYS A 1065 26.43 12.07 -52.83
C CYS A 1065 25.09 11.76 -53.51
N GLU A 1066 24.32 12.80 -53.85
CA GLU A 1066 23.24 12.71 -54.84
C GLU A 1066 23.47 13.70 -55.99
N VAL A 1067 23.49 13.21 -57.23
CA VAL A 1067 23.40 14.04 -58.45
C VAL A 1067 21.94 14.15 -58.85
N GLY A 1068 21.32 15.31 -58.60
CA GLY A 1068 19.90 15.57 -58.83
C GLY A 1068 19.48 15.51 -60.31
N ALA A 1069 18.20 15.22 -60.55
CA ALA A 1069 17.66 15.05 -61.90
C ALA A 1069 17.79 16.32 -62.76
N GLY A 1070 18.63 16.27 -63.78
CA GLY A 1070 18.94 17.40 -64.68
C GLY A 1070 20.20 18.19 -64.34
N ALA A 1071 20.91 17.84 -63.26
CA ALA A 1071 22.28 18.28 -63.02
C ALA A 1071 23.30 17.36 -63.73
N THR A 1072 24.47 17.90 -64.04
CA THR A 1072 25.64 17.15 -64.49
C THR A 1072 26.80 17.42 -63.55
N VAL A 1073 27.35 16.39 -62.90
CA VAL A 1073 28.63 16.49 -62.19
C VAL A 1073 29.72 16.00 -63.13
N THR A 1074 30.68 16.87 -63.45
CA THR A 1074 31.90 16.50 -64.17
C THR A 1074 33.06 16.43 -63.18
N VAL A 1075 33.73 15.28 -63.13
CA VAL A 1075 35.02 15.12 -62.46
C VAL A 1075 36.09 15.32 -63.54
N ASP A 1076 36.64 16.52 -63.59
CA ASP A 1076 37.70 16.92 -64.53
C ASP A 1076 39.00 16.13 -64.27
N ALA A 1077 39.87 16.09 -65.28
CA ALA A 1077 41.22 15.54 -65.18
C ALA A 1077 41.99 16.07 -63.95
N ASP A 1078 42.67 15.16 -63.25
CA ASP A 1078 43.41 15.37 -61.99
C ASP A 1078 42.55 15.80 -60.77
N GLY A 1079 41.24 16.06 -60.94
CA GLY A 1079 40.30 16.37 -59.85
C GLY A 1079 39.53 15.15 -59.33
N PHE A 1080 38.88 15.28 -58.17
CA PHE A 1080 38.25 14.15 -57.48
C PHE A 1080 36.91 14.40 -56.79
N LEU A 1081 36.19 13.29 -56.62
CA LEU A 1081 34.95 13.13 -55.86
C LEU A 1081 35.16 11.95 -54.88
N ASP A 1082 35.49 12.26 -53.63
CA ASP A 1082 35.79 11.31 -52.56
C ASP A 1082 34.59 11.17 -51.61
N ILE A 1083 33.90 10.03 -51.68
CA ILE A 1083 32.61 9.82 -51.03
C ILE A 1083 32.69 8.61 -50.12
N THR A 1084 32.65 8.80 -48.80
CA THR A 1084 32.82 7.68 -47.87
C THR A 1084 31.73 6.63 -48.02
N GLY A 1085 30.47 7.03 -48.19
CA GLY A 1085 29.29 6.16 -48.32
C GLY A 1085 28.69 6.12 -49.73
N ASN A 1086 27.36 6.04 -49.82
CA ASN A 1086 26.64 5.80 -51.07
C ASN A 1086 26.65 7.00 -52.04
N ILE A 1087 26.60 6.71 -53.35
CA ILE A 1087 26.40 7.68 -54.43
C ILE A 1087 25.08 7.36 -55.15
N THR A 1088 24.25 8.36 -55.42
CA THR A 1088 23.03 8.23 -56.23
C THR A 1088 23.08 9.20 -57.41
N VAL A 1089 22.94 8.68 -58.63
CA VAL A 1089 22.98 9.49 -59.87
C VAL A 1089 21.59 9.50 -60.51
N ASN A 1090 20.83 10.55 -60.23
CA ASN A 1090 19.52 10.85 -60.85
C ASN A 1090 19.66 11.77 -62.08
N GLY A 1091 20.76 12.52 -62.17
CA GLY A 1091 21.18 13.32 -63.33
C GLY A 1091 22.26 12.62 -64.16
N SER A 1092 23.36 13.31 -64.41
CA SER A 1092 24.52 12.76 -65.12
C SER A 1092 25.81 12.89 -64.29
N LEU A 1093 26.57 11.80 -64.16
CA LEU A 1093 27.95 11.81 -63.66
C LEU A 1093 28.88 11.54 -64.83
N VAL A 1094 29.86 12.42 -65.06
CA VAL A 1094 30.88 12.27 -66.09
C VAL A 1094 32.25 12.30 -65.39
N VAL A 1095 32.99 11.21 -65.48
CA VAL A 1095 34.38 11.13 -65.02
C VAL A 1095 35.26 11.27 -66.26
N GLU A 1096 35.92 12.41 -66.41
CA GLU A 1096 36.84 12.62 -67.54
C GLU A 1096 38.09 11.74 -67.41
N HIS A 1097 38.88 11.65 -68.48
CA HIS A 1097 40.16 10.97 -68.44
C HIS A 1097 41.08 11.63 -67.40
N GLN A 1098 41.62 10.84 -66.47
CA GLN A 1098 42.35 11.27 -65.25
C GLN A 1098 41.50 11.86 -64.12
N GLY A 1099 40.17 11.95 -64.26
CA GLY A 1099 39.28 12.24 -63.13
C GLY A 1099 39.15 11.03 -62.19
N MET A 1100 38.84 11.27 -60.92
CA MET A 1100 38.78 10.22 -59.89
C MET A 1100 37.47 10.24 -59.07
N VAL A 1101 36.74 9.13 -59.07
CA VAL A 1101 35.66 8.88 -58.10
C VAL A 1101 36.15 7.82 -57.11
N VAL A 1102 36.23 8.19 -55.85
CA VAL A 1102 36.71 7.34 -54.75
C VAL A 1102 35.55 7.06 -53.81
N GLN A 1103 35.45 5.81 -53.33
CA GLN A 1103 34.58 5.45 -52.22
C GLN A 1103 35.37 4.65 -51.18
N THR A 1104 35.20 4.98 -49.90
CA THR A 1104 36.08 4.51 -48.82
C THR A 1104 35.40 3.61 -47.78
N ASN A 1105 34.12 3.28 -47.94
CA ASN A 1105 33.43 2.20 -47.22
C ASN A 1105 33.21 1.03 -48.19
N ASP A 1106 33.72 -0.15 -47.84
CA ASP A 1106 33.66 -1.35 -48.68
C ASP A 1106 32.23 -1.84 -48.97
N ASN A 1107 31.25 -1.39 -48.16
CA ASN A 1107 29.82 -1.70 -48.32
C ASN A 1107 29.05 -0.64 -49.13
N ALA A 1108 29.71 0.44 -49.57
CA ALA A 1108 29.07 1.52 -50.31
C ALA A 1108 28.65 1.08 -51.73
N THR A 1109 27.59 1.71 -52.23
CA THR A 1109 26.98 1.40 -53.53
C THR A 1109 26.84 2.65 -54.40
N VAL A 1110 26.78 2.47 -55.72
CA VAL A 1110 26.37 3.52 -56.67
C VAL A 1110 25.04 3.15 -57.34
N THR A 1111 23.99 3.91 -57.03
CA THR A 1111 22.69 3.78 -57.68
C THR A 1111 22.63 4.67 -58.92
N ASN A 1112 22.63 4.07 -60.12
CA ASN A 1112 22.43 4.80 -61.37
C ASN A 1112 20.95 4.78 -61.81
N ASN A 1113 20.31 5.95 -61.75
CA ASN A 1113 18.95 6.21 -62.27
C ASN A 1113 18.97 7.12 -63.52
N GLY A 1114 20.15 7.56 -63.96
CA GLY A 1114 20.35 8.55 -65.02
C GLY A 1114 21.42 8.09 -66.02
N THR A 1115 22.55 8.80 -66.08
CA THR A 1115 23.72 8.40 -66.90
C THR A 1115 25.00 8.50 -66.09
N ILE A 1116 25.84 7.47 -66.14
CA ILE A 1116 27.21 7.50 -65.63
C ILE A 1116 28.13 7.21 -66.81
N ASN A 1117 29.07 8.11 -67.06
CA ASN A 1117 30.08 7.99 -68.11
C ASN A 1117 31.46 8.03 -67.45
N VAL A 1118 32.33 7.06 -67.75
CA VAL A 1118 33.76 7.12 -67.43
C VAL A 1118 34.54 7.15 -68.75
N ASP A 1119 35.29 8.21 -69.00
CA ASP A 1119 36.03 8.41 -70.25
C ASP A 1119 37.51 8.04 -70.13
N LEU A 1120 37.98 7.19 -71.03
CA LEU A 1120 39.37 6.77 -71.15
C LEU A 1120 39.93 7.17 -72.52
N THR A 1121 40.94 8.04 -72.51
CA THR A 1121 41.78 8.30 -73.67
C THR A 1121 43.03 7.42 -73.59
N THR A 1122 43.35 6.68 -74.66
CA THR A 1122 44.60 5.92 -74.70
C THR A 1122 45.81 6.84 -74.89
N PRO A 1123 47.02 6.45 -74.47
CA PRO A 1123 48.24 7.01 -75.06
C PRO A 1123 48.24 6.85 -76.59
N ASN A 1124 49.16 7.53 -77.27
CA ASN A 1124 49.30 7.45 -78.72
C ASN A 1124 49.99 6.14 -79.14
N LEU A 1125 49.22 5.05 -79.18
CA LEU A 1125 49.65 3.70 -79.54
C LEU A 1125 50.18 3.66 -80.99
N ALA A 1126 51.25 2.91 -81.25
CA ALA A 1126 51.74 2.66 -82.60
C ALA A 1126 50.98 1.48 -83.27
N SER A 1127 51.58 0.90 -84.31
CA SER A 1127 50.96 -0.16 -85.12
C SER A 1127 51.28 -1.55 -84.55
N ARG A 1128 50.24 -2.28 -84.13
CA ARG A 1128 50.21 -3.62 -83.49
C ARG A 1128 50.35 -3.63 -81.96
N ASP A 1129 50.65 -2.47 -81.38
CA ASP A 1129 50.59 -2.16 -79.96
C ASP A 1129 49.20 -2.51 -79.39
N PHE A 1130 49.12 -2.74 -78.09
CA PHE A 1130 47.91 -3.14 -77.39
C PHE A 1130 47.90 -2.53 -76.00
N MET A 1131 46.73 -2.52 -75.36
CA MET A 1131 46.61 -2.23 -73.93
C MET A 1131 45.95 -3.41 -73.24
N ILE A 1132 46.29 -3.62 -71.97
CA ILE A 1132 45.50 -4.45 -71.06
C ILE A 1132 44.44 -3.53 -70.46
N LEU A 1133 43.17 -3.77 -70.76
CA LEU A 1133 42.05 -2.95 -70.32
C LEU A 1133 41.00 -3.79 -69.58
N GLY A 1134 40.33 -3.16 -68.62
CA GLY A 1134 39.13 -3.68 -67.95
C GLY A 1134 37.96 -2.71 -68.08
N SER A 1135 37.03 -2.78 -67.13
CA SER A 1135 35.90 -1.84 -67.01
C SER A 1135 35.80 -1.29 -65.59
N PRO A 1136 35.63 0.04 -65.42
CA PRO A 1136 35.23 0.67 -64.15
C PRO A 1136 33.72 0.54 -63.87
N MET A 1137 32.97 -0.01 -64.83
CA MET A 1137 31.51 -0.17 -64.83
C MET A 1137 31.08 -1.65 -64.78
N THR A 1138 29.94 -1.90 -64.14
CA THR A 1138 29.43 -3.23 -63.75
C THR A 1138 28.79 -4.08 -64.83
N ALA A 1139 28.26 -3.50 -65.93
CA ALA A 1139 27.46 -4.22 -66.92
C ALA A 1139 28.08 -4.28 -68.34
N GLU A 1140 29.30 -3.78 -68.47
CA GLU A 1140 29.94 -3.54 -69.76
C GLU A 1140 30.27 -4.79 -70.59
N THR A 1141 30.45 -4.59 -71.90
CA THR A 1141 30.75 -5.68 -72.84
C THR A 1141 31.85 -5.29 -73.84
N ARG A 1142 32.47 -6.31 -74.45
CA ARG A 1142 33.35 -6.11 -75.63
C ARG A 1142 32.61 -5.45 -76.82
N GLY A 1143 31.28 -5.44 -76.82
CA GLY A 1143 30.44 -4.88 -77.88
C GLY A 1143 30.17 -3.38 -77.73
N SER A 1144 29.94 -2.92 -76.50
CA SER A 1144 29.66 -1.52 -76.13
C SER A 1144 30.94 -0.68 -76.23
N VAL A 1145 31.88 -0.83 -75.28
CA VAL A 1145 33.11 -0.02 -75.22
C VAL A 1145 34.04 -0.28 -76.42
N TRP A 1146 34.38 -1.54 -76.64
CA TRP A 1146 35.45 -1.92 -77.58
C TRP A 1146 34.91 -2.37 -78.94
N GLY A 1147 33.67 -2.02 -79.28
CA GLY A 1147 32.99 -2.41 -80.52
C GLY A 1147 33.84 -2.20 -81.78
N SER A 1148 34.56 -1.07 -81.84
CA SER A 1148 35.44 -0.65 -82.93
C SER A 1148 36.82 -1.33 -82.98
N ALA A 1149 37.28 -1.97 -81.90
CA ALA A 1149 38.61 -2.57 -81.83
C ALA A 1149 38.72 -3.78 -82.79
N PHE A 1150 39.86 -3.90 -83.47
CA PHE A 1150 40.13 -4.99 -84.41
C PHE A 1150 40.22 -6.35 -83.72
N LEU A 1151 40.79 -6.38 -82.52
CA LEU A 1151 41.02 -7.59 -81.76
C LEU A 1151 40.90 -7.28 -80.26
N VAL A 1152 40.17 -8.14 -79.55
CA VAL A 1152 40.12 -8.17 -78.09
C VAL A 1152 40.35 -9.63 -77.70
N LEU A 1153 41.25 -9.88 -76.76
CA LEU A 1153 41.60 -11.23 -76.32
C LEU A 1153 41.42 -11.40 -74.80
N ASP A 1154 40.91 -12.56 -74.39
CA ASP A 1154 40.83 -13.02 -73.00
C ASP A 1154 41.92 -14.06 -72.69
N HIS A 1155 42.22 -14.25 -71.40
CA HIS A 1155 43.36 -15.03 -70.94
C HIS A 1155 42.95 -16.37 -70.32
N HIS A 1156 43.29 -17.48 -70.99
CA HIS A 1156 43.04 -18.84 -70.51
C HIS A 1156 44.22 -19.37 -69.69
N THR A 1157 44.38 -18.90 -68.45
CA THR A 1157 45.55 -19.16 -67.58
C THR A 1157 45.87 -20.65 -67.31
N LEU A 1158 44.91 -21.57 -67.51
CA LEU A 1158 45.17 -23.02 -67.44
C LEU A 1158 45.86 -23.60 -68.69
N ASN A 1159 45.80 -22.92 -69.82
CA ASN A 1159 46.36 -23.40 -71.08
C ASN A 1159 47.84 -23.01 -71.25
N PHE A 1160 48.25 -21.90 -70.63
CA PHE A 1160 49.55 -21.27 -70.85
C PHE A 1160 50.74 -22.21 -70.61
N VAL A 1161 51.58 -22.39 -71.63
CA VAL A 1161 52.85 -23.13 -71.53
C VAL A 1161 53.99 -22.17 -71.87
N PRO A 1162 54.90 -21.87 -70.93
CA PRO A 1162 56.03 -20.97 -71.19
C PRO A 1162 56.86 -21.42 -72.40
N HIS A 1163 56.98 -20.54 -73.41
CA HIS A 1163 57.61 -20.86 -74.70
C HIS A 1163 59.13 -21.09 -74.53
N PRO A 1164 59.66 -22.30 -74.78
CA PRO A 1164 61.02 -22.67 -74.38
C PRO A 1164 62.12 -21.85 -75.08
N ASP A 1165 61.97 -21.57 -76.38
CA ASP A 1165 62.93 -20.69 -77.10
C ASP A 1165 62.98 -19.26 -76.51
N VAL A 1166 61.89 -18.78 -75.89
CA VAL A 1166 61.85 -17.48 -75.21
C VAL A 1166 62.49 -17.57 -73.83
N THR A 1167 62.25 -18.66 -73.08
CA THR A 1167 62.96 -18.95 -71.81
C THR A 1167 64.49 -19.00 -72.01
N ASP A 1168 64.94 -19.69 -73.05
CA ASP A 1168 66.38 -19.84 -73.36
C ASP A 1168 67.02 -18.53 -73.87
N GLN A 1169 66.26 -17.66 -74.55
CA GLN A 1169 66.78 -16.41 -75.13
C GLN A 1169 66.64 -15.20 -74.19
N PHE A 1170 65.61 -15.16 -73.35
CA PHE A 1170 65.25 -14.04 -72.49
C PHE A 1170 64.70 -14.51 -71.12
N PRO A 1171 65.55 -15.10 -70.24
CA PRO A 1171 65.09 -15.60 -68.94
C PRO A 1171 64.37 -14.55 -68.09
N GLY A 1172 63.19 -14.90 -67.58
CA GLY A 1172 62.21 -14.03 -66.91
C GLY A 1172 61.10 -13.52 -67.83
N ALA A 1173 61.25 -13.57 -69.15
CA ALA A 1173 60.22 -13.12 -70.11
C ALA A 1173 59.28 -14.25 -70.56
N GLU A 1174 59.61 -15.51 -70.26
CA GLU A 1174 58.81 -16.69 -70.58
C GLU A 1174 57.38 -16.66 -70.00
N ASN A 1175 57.13 -15.85 -68.97
CA ASN A 1175 55.81 -15.65 -68.37
C ASN A 1175 54.81 -14.89 -69.27
N PHE A 1176 55.24 -14.39 -70.44
CA PHE A 1176 54.39 -13.68 -71.40
C PHE A 1176 54.36 -14.31 -72.81
N ALA A 1177 55.08 -15.41 -73.03
CA ALA A 1177 55.15 -16.10 -74.32
C ALA A 1177 54.65 -17.54 -74.20
N ASP A 1178 53.62 -17.87 -74.97
CA ASP A 1178 52.93 -19.16 -74.95
C ASP A 1178 53.38 -20.04 -76.12
N ASP A 1179 53.81 -21.28 -75.86
CA ASP A 1179 54.38 -22.20 -76.88
C ASP A 1179 53.33 -22.55 -77.96
N ASN A 1180 52.14 -22.93 -77.52
CA ASN A 1180 51.02 -23.37 -78.35
C ASN A 1180 50.13 -22.22 -78.88
N ASN A 1181 50.27 -21.01 -78.34
CA ASN A 1181 49.49 -19.81 -78.71
C ASN A 1181 47.96 -19.98 -78.54
N ASP A 1182 47.52 -20.66 -77.47
CA ASP A 1182 46.10 -20.82 -77.09
C ASP A 1182 45.77 -20.31 -75.66
N PHE A 1183 46.73 -19.66 -74.99
CA PHE A 1183 46.49 -18.80 -73.83
C PHE A 1183 45.60 -17.59 -74.14
N TRP A 1184 45.93 -16.82 -75.19
CA TRP A 1184 45.14 -15.67 -75.62
C TRP A 1184 44.11 -16.07 -76.68
N GLN A 1185 42.82 -16.00 -76.37
CA GLN A 1185 41.74 -16.38 -77.30
C GLN A 1185 40.87 -15.17 -77.68
N ALA A 1186 40.09 -15.28 -78.75
CA ALA A 1186 39.36 -14.14 -79.32
C ALA A 1186 38.03 -13.91 -78.59
N TYR A 1187 37.96 -12.84 -77.79
CA TYR A 1187 36.86 -12.65 -76.85
C TYR A 1187 35.63 -11.95 -77.44
N SER A 1188 34.44 -12.43 -77.03
CA SER A 1188 33.16 -11.76 -77.26
C SER A 1188 32.16 -12.08 -76.13
N GLY A 1189 32.07 -11.19 -75.15
CA GLY A 1189 31.18 -11.32 -73.99
C GLY A 1189 31.18 -10.08 -73.09
N PRO A 1190 30.64 -10.18 -71.87
CA PRO A 1190 30.75 -9.17 -70.81
C PRO A 1190 32.20 -8.92 -70.40
N ILE A 1191 32.53 -7.70 -69.98
CA ILE A 1191 33.83 -7.39 -69.39
C ILE A 1191 33.72 -7.72 -67.90
N ASN A 1192 34.30 -8.85 -67.49
CA ASN A 1192 34.21 -9.29 -66.11
C ASN A 1192 35.03 -8.34 -65.19
N VAL A 1193 34.44 -7.87 -64.09
CA VAL A 1193 35.08 -6.90 -63.16
C VAL A 1193 36.48 -7.36 -62.70
N GLY A 1194 37.50 -6.50 -62.85
CA GLY A 1194 38.88 -6.75 -62.41
C GLY A 1194 39.76 -7.64 -63.32
N GLU A 1195 39.27 -8.10 -64.47
CA GLU A 1195 40.03 -8.93 -65.44
C GLU A 1195 40.58 -8.07 -66.58
N GLY A 1196 41.81 -8.35 -66.99
CA GLY A 1196 42.54 -7.58 -67.99
C GLY A 1196 42.49 -8.26 -69.36
N TYR A 1197 41.79 -7.62 -70.30
CA TYR A 1197 41.65 -8.06 -71.68
C TYR A 1197 42.69 -7.36 -72.57
N LEU A 1198 43.31 -8.10 -73.49
CA LEU A 1198 44.27 -7.52 -74.45
C LEU A 1198 43.50 -6.89 -75.62
N VAL A 1199 43.44 -5.55 -75.63
CA VAL A 1199 42.70 -4.75 -76.62
C VAL A 1199 43.66 -4.16 -77.66
N ARG A 1200 43.36 -4.37 -78.95
CA ARG A 1200 44.01 -3.72 -80.10
C ARG A 1200 43.03 -2.80 -80.83
N PRO A 1201 43.07 -1.48 -80.58
CA PRO A 1201 42.12 -0.54 -81.17
C PRO A 1201 42.33 -0.26 -82.67
N GLN A 1202 43.55 -0.42 -83.18
CA GLN A 1202 43.87 -0.09 -84.59
C GLN A 1202 43.14 -1.04 -85.53
N ALA A 1203 42.64 -0.57 -86.68
CA ALA A 1203 41.78 -1.33 -87.59
C ALA A 1203 42.43 -2.54 -88.33
N GLY A 1204 43.55 -3.08 -87.85
CA GLY A 1204 44.22 -4.28 -88.36
C GLY A 1204 45.73 -4.27 -88.14
N TYR A 1205 46.35 -5.47 -88.21
CA TYR A 1205 47.79 -5.72 -87.96
C TYR A 1205 48.84 -4.91 -88.75
N GLY A 1206 48.43 -4.05 -89.68
CA GLY A 1206 49.32 -3.15 -90.43
C GLY A 1206 48.70 -1.79 -90.71
N GLN A 1207 47.68 -1.39 -89.95
CA GLN A 1207 47.08 -0.06 -89.99
C GLN A 1207 47.87 0.89 -89.08
N PRO A 1208 47.88 2.21 -89.36
CA PRO A 1208 48.47 3.17 -88.43
C PRO A 1208 47.79 3.11 -87.06
N GLY A 1209 48.57 3.32 -86.01
CA GLY A 1209 48.06 3.59 -84.67
C GLY A 1209 47.60 5.04 -84.50
N GLY A 1210 47.37 5.43 -83.25
CA GLY A 1210 46.88 6.74 -82.86
C GLY A 1210 46.42 6.78 -81.40
N VAL A 1211 45.76 7.87 -81.04
CA VAL A 1211 44.98 8.00 -79.80
C VAL A 1211 43.57 7.48 -80.06
N PHE A 1212 43.02 6.73 -79.12
CA PHE A 1212 41.66 6.19 -79.16
C PHE A 1212 40.92 6.59 -77.89
N ASN A 1213 39.64 6.90 -78.03
CA ASN A 1213 38.78 7.30 -76.90
C ASN A 1213 37.72 6.21 -76.69
N TYR A 1214 37.51 5.89 -75.42
CA TYR A 1214 36.51 4.94 -74.95
C TYR A 1214 35.67 5.62 -73.88
N THR A 1215 34.36 5.47 -73.98
CA THR A 1215 33.40 5.82 -72.92
C THR A 1215 32.86 4.51 -72.39
N TYR A 1216 32.85 4.36 -71.06
CA TYR A 1216 32.19 3.27 -70.36
C TYR A 1216 30.87 3.84 -69.80
N ASP A 1217 29.73 3.36 -70.29
CA ASP A 1217 28.39 3.87 -69.99
C ASP A 1217 27.31 2.78 -69.70
N ASP A 1218 27.61 1.48 -69.87
CA ASP A 1218 26.69 0.39 -69.50
C ASP A 1218 26.78 0.04 -67.99
N GLY A 1219 25.73 0.40 -67.24
CA GLY A 1219 25.49 -0.06 -65.86
C GLY A 1219 25.72 1.02 -64.80
N THR A 1220 26.52 0.69 -63.78
CA THR A 1220 26.93 1.60 -62.70
C THR A 1220 28.38 1.35 -62.30
N LEU A 1221 29.02 2.26 -61.56
CA LEU A 1221 30.40 2.13 -61.11
C LEU A 1221 30.60 0.87 -60.26
N ASN A 1222 31.74 0.19 -60.39
CA ASN A 1222 32.14 -0.87 -59.47
C ASN A 1222 32.56 -0.26 -58.12
N THR A 1223 32.17 -0.90 -57.01
CA THR A 1223 32.50 -0.47 -55.64
C THR A 1223 32.86 -1.67 -54.76
N GLY A 1224 33.45 -1.38 -53.60
CA GLY A 1224 33.71 -2.40 -52.58
C GLY A 1224 34.72 -3.47 -53.00
N ASP A 1225 34.66 -4.60 -52.32
CA ASP A 1225 35.70 -5.62 -52.30
C ASP A 1225 35.70 -6.54 -53.56
N VAL A 1226 36.35 -6.10 -54.64
CA VAL A 1226 36.46 -6.87 -55.91
C VAL A 1226 37.36 -8.10 -55.74
N ASN A 1227 36.74 -9.24 -55.42
CA ASN A 1227 37.41 -10.51 -55.19
C ASN A 1227 37.68 -11.28 -56.51
N ARG A 1228 38.93 -11.73 -56.72
CA ARG A 1228 39.34 -12.54 -57.88
C ARG A 1228 40.13 -13.79 -57.53
N THR A 1229 39.64 -14.93 -58.03
CA THR A 1229 40.34 -16.23 -57.92
C THR A 1229 41.52 -16.30 -58.88
N MET A 1230 42.74 -16.30 -58.34
CA MET A 1230 43.96 -16.57 -59.10
C MET A 1230 43.99 -18.05 -59.53
N ILE A 1231 44.32 -18.30 -60.80
CA ILE A 1231 44.38 -19.63 -61.41
C ILE A 1231 45.82 -19.88 -61.85
N TYR A 1232 46.30 -21.13 -61.81
CA TYR A 1232 47.66 -21.48 -62.24
C TYR A 1232 47.65 -22.78 -63.05
N ASN A 1233 48.39 -22.83 -64.16
CA ASN A 1233 48.72 -24.09 -64.82
C ASN A 1233 49.63 -24.92 -63.89
N THR A 1234 49.53 -26.25 -63.91
CA THR A 1234 50.15 -27.10 -62.87
C THR A 1234 51.23 -28.03 -63.42
N PRO A 1235 52.51 -27.75 -63.09
CA PRO A 1235 53.49 -28.82 -62.92
C PRO A 1235 54.34 -28.69 -61.63
N GLY A 1236 53.80 -28.15 -60.53
CA GLY A 1236 54.48 -28.01 -59.24
C GLY A 1236 53.92 -28.90 -58.10
N PRO A 1237 54.76 -29.48 -57.22
CA PRO A 1237 54.32 -30.26 -56.06
C PRO A 1237 53.92 -29.41 -54.84
N THR A 1238 54.24 -28.11 -54.81
CA THR A 1238 53.80 -27.17 -53.77
C THR A 1238 53.07 -25.96 -54.36
N ALA A 1239 52.29 -25.25 -53.54
CA ALA A 1239 51.59 -24.05 -53.98
C ALA A 1239 52.53 -22.92 -54.43
N ALA A 1240 53.75 -22.85 -53.87
CA ALA A 1240 54.75 -21.85 -54.26
C ALA A 1240 55.33 -22.13 -55.66
N ASP A 1241 55.51 -23.40 -56.03
CA ASP A 1241 56.00 -23.79 -57.36
C ASP A 1241 55.02 -23.39 -58.48
N ASN A 1242 53.71 -23.37 -58.18
CA ASN A 1242 52.66 -23.06 -59.15
C ASN A 1242 52.49 -21.55 -59.40
N LYS A 1243 52.89 -20.66 -58.48
CA LYS A 1243 52.64 -19.21 -58.57
C LYS A 1243 53.26 -18.57 -59.84
N ASN A 1244 54.39 -19.12 -60.30
CA ASN A 1244 55.11 -18.70 -61.50
C ASN A 1244 54.83 -19.58 -62.74
N ALA A 1245 53.85 -20.49 -62.69
CA ALA A 1245 53.62 -21.43 -63.79
C ALA A 1245 52.76 -20.85 -64.93
N SER A 1246 51.94 -19.83 -64.66
CA SER A 1246 51.25 -19.05 -65.68
C SER A 1246 50.75 -17.68 -65.17
N PRO A 1247 50.66 -16.65 -66.03
CA PRO A 1247 50.21 -15.32 -65.65
C PRO A 1247 48.68 -15.25 -65.44
N ASN A 1248 48.26 -14.42 -64.48
CA ASN A 1248 46.88 -13.93 -64.37
C ASN A 1248 46.91 -12.45 -64.76
N VAL A 1249 46.00 -12.00 -65.61
CA VAL A 1249 46.00 -10.63 -66.13
C VAL A 1249 44.84 -9.87 -65.50
N LEU A 1250 45.16 -8.96 -64.58
CA LEU A 1250 44.19 -8.16 -63.86
C LEU A 1250 44.11 -6.74 -64.44
N SER A 1251 43.01 -6.06 -64.14
CA SER A 1251 42.79 -4.65 -64.47
C SER A 1251 42.29 -3.90 -63.24
N ASN A 1252 42.55 -2.59 -63.15
CA ASN A 1252 41.91 -1.75 -62.13
C ASN A 1252 40.39 -1.74 -62.39
N PRO A 1253 39.56 -2.19 -61.42
CA PRO A 1253 38.11 -2.23 -61.59
C PRO A 1253 37.41 -0.93 -61.21
N TYR A 1254 38.11 0.10 -60.73
CA TYR A 1254 37.49 1.30 -60.14
C TYR A 1254 37.66 2.56 -61.02
N PRO A 1255 36.75 3.55 -60.92
CA PRO A 1255 36.81 4.85 -61.62
C PRO A 1255 37.81 5.84 -60.98
N SER A 1256 38.94 5.37 -60.47
CA SER A 1256 39.97 6.15 -59.78
C SER A 1256 41.32 5.44 -59.80
N SER A 1257 42.40 6.14 -59.44
CA SER A 1257 43.72 5.52 -59.27
C SER A 1257 43.80 4.69 -57.98
N ILE A 1258 44.31 3.46 -58.08
CA ILE A 1258 44.64 2.63 -56.91
C ILE A 1258 46.10 2.83 -56.48
N PHE A 1259 46.36 2.84 -55.17
CA PHE A 1259 47.73 2.80 -54.63
C PHE A 1259 48.31 1.39 -54.79
N ALA A 1260 49.30 1.25 -55.68
CA ALA A 1260 49.84 -0.07 -56.03
C ALA A 1260 50.58 -0.76 -54.87
N ASP A 1261 51.27 0.00 -54.01
CA ASP A 1261 51.90 -0.55 -52.81
C ASP A 1261 50.87 -1.17 -51.86
N ASP A 1262 49.76 -0.47 -51.60
CA ASP A 1262 48.68 -0.98 -50.74
C ASP A 1262 47.95 -2.16 -51.37
N PHE A 1263 47.72 -2.13 -52.69
CA PHE A 1263 47.16 -3.27 -53.43
C PHE A 1263 48.04 -4.53 -53.31
N ILE A 1264 49.37 -4.40 -53.45
CA ILE A 1264 50.32 -5.52 -53.27
C ILE A 1264 50.34 -5.99 -51.81
N ASN A 1265 50.38 -5.06 -50.85
CA ASN A 1265 50.42 -5.38 -49.42
C ASN A 1265 49.16 -6.13 -48.95
N ALA A 1266 47.98 -5.77 -49.47
CA ALA A 1266 46.74 -6.49 -49.21
C ALA A 1266 46.70 -7.85 -49.93
N ASN A 1267 47.20 -7.93 -51.16
CA ASN A 1267 47.08 -9.10 -52.03
C ASN A 1267 48.38 -9.91 -52.13
N THR A 1268 48.70 -10.69 -51.10
CA THR A 1268 49.90 -11.56 -51.04
C THR A 1268 50.09 -12.56 -52.21
N MET A 1269 49.09 -12.73 -53.07
CA MET A 1269 49.17 -13.51 -54.32
C MET A 1269 49.69 -12.71 -55.54
N VAL A 1270 49.91 -11.41 -55.40
CA VAL A 1270 50.56 -10.52 -56.37
C VAL A 1270 52.02 -10.31 -55.92
N ASP A 1271 53.00 -10.57 -56.79
CA ASP A 1271 54.42 -10.33 -56.48
C ASP A 1271 54.95 -9.01 -57.06
N GLU A 1272 54.40 -8.55 -58.19
CA GLU A 1272 54.83 -7.35 -58.90
C GLU A 1272 53.65 -6.77 -59.71
N VAL A 1273 53.58 -5.44 -59.85
CA VAL A 1273 52.59 -4.73 -60.67
C VAL A 1273 53.30 -4.07 -61.85
N TYR A 1274 53.02 -4.55 -63.06
CA TYR A 1274 53.60 -4.02 -64.28
C TYR A 1274 52.78 -2.83 -64.80
N PHE A 1275 53.28 -1.61 -64.59
CA PHE A 1275 52.80 -0.40 -65.24
C PHE A 1275 53.19 -0.41 -66.73
N TRP A 1276 52.38 -1.10 -67.54
CA TRP A 1276 52.74 -1.43 -68.92
C TRP A 1276 52.31 -0.34 -69.92
N GLU A 1277 53.13 0.68 -70.06
CA GLU A 1277 53.16 1.51 -71.27
C GLU A 1277 54.00 0.80 -72.36
N HIS A 1278 53.53 0.86 -73.61
CA HIS A 1278 54.17 0.29 -74.81
C HIS A 1278 54.23 1.34 -75.92
#